data_AF-A0A9P4LAB7-F1
#
_entry.id   AF-A0A9P4LAB7-F1
#
_cell.length_a   1.000
_cell.length_b   1.000
_cell.length_c   1.000
_cell.angle_alpha   90.00
_cell.angle_beta   90.00
_cell.angle_gamma   90.00
#
_symmetry.space_group_name_H-M   'P 1'
#
loop_
_entity.id
_entity.type
_entity.pdbx_description
1 polymer ?
#
loop_
_entity_poly.entity_id
_entity_poly.type
_entity_poly.pdbx_seq_one_letter_code
_entity_poly.pdbx_strand_id
1 'polypeptide(L)'
;MAESEEKAQTFDIPKTCKAGVVVNEGPDFHVEVQDVPVPEPGPTDVLIKLNATGICHSDLHFMLNDWAIPKMSVFGTKCAGHEGAGVIVKVGDQVKTLKPGMRAGFKPIQDTCGVCALCRDGDECYCTKAVLTGLMCDGSYKQYVVSPERYTTLIPDGVNDYIAGPIMCSASTIYTSIKESGLKPGDWAVFPGAGGGVGMQGVQLAKAMGLRAVAVDTGDDKQKLCIDTAGAEHFIDFKKVESVADEVVRICDGVGAHGVFVTAVQTYPSSISYLGGRVGGKVMCIGLPPVGSYHMDVDPNQMCFKKQSVQGTLVSSMADVDKTLEFAKRGLLKPIYTVYPLSKFDEAVQKLRRGEIAGRAVVDFNQEVYVEGMSRSSPSRSPLGHTEASSSRTSNGKQPAVDDDHSDEEALLADDPLERDLPEQISFKRKQKPTASSSSFGLPRFFSSSSPVGTPSARHSPLPGSSNSRIQQLRNTPRANSDTELILNYLDTPGNAGEHLQDTKDATGLDWYVEGPGRRVGYDDLTAIDWIFEYAKERQRLRYLYSGATGVLGHLKQLADASQVWIILVAAGILSGGIAAFIDIASDWLADQKTGYCSNVDGDGRFYLSKGFCCWGIAEMQECHDWNSWGEAMGIGSVGGKWIVEYIFFILFSVLFAACASLLIREFSPYAMHSGIPEIKTVLGGFVIRHFLGGWTLVTKTLGLCLAVASGLWLGKEGPLVHVACCSANLFMKLFSNVNNNEARKREVLSAAAAAGISVAFGAPVGGVLFSLEQLSYYFPDKTMWSSFVCAMVAAVTLQACNPFHTGKLVLYQVTYHSVWHDFELVPFAFLGVLGGLFGGLFIKLNMSVAEWRKHRQYLKGPVTEVVIVSFVTALINFPIKFMRAQASELVHILFAECADLTEDTLGLCKSGKANTGVVALLLISAGLGILLASFTFGLQIPAGIILPSMAIGGLFGRAVGLSVSVFQQAWPSLFIFGSCAPDVPCVTPGTYAIVGAASALAGTTRMTVSIVVIMFELTGALTYVLPIMIAVMISKWIGDAISPRGIYESWIHFKGYPFLDNRDDNGSSIPDVSAAHVMTRIEDLTAITATGHTIDSLRKMLTKHRFRGFPVIDNSRDALLLGYISRTELQYALQAALTPPRNLSDETDAYFSHQPLSDPTMSLDLRPWMDQTPITLNAKASFQLTVSMFQKLGLRYVLFTDRGTLRGLLTKKDVWYVMNGMEEQVEEERAEGGAGLGVGRGGLREERDGVDEESEERGLLEREEEQDRFISARER
;
A
#
# COMPACT_ATOMS: atom_id res chain seq x y z
N MET A 1 70.69 38.02 3.45
CA MET A 1 70.39 39.40 3.01
C MET A 1 68.93 39.64 3.26
N ALA A 2 68.58 40.78 3.87
CA ALA A 2 67.20 41.29 4.04
C ALA A 2 66.15 40.24 4.46
N GLU A 3 65.98 40.06 5.77
CA GLU A 3 64.69 39.61 6.31
C GLU A 3 63.66 40.72 6.06
N SER A 4 62.54 40.39 5.41
CA SER A 4 61.37 41.26 5.35
C SER A 4 60.39 40.82 6.43
N GLU A 5 60.36 41.53 7.56
CA GLU A 5 59.32 41.32 8.58
C GLU A 5 57.94 41.68 7.99
N GLU A 6 57.19 40.65 7.56
CA GLU A 6 55.75 40.78 7.34
C GLU A 6 55.09 41.16 8.66
N LYS A 7 54.76 42.46 8.82
CA LYS A 7 53.97 42.92 9.96
C LYS A 7 52.66 42.13 10.01
N ALA A 8 52.46 41.37 11.09
CA ALA A 8 51.23 40.63 11.32
C ALA A 8 50.03 41.60 11.21
N GLN A 9 49.10 41.29 10.31
CA GLN A 9 48.00 42.17 9.97
C GLN A 9 46.99 42.17 11.13
N THR A 10 47.03 43.21 11.97
CA THR A 10 46.15 43.36 13.13
C THR A 10 44.79 43.89 12.70
N PHE A 11 43.76 43.09 12.92
CA PHE A 11 42.36 43.46 12.69
C PHE A 11 41.72 43.98 13.98
N ASP A 12 40.87 45.00 13.85
CA ASP A 12 39.98 45.41 14.95
C ASP A 12 38.77 44.46 14.97
N ILE A 13 38.47 43.91 16.15
CA ILE A 13 37.49 42.81 16.31
C ILE A 13 36.41 43.30 17.29
N PRO A 14 35.16 43.47 16.82
CA PRO A 14 34.08 43.96 17.67
C PRO A 14 33.64 42.90 18.68
N LYS A 15 33.03 43.34 19.79
CA LYS A 15 32.48 42.44 20.82
C LYS A 15 31.24 41.69 20.34
N THR A 16 30.51 42.27 19.41
CA THR A 16 29.28 41.72 18.81
C THR A 16 29.33 41.87 17.30
N CYS A 17 28.66 40.97 16.59
CA CYS A 17 28.54 40.98 15.14
C CYS A 17 27.12 40.62 14.71
N LYS A 18 26.78 40.87 13.45
CA LYS A 18 25.48 40.50 12.90
C LYS A 18 25.43 39.01 12.59
N ALA A 19 24.27 38.40 12.81
CA ALA A 19 23.98 37.04 12.35
C ALA A 19 22.52 36.87 12.00
N GLY A 20 22.25 35.99 11.02
CA GLY A 20 20.94 35.39 10.84
C GLY A 20 20.69 34.38 11.95
N VAL A 21 19.83 34.74 12.90
CA VAL A 21 19.37 33.89 14.01
C VAL A 21 18.07 33.22 13.59
N VAL A 22 18.00 31.90 13.75
CA VAL A 22 16.79 31.11 13.48
C VAL A 22 15.81 31.31 14.62
N VAL A 23 14.59 31.73 14.29
CA VAL A 23 13.48 31.89 15.22
C VAL A 23 12.40 30.88 14.86
N ASN A 24 11.77 30.28 15.89
CA ASN A 24 10.72 29.26 15.76
C ASN A 24 11.11 28.02 14.92
N GLU A 25 12.22 27.34 15.28
CA GLU A 25 12.64 26.10 14.60
C GLU A 25 11.53 25.03 14.50
N GLY A 26 11.25 24.61 13.26
CA GLY A 26 10.03 23.89 12.89
C GLY A 26 9.43 24.40 11.58
N PRO A 27 8.17 24.03 11.25
CA PRO A 27 7.51 24.46 10.02
C PRO A 27 7.41 25.99 9.85
N ASP A 28 7.25 26.72 10.96
CA ASP A 28 6.97 28.17 10.99
C ASP A 28 8.24 29.03 11.16
N PHE A 29 9.42 28.49 10.84
CA PHE A 29 10.69 29.18 11.06
C PHE A 29 10.86 30.43 10.17
N HIS A 30 11.54 31.44 10.74
CA HIS A 30 12.03 32.63 10.02
C HIS A 30 13.43 33.02 10.52
N VAL A 31 14.16 33.84 9.74
CA VAL A 31 15.53 34.25 10.06
C VAL A 31 15.61 35.74 10.41
N GLU A 32 15.96 36.07 11.65
CA GLU A 32 16.12 37.44 12.11
C GLU A 32 17.59 37.88 12.11
N VAL A 33 17.88 39.08 11.60
CA VAL A 33 19.23 39.66 11.69
C VAL A 33 19.42 40.31 13.07
N GLN A 34 20.14 39.63 13.96
CA GLN A 34 20.37 40.07 15.34
C GLN A 34 21.86 40.34 15.61
N ASP A 35 22.16 41.12 16.66
CA ASP A 35 23.53 41.29 17.18
C ASP A 35 23.86 40.18 18.19
N VAL A 36 24.86 39.36 17.85
CA VAL A 36 25.31 38.21 18.66
C VAL A 36 26.77 38.41 19.09
N PRO A 37 27.23 37.81 20.21
CA PRO A 37 28.63 37.91 20.62
C PRO A 37 29.57 37.27 19.59
N VAL A 38 30.70 37.93 19.34
CA VAL A 38 31.81 37.35 18.56
C VAL A 38 32.46 36.24 19.39
N PRO A 39 32.64 35.03 18.83
CA PRO A 39 33.30 33.94 19.54
C PRO A 39 34.81 34.18 19.63
N GLU A 40 35.39 33.86 20.79
CA GLU A 40 36.85 33.84 20.97
C GLU A 40 37.41 32.47 20.49
N PRO A 41 38.46 32.44 19.64
CA PRO A 41 39.07 31.19 19.19
C PRO A 41 39.84 30.52 20.35
N GLY A 42 39.79 29.19 20.42
CA GLY A 42 40.63 28.41 21.32
C GLY A 42 42.11 28.37 20.85
N PRO A 43 43.02 27.77 21.64
CA PRO A 43 44.46 27.80 21.35
C PRO A 43 44.86 27.21 19.99
N THR A 44 44.07 26.29 19.45
CA THR A 44 44.30 25.58 18.18
C THR A 44 43.49 26.12 17.00
N ASP A 45 42.74 27.21 17.21
CA ASP A 45 41.64 27.58 16.33
C ASP A 45 41.87 28.95 15.69
N VAL A 46 41.20 29.18 14.57
CA VAL A 46 41.22 30.45 13.84
C VAL A 46 39.83 31.09 13.85
N LEU A 47 39.80 32.40 14.02
CA LEU A 47 38.59 33.21 13.91
C LEU A 47 38.51 33.75 12.47
N ILE A 48 37.49 33.36 11.74
CA ILE A 48 37.24 33.77 10.36
C ILE A 48 36.14 34.83 10.38
N LYS A 49 36.43 36.03 9.85
CA LYS A 49 35.39 37.00 9.47
C LYS A 49 34.88 36.61 8.09
N LEU A 50 33.61 36.24 7.98
CA LEU A 50 32.98 35.90 6.71
C LEU A 50 32.65 37.18 5.92
N ASN A 51 33.01 37.17 4.64
CA ASN A 51 32.60 38.18 3.67
C ASN A 51 31.27 37.81 3.02
N ALA A 52 31.08 36.52 2.74
CA ALA A 52 29.87 35.99 2.14
C ALA A 52 29.50 34.62 2.73
N THR A 53 28.22 34.26 2.69
CA THR A 53 27.75 32.90 2.90
C THR A 53 26.79 32.50 1.77
N GLY A 54 26.96 31.31 1.22
CA GLY A 54 25.88 30.67 0.45
C GLY A 54 24.70 30.30 1.36
N ILE A 55 23.55 30.05 0.74
CA ILE A 55 22.34 29.50 1.39
C ILE A 55 22.11 28.11 0.78
N CYS A 56 22.21 27.05 1.58
CA CYS A 56 22.03 25.68 1.11
C CYS A 56 20.63 25.16 1.45
N HIS A 57 20.12 24.19 0.67
CA HIS A 57 18.83 23.56 0.98
C HIS A 57 18.92 22.70 2.26
N SER A 58 20.11 22.18 2.58
CA SER A 58 20.40 21.48 3.85
C SER A 58 20.29 22.38 5.08
N ASP A 59 20.49 23.70 4.94
CA ASP A 59 20.20 24.64 6.03
C ASP A 59 18.70 24.73 6.32
N LEU A 60 17.86 24.64 5.28
CA LEU A 60 16.41 24.64 5.44
C LEU A 60 15.95 23.43 6.24
N HIS A 61 16.53 22.24 6.02
CA HIS A 61 16.18 21.03 6.76
C HIS A 61 16.55 21.11 8.25
N PHE A 62 17.70 21.72 8.59
CA PHE A 62 18.05 22.01 9.99
C PHE A 62 17.06 22.99 10.64
N MET A 63 16.60 24.02 9.92
CA MET A 63 15.65 25.01 10.42
C MET A 63 14.20 24.50 10.48
N LEU A 64 13.79 23.64 9.54
CA LEU A 64 12.48 22.96 9.48
C LEU A 64 12.36 21.85 10.53
N ASN A 65 13.48 21.25 10.92
CA ASN A 65 13.52 20.05 11.76
C ASN A 65 12.71 18.88 11.15
N ASP A 66 12.98 18.56 9.88
CA ASP A 66 12.28 17.53 9.09
C ASP A 66 13.15 16.28 8.79
N TRP A 67 14.40 16.28 9.26
CA TRP A 67 15.30 15.11 9.32
C TRP A 67 15.21 14.41 10.69
N ALA A 68 15.45 13.09 10.72
CA ALA A 68 15.38 12.25 11.92
C ALA A 68 16.63 12.38 12.83
N ILE A 69 16.97 13.62 13.19
CA ILE A 69 18.15 14.00 13.97
C ILE A 69 17.75 14.98 15.10
N PRO A 70 18.58 15.18 16.14
CA PRO A 70 18.29 16.16 17.19
C PRO A 70 18.26 17.59 16.63
N LYS A 71 17.36 18.43 17.18
CA LYS A 71 17.16 19.81 16.72
C LYS A 71 18.40 20.69 16.92
N MET A 72 18.51 21.80 16.17
CA MET A 72 19.52 22.85 16.39
C MET A 72 19.51 23.35 17.85
N SER A 73 18.33 23.59 18.42
CA SER A 73 18.16 24.04 19.81
C SER A 73 18.74 23.08 20.86
N VAL A 74 18.80 21.77 20.59
CA VAL A 74 19.34 20.76 21.52
C VAL A 74 20.84 20.95 21.74
N PHE A 75 21.55 21.44 20.73
CA PHE A 75 22.98 21.78 20.81
C PHE A 75 23.22 23.24 21.24
N GLY A 76 22.16 24.04 21.41
CA GLY A 76 22.23 25.49 21.68
C GLY A 76 22.58 26.34 20.45
N THR A 77 22.63 25.73 19.26
CA THR A 77 22.92 26.39 17.98
C THR A 77 21.82 27.37 17.61
N LYS A 78 22.18 28.58 17.18
CA LYS A 78 21.22 29.64 16.80
C LYS A 78 21.35 30.13 15.37
N CYS A 79 22.51 29.94 14.77
CA CYS A 79 22.78 30.30 13.38
C CYS A 79 22.95 29.03 12.54
N ALA A 80 22.21 28.90 11.44
CA ALA A 80 22.46 27.89 10.41
C ALA A 80 23.60 28.35 9.47
N GLY A 81 23.79 27.66 8.35
CA GLY A 81 24.77 28.00 7.31
C GLY A 81 26.02 27.14 7.35
N HIS A 82 26.45 26.68 6.17
CA HIS A 82 27.67 25.89 6.02
C HIS A 82 28.40 26.15 4.69
N GLU A 83 28.30 27.38 4.17
CA GLU A 83 28.86 27.82 2.88
C GLU A 83 29.57 29.18 3.00
N GLY A 84 30.37 29.35 4.05
CA GLY A 84 31.06 30.61 4.35
C GLY A 84 32.37 30.79 3.57
N ALA A 85 32.66 32.03 3.16
CA ALA A 85 33.97 32.44 2.64
C ALA A 85 34.38 33.80 3.24
N GLY A 86 35.66 33.94 3.61
CA GLY A 86 36.16 35.18 4.22
C GLY A 86 37.64 35.15 4.58
N VAL A 87 38.01 35.89 5.62
CA VAL A 87 39.41 36.18 6.01
C VAL A 87 39.65 35.79 7.47
N ILE A 88 40.78 35.14 7.76
CA ILE A 88 41.24 34.89 9.13
C ILE A 88 41.65 36.23 9.76
N VAL A 89 41.01 36.59 10.88
CA VAL A 89 41.26 37.86 11.60
C VAL A 89 42.03 37.68 12.92
N LYS A 90 41.96 36.47 13.52
CA LYS A 90 42.68 36.10 14.74
C LYS A 90 43.01 34.60 14.70
N VAL A 91 44.10 34.22 15.34
CA VAL A 91 44.56 32.83 15.50
C VAL A 91 44.88 32.57 16.98
N GLY A 92 44.69 31.34 17.44
CA GLY A 92 45.09 30.91 18.79
C GLY A 92 46.60 30.69 18.95
N ASP A 93 47.07 30.69 20.20
CA ASP A 93 48.50 30.68 20.56
C ASP A 93 49.29 29.41 20.12
N GLN A 94 48.60 28.36 19.66
CA GLN A 94 49.21 27.10 19.20
C GLN A 94 49.03 26.83 17.70
N VAL A 95 48.40 27.75 16.96
CA VAL A 95 48.29 27.75 15.49
C VAL A 95 49.68 27.97 14.88
N LYS A 96 50.02 27.24 13.80
CA LYS A 96 51.39 27.16 13.24
C LYS A 96 51.50 27.39 11.75
N THR A 97 50.47 27.05 10.97
CA THR A 97 50.47 27.15 9.50
C THR A 97 49.60 28.29 9.01
N LEU A 98 48.55 28.66 9.76
CA LEU A 98 47.63 29.74 9.41
C LEU A 98 48.01 31.07 10.06
N LYS A 99 47.83 32.17 9.31
CA LYS A 99 48.10 33.56 9.75
C LYS A 99 46.85 34.44 9.55
N PRO A 100 46.67 35.51 10.36
CA PRO A 100 45.73 36.59 10.03
C PRO A 100 46.01 37.18 8.64
N GLY A 101 44.95 37.54 7.92
CA GLY A 101 44.99 38.04 6.54
C GLY A 101 44.82 36.96 5.47
N MET A 102 45.02 35.67 5.79
CA MET A 102 44.77 34.57 4.85
C MET A 102 43.26 34.36 4.63
N ARG A 103 42.87 34.00 3.40
CA ARG A 103 41.47 33.71 3.05
C ARG A 103 41.11 32.26 3.33
N ALA A 104 39.97 32.04 3.97
CA ALA A 104 39.54 30.74 4.47
C ALA A 104 38.03 30.52 4.25
N GLY A 105 37.66 29.25 4.06
CA GLY A 105 36.28 28.80 3.88
C GLY A 105 35.73 28.04 5.09
N PHE A 106 34.40 28.05 5.22
CA PHE A 106 33.64 27.39 6.27
C PHE A 106 32.58 26.48 5.65
N LYS A 107 32.57 25.21 6.05
CA LYS A 107 32.00 24.06 5.30
C LYS A 107 31.15 23.15 6.20
N PRO A 108 30.38 22.17 5.67
CA PRO A 108 29.44 21.32 6.43
C PRO A 108 30.00 20.61 7.67
N ILE A 109 31.30 20.35 7.69
CA ILE A 109 31.99 19.72 8.82
C ILE A 109 33.04 20.69 9.33
N GLN A 110 32.92 21.08 10.61
CA GLN A 110 33.86 21.97 11.30
C GLN A 110 35.13 21.22 11.71
N ASP A 111 34.99 19.97 12.14
CA ASP A 111 36.07 19.15 12.68
C ASP A 111 35.73 17.66 12.61
N THR A 112 36.77 16.81 12.68
CA THR A 112 36.67 15.34 12.78
C THR A 112 37.71 14.81 13.78
N CYS A 113 37.64 13.52 14.13
CA CYS A 113 38.57 12.95 15.11
C CYS A 113 40.00 12.71 14.58
N GLY A 114 40.22 12.69 13.26
CA GLY A 114 41.55 12.46 12.65
C GLY A 114 42.21 11.09 12.91
N VAL A 115 41.56 10.17 13.66
CA VAL A 115 42.20 8.93 14.15
C VAL A 115 41.45 7.63 13.85
N CYS A 116 40.18 7.67 13.45
CA CYS A 116 39.46 6.47 13.01
C CYS A 116 39.86 6.07 11.58
N ALA A 117 39.48 4.87 11.13
CA ALA A 117 39.78 4.36 9.79
C ALA A 117 39.29 5.32 8.69
N LEU A 118 38.02 5.72 8.73
CA LEU A 118 37.42 6.67 7.78
C LEU A 118 38.25 7.98 7.65
N CYS A 119 38.72 8.54 8.77
CA CYS A 119 39.58 9.74 8.77
C CYS A 119 41.02 9.52 8.27
N ARG A 120 41.43 8.29 8.00
CA ARG A 120 42.76 7.92 7.49
C ARG A 120 42.71 7.40 6.05
N ASP A 121 41.58 6.82 5.67
CA ASP A 121 41.37 6.20 4.36
C ASP A 121 40.81 7.21 3.31
N GLY A 122 40.40 8.41 3.73
CA GLY A 122 39.93 9.52 2.87
C GLY A 122 38.42 9.75 2.89
N ASP A 123 37.71 9.07 3.79
CA ASP A 123 36.26 9.15 4.00
C ASP A 123 35.94 9.96 5.28
N GLU A 124 36.72 11.01 5.60
CA GLU A 124 36.59 11.70 6.89
C GLU A 124 35.22 12.38 7.08
N CYS A 125 34.49 12.64 5.99
CA CYS A 125 33.14 13.16 6.01
C CYS A 125 32.11 12.20 6.63
N TYR A 126 32.40 10.90 6.71
CA TYR A 126 31.57 9.90 7.39
C TYR A 126 32.01 9.62 8.84
N CYS A 127 32.88 10.47 9.42
CA CYS A 127 33.35 10.30 10.80
C CYS A 127 32.19 10.36 11.82
N THR A 128 32.02 9.33 12.64
CA THR A 128 31.03 9.30 13.75
C THR A 128 31.31 10.30 14.89
N LYS A 129 32.38 11.10 14.76
CA LYS A 129 32.73 12.24 15.61
C LYS A 129 32.94 13.53 14.79
N ALA A 130 32.31 13.63 13.61
CA ALA A 130 32.24 14.87 12.86
C ALA A 130 31.39 15.91 13.60
N VAL A 131 31.84 17.16 13.60
CA VAL A 131 31.07 18.30 14.14
C VAL A 131 30.39 19.01 12.99
N LEU A 132 29.05 18.99 12.96
CA LEU A 132 28.25 19.54 11.86
C LEU A 132 27.94 21.03 12.05
N THR A 133 28.39 21.87 11.11
CA THR A 133 28.16 23.32 11.12
C THR A 133 26.70 23.65 10.84
N GLY A 134 26.15 24.63 11.58
CA GLY A 134 24.72 24.97 11.49
C GLY A 134 23.78 23.96 12.16
N LEU A 135 24.31 22.93 12.82
CA LEU A 135 23.53 21.97 13.61
C LEU A 135 24.09 21.81 15.03
N MET A 136 25.34 21.34 15.14
CA MET A 136 26.02 21.10 16.42
C MET A 136 26.78 22.33 16.95
N CYS A 137 26.97 23.33 16.08
CA CYS A 137 27.59 24.61 16.39
C CYS A 137 27.06 25.71 15.44
N ASP A 138 27.19 26.98 15.84
CA ASP A 138 26.78 28.13 15.01
C ASP A 138 27.44 28.10 13.62
N GLY A 139 26.60 28.21 12.59
CA GLY A 139 26.97 28.16 11.19
C GLY A 139 27.35 29.51 10.56
N SER A 140 27.55 29.48 9.23
CA SER A 140 28.02 30.61 8.42
C SER A 140 27.01 31.75 8.24
N TYR A 141 25.79 31.68 8.79
CA TYR A 141 24.86 32.82 8.84
C TYR A 141 25.33 33.91 9.82
N LYS A 142 26.43 33.68 10.55
CA LYS A 142 27.08 34.58 11.51
C LYS A 142 28.35 35.20 10.92
N GLN A 143 28.53 36.51 11.06
CA GLN A 143 29.69 37.24 10.48
C GLN A 143 31.07 36.77 10.97
N TYR A 144 31.17 36.18 12.17
CA TYR A 144 32.43 35.69 12.73
C TYR A 144 32.25 34.27 13.27
N VAL A 145 33.04 33.33 12.75
CA VAL A 145 32.99 31.90 13.08
C VAL A 145 34.38 31.39 13.49
N VAL A 146 34.42 30.44 14.42
CA VAL A 146 35.67 29.76 14.83
C VAL A 146 35.78 28.44 14.08
N SER A 147 37.00 28.11 13.62
CA SER A 147 37.31 26.86 12.92
C SER A 147 38.67 26.32 13.40
N PRO A 148 38.82 25.03 13.74
CA PRO A 148 40.12 24.47 14.11
C PRO A 148 41.13 24.58 12.96
N GLU A 149 42.40 24.89 13.26
CA GLU A 149 43.46 25.00 12.24
C GLU A 149 43.51 23.77 11.33
N ARG A 150 43.48 22.57 11.94
CA ARG A 150 43.66 21.29 11.26
C ARG A 150 42.61 20.94 10.19
N TYR A 151 41.46 21.61 10.21
CA TYR A 151 40.33 21.31 9.31
C TYR A 151 39.88 22.52 8.48
N THR A 152 40.51 23.68 8.68
CA THR A 152 40.18 24.91 7.93
C THR A 152 40.73 24.84 6.51
N THR A 153 39.86 25.06 5.51
CA THR A 153 40.26 25.07 4.09
C THR A 153 40.63 26.48 3.65
N LEU A 154 41.78 26.64 2.96
CA LEU A 154 42.25 27.92 2.42
C LEU A 154 41.63 28.21 1.05
N ILE A 155 41.22 29.46 0.81
CA ILE A 155 40.69 29.89 -0.49
C ILE A 155 41.84 30.47 -1.31
N PRO A 156 42.18 29.91 -2.48
CA PRO A 156 43.32 30.37 -3.25
C PRO A 156 43.05 31.68 -4.00
N ASP A 157 44.10 32.45 -4.22
CA ASP A 157 44.04 33.69 -5.01
C ASP A 157 43.51 33.44 -6.42
N GLY A 158 42.64 34.35 -6.87
CA GLY A 158 41.89 34.25 -8.14
C GLY A 158 40.44 33.77 -7.97
N VAL A 159 40.08 33.05 -6.90
CA VAL A 159 38.70 32.65 -6.63
C VAL A 159 37.98 33.76 -5.83
N ASN A 160 36.79 34.18 -6.26
CA ASN A 160 35.95 35.18 -5.58
C ASN A 160 35.22 34.55 -4.37
N ASP A 161 35.06 35.27 -3.25
CA ASP A 161 34.34 34.77 -2.05
C ASP A 161 32.89 34.34 -2.36
N TYR A 162 32.17 35.05 -3.24
CA TYR A 162 30.80 34.66 -3.65
C TYR A 162 30.76 33.33 -4.44
N ILE A 163 31.88 32.90 -5.01
CA ILE A 163 32.05 31.59 -5.65
C ILE A 163 32.56 30.57 -4.63
N ALA A 164 33.51 30.96 -3.77
CA ALA A 164 34.14 30.09 -2.80
C ALA A 164 33.18 29.58 -1.72
N GLY A 165 32.25 30.40 -1.24
CA GLY A 165 31.25 29.99 -0.25
C GLY A 165 30.43 28.78 -0.72
N PRO A 166 29.72 28.87 -1.86
CA PRO A 166 29.04 27.72 -2.48
C PRO A 166 29.95 26.55 -2.92
N ILE A 167 31.27 26.71 -2.93
CA ILE A 167 32.20 25.58 -3.15
C ILE A 167 32.39 24.76 -1.87
N MET A 168 32.30 25.37 -0.69
CA MET A 168 32.46 24.69 0.60
C MET A 168 31.42 23.58 0.84
N CYS A 169 30.26 23.65 0.19
CA CYS A 169 29.30 22.54 0.13
C CYS A 169 28.92 22.20 -1.31
N SER A 170 27.99 22.94 -1.95
CA SER A 170 27.28 22.40 -3.11
C SER A 170 28.15 21.98 -4.29
N ALA A 171 29.23 22.71 -4.61
CA ALA A 171 30.12 22.32 -5.71
C ALA A 171 31.04 21.14 -5.33
N SER A 172 31.53 21.08 -4.09
CA SER A 172 32.45 20.00 -3.69
C SER A 172 31.71 18.71 -3.38
N THR A 173 30.50 18.76 -2.82
CA THR A 173 29.61 17.59 -2.66
C THR A 173 29.27 16.95 -4.01
N ILE A 174 28.91 17.75 -5.03
CA ILE A 174 28.62 17.18 -6.36
C ILE A 174 29.89 16.71 -7.08
N TYR A 175 31.05 17.35 -6.84
CA TYR A 175 32.35 16.83 -7.30
C TYR A 175 32.69 15.47 -6.68
N THR A 176 32.55 15.30 -5.36
CA THR A 176 32.73 14.02 -4.67
C THR A 176 31.80 12.96 -5.24
N SER A 177 30.53 13.30 -5.50
CA SER A 177 29.57 12.38 -6.11
C SER A 177 29.94 11.96 -7.54
N ILE A 178 30.39 12.90 -8.38
CA ILE A 178 30.90 12.61 -9.73
C ILE A 178 32.17 11.73 -9.66
N LYS A 179 33.11 12.04 -8.75
CA LYS A 179 34.32 11.23 -8.49
C LYS A 179 33.96 9.79 -8.09
N GLU A 180 33.10 9.60 -7.11
CA GLU A 180 32.66 8.29 -6.60
C GLU A 180 31.83 7.48 -7.61
N SER A 181 31.12 8.16 -8.51
CA SER A 181 30.38 7.48 -9.57
C SER A 181 31.29 6.61 -10.44
N GLY A 182 32.57 7.00 -10.62
CA GLY A 182 33.55 6.29 -11.45
C GLY A 182 33.29 6.41 -12.96
N LEU A 183 32.43 7.35 -13.37
CA LEU A 183 32.25 7.73 -14.78
C LEU A 183 33.56 8.25 -15.39
N LYS A 184 33.69 8.05 -16.71
CA LYS A 184 34.87 8.40 -17.52
C LYS A 184 34.52 9.50 -18.52
N PRO A 185 35.52 10.29 -18.99
CA PRO A 185 35.31 11.24 -20.07
C PRO A 185 34.60 10.58 -21.28
N GLY A 186 33.52 11.20 -21.75
CA GLY A 186 32.60 10.64 -22.75
C GLY A 186 31.32 9.99 -22.18
N ASP A 187 31.28 9.62 -20.91
CA ASP A 187 30.09 9.01 -20.29
C ASP A 187 28.96 10.04 -20.07
N TRP A 188 27.72 9.59 -20.27
CA TRP A 188 26.49 10.36 -20.05
C TRP A 188 26.15 10.54 -18.56
N ALA A 189 26.08 11.80 -18.13
CA ALA A 189 25.73 12.23 -16.77
C ALA A 189 24.43 13.06 -16.78
N VAL A 190 23.37 12.56 -16.14
CA VAL A 190 22.04 13.20 -16.11
C VAL A 190 21.80 13.86 -14.76
N PHE A 191 21.37 15.12 -14.77
CA PHE A 191 21.17 15.96 -13.58
C PHE A 191 19.70 16.37 -13.44
N PRO A 192 18.83 15.58 -12.78
CA PRO A 192 17.55 16.08 -12.31
C PRO A 192 17.74 17.11 -11.19
N GLY A 193 17.16 18.30 -11.41
CA GLY A 193 17.40 19.51 -10.62
C GLY A 193 18.49 20.43 -11.19
N ALA A 194 18.82 20.30 -12.48
CA ALA A 194 19.95 20.99 -13.09
C ALA A 194 19.92 22.53 -13.02
N GLY A 195 18.74 23.17 -12.97
CA GLY A 195 18.63 24.63 -12.80
C GLY A 195 18.69 25.09 -11.33
N GLY A 196 18.76 24.14 -10.39
CA GLY A 196 18.99 24.39 -8.97
C GLY A 196 20.47 24.52 -8.61
N GLY A 197 20.73 25.00 -7.39
CA GLY A 197 22.08 25.40 -6.95
C GLY A 197 23.15 24.31 -6.97
N VAL A 198 22.82 23.05 -6.68
CA VAL A 198 23.76 21.91 -6.73
C VAL A 198 23.88 21.40 -8.18
N GLY A 199 22.75 21.16 -8.84
CA GLY A 199 22.69 20.59 -10.19
C GLY A 199 23.47 21.41 -11.22
N MET A 200 23.39 22.74 -11.16
CA MET A 200 24.06 23.61 -12.13
C MET A 200 25.59 23.69 -11.93
N GLN A 201 26.08 23.42 -10.73
CA GLN A 201 27.51 23.21 -10.48
C GLN A 201 27.93 21.80 -10.93
N GLY A 202 27.06 20.80 -10.76
CA GLY A 202 27.23 19.45 -11.29
C GLY A 202 27.40 19.41 -12.81
N VAL A 203 26.56 20.13 -13.56
CA VAL A 203 26.67 20.27 -15.03
C VAL A 203 28.02 20.87 -15.44
N GLN A 204 28.48 21.93 -14.76
CA GLN A 204 29.78 22.56 -15.03
C GLN A 204 30.96 21.63 -14.72
N LEU A 205 30.92 20.94 -13.58
CA LEU A 205 31.96 19.99 -13.17
C LEU A 205 32.00 18.76 -14.09
N ALA A 206 30.84 18.23 -14.47
CA ALA A 206 30.73 17.18 -15.48
C ALA A 206 31.42 17.60 -16.79
N LYS A 207 31.10 18.78 -17.33
CA LYS A 207 31.74 19.32 -18.54
C LYS A 207 33.26 19.52 -18.34
N ALA A 208 33.68 20.08 -17.21
CA ALA A 208 35.09 20.30 -16.87
C ALA A 208 35.89 19.00 -16.65
N MET A 209 35.20 17.89 -16.35
CA MET A 209 35.74 16.53 -16.23
C MET A 209 35.56 15.71 -17.52
N GLY A 210 35.01 16.29 -18.60
CA GLY A 210 34.81 15.65 -19.90
C GLY A 210 33.61 14.71 -19.99
N LEU A 211 32.67 14.76 -19.04
CA LEU A 211 31.42 14.01 -19.07
C LEU A 211 30.35 14.74 -19.90
N ARG A 212 29.42 13.97 -20.48
CA ARG A 212 28.34 14.46 -21.33
C ARG A 212 27.11 14.78 -20.49
N ALA A 213 26.95 16.06 -20.14
CA ALA A 213 25.94 16.51 -19.18
C ALA A 213 24.57 16.74 -19.82
N VAL A 214 23.52 16.11 -19.27
CA VAL A 214 22.11 16.33 -19.63
C VAL A 214 21.40 16.97 -18.44
N ALA A 215 20.78 18.12 -18.67
CA ALA A 215 20.03 18.87 -17.67
C ALA A 215 18.54 18.48 -17.68
N VAL A 216 17.95 18.27 -16.50
CA VAL A 216 16.49 18.06 -16.35
C VAL A 216 15.96 19.03 -15.29
N ASP A 217 15.15 20.00 -15.72
CA ASP A 217 14.45 20.99 -14.89
C ASP A 217 13.25 21.54 -15.68
N THR A 218 12.72 22.72 -15.37
CA THR A 218 11.62 23.35 -16.15
C THR A 218 11.75 24.88 -16.18
N GLY A 219 11.27 25.50 -17.25
CA GLY A 219 11.26 26.97 -17.41
C GLY A 219 12.47 27.53 -18.16
N ASP A 220 12.20 28.52 -19.01
CA ASP A 220 13.11 28.89 -20.11
C ASP A 220 14.38 29.63 -19.63
N ASP A 221 14.33 30.33 -18.49
CA ASP A 221 15.52 30.97 -17.91
C ASP A 221 16.50 29.94 -17.33
N LYS A 222 15.98 28.86 -16.72
CA LYS A 222 16.80 27.71 -16.31
C LYS A 222 17.36 26.96 -17.51
N GLN A 223 16.60 26.86 -18.60
CA GLN A 223 17.08 26.25 -19.86
C GLN A 223 18.30 27.01 -20.41
N LYS A 224 18.21 28.35 -20.54
CA LYS A 224 19.33 29.20 -20.98
C LYS A 224 20.54 29.07 -20.04
N LEU A 225 20.34 29.16 -18.72
CA LEU A 225 21.42 29.01 -17.75
C LEU A 225 22.10 27.63 -17.84
N CYS A 226 21.35 26.55 -18.01
CA CYS A 226 21.88 25.19 -18.15
C CYS A 226 22.67 24.98 -19.46
N ILE A 227 22.18 25.48 -20.59
CA ILE A 227 22.83 25.33 -21.90
C ILE A 227 23.98 26.33 -22.07
N ASP A 228 23.70 27.63 -22.03
CA ASP A 228 24.62 28.69 -22.44
C ASP A 228 25.71 28.93 -21.38
N THR A 229 25.32 28.88 -20.10
CA THR A 229 26.22 29.22 -18.99
C THR A 229 26.88 27.97 -18.43
N ALA A 230 26.11 27.00 -17.93
CA ALA A 230 26.64 25.79 -17.30
C ALA A 230 27.19 24.78 -18.31
N GLY A 231 26.63 24.72 -19.52
CA GLY A 231 27.18 23.98 -20.65
C GLY A 231 26.67 22.55 -20.85
N ALA A 232 25.45 22.22 -20.39
CA ALA A 232 24.80 20.95 -20.73
C ALA A 232 24.67 20.78 -22.26
N GLU A 233 24.75 19.54 -22.74
CA GLU A 233 24.54 19.22 -24.17
C GLU A 233 23.04 19.24 -24.53
N HIS A 234 22.18 18.87 -23.57
CA HIS A 234 20.74 18.82 -23.74
C HIS A 234 20.03 19.30 -22.47
N PHE A 235 18.85 19.90 -22.63
CA PHE A 235 17.94 20.27 -21.55
C PHE A 235 16.57 19.65 -21.82
N ILE A 236 16.05 18.91 -20.85
CA ILE A 236 14.73 18.28 -20.89
C ILE A 236 13.81 19.06 -19.95
N ASP A 237 12.83 19.77 -20.50
CA ASP A 237 11.80 20.44 -19.70
C ASP A 237 10.74 19.42 -19.27
N PHE A 238 10.76 19.03 -17.99
CA PHE A 238 9.87 17.99 -17.47
C PHE A 238 8.36 18.35 -17.47
N LYS A 239 7.99 19.59 -17.82
CA LYS A 239 6.59 19.99 -18.07
C LYS A 239 6.19 19.95 -19.55
N LYS A 240 7.15 19.87 -20.48
CA LYS A 240 6.92 19.88 -21.93
C LYS A 240 7.02 18.49 -22.59
N VAL A 241 7.50 17.47 -21.86
CA VAL A 241 7.60 16.08 -22.33
C VAL A 241 6.71 15.13 -21.53
N GLU A 242 6.11 14.14 -22.18
CA GLU A 242 5.22 13.15 -21.54
C GLU A 242 6.00 12.16 -20.66
N SER A 243 7.20 11.76 -21.09
CA SER A 243 8.10 10.86 -20.35
C SER A 243 9.53 11.37 -20.39
N VAL A 244 10.01 11.86 -19.24
CA VAL A 244 11.41 12.26 -19.06
C VAL A 244 12.35 11.06 -19.20
N ALA A 245 11.92 9.86 -18.79
CA ALA A 245 12.76 8.67 -18.83
C ALA A 245 13.06 8.22 -20.26
N ASP A 246 12.04 8.17 -21.12
CA ASP A 246 12.20 7.80 -22.53
C ASP A 246 13.00 8.86 -23.30
N GLU A 247 12.83 10.14 -22.98
CA GLU A 247 13.61 11.23 -23.56
C GLU A 247 15.09 11.19 -23.12
N VAL A 248 15.38 10.90 -21.85
CA VAL A 248 16.74 10.62 -21.36
C VAL A 248 17.35 9.42 -22.09
N VAL A 249 16.59 8.33 -22.26
CA VAL A 249 17.07 7.14 -22.99
C VAL A 249 17.35 7.47 -24.46
N ARG A 250 16.46 8.22 -25.12
CA ARG A 250 16.60 8.67 -26.52
C ARG A 250 17.85 9.52 -26.73
N ILE A 251 18.12 10.47 -25.82
CA ILE A 251 19.31 11.32 -25.84
C ILE A 251 20.58 10.50 -25.54
N CYS A 252 20.55 9.66 -24.50
CA CYS A 252 21.69 8.84 -24.09
C CYS A 252 21.83 7.56 -24.94
N ASP A 253 22.19 7.74 -26.21
CA ASP A 253 22.46 6.73 -27.25
C ASP A 253 21.29 5.78 -27.60
N GLY A 254 20.07 6.06 -27.14
CA GLY A 254 18.96 5.08 -27.18
C GLY A 254 19.07 3.98 -26.11
N VAL A 255 19.95 4.14 -25.12
CA VAL A 255 20.29 3.12 -24.11
C VAL A 255 20.05 3.60 -22.68
N GLY A 256 20.17 4.90 -22.39
CA GLY A 256 20.01 5.47 -21.03
C GLY A 256 21.33 5.94 -20.41
N ALA A 257 21.25 6.61 -19.26
CA ALA A 257 22.37 7.28 -18.60
C ALA A 257 23.45 6.31 -18.05
N HIS A 258 24.70 6.77 -17.96
CA HIS A 258 25.74 6.07 -17.22
C HIS A 258 25.72 6.45 -15.73
N GLY A 259 25.49 7.73 -15.43
CA GLY A 259 25.29 8.26 -14.08
C GLY A 259 24.08 9.19 -14.01
N VAL A 260 23.27 9.04 -12.97
CA VAL A 260 22.11 9.90 -12.66
C VAL A 260 22.36 10.55 -11.31
N PHE A 261 22.56 11.86 -11.29
CA PHE A 261 22.97 12.62 -10.10
C PHE A 261 21.75 13.33 -9.50
N VAL A 262 21.11 12.70 -8.51
CA VAL A 262 19.82 13.16 -7.99
C VAL A 262 20.00 14.35 -7.06
N THR A 263 19.78 15.56 -7.61
CA THR A 263 19.77 16.82 -6.84
C THR A 263 18.35 17.34 -6.56
N ALA A 264 17.37 16.93 -7.36
CA ALA A 264 15.94 17.16 -7.11
C ALA A 264 15.29 15.94 -6.45
N VAL A 265 15.02 16.01 -5.14
CA VAL A 265 14.54 14.88 -4.31
C VAL A 265 13.26 14.24 -4.85
N GLN A 266 12.36 15.01 -5.44
CA GLN A 266 11.12 14.52 -6.04
C GLN A 266 11.31 13.60 -7.25
N THR A 267 12.54 13.48 -7.78
CA THR A 267 12.89 12.57 -8.88
C THR A 267 13.43 11.22 -8.41
N TYR A 268 13.56 10.97 -7.09
CA TYR A 268 13.99 9.65 -6.60
C TYR A 268 13.18 8.48 -7.15
N PRO A 269 11.82 8.49 -7.14
CA PRO A 269 11.03 7.38 -7.67
C PRO A 269 11.27 7.05 -9.14
N SER A 270 11.68 8.03 -9.96
CA SER A 270 11.91 7.85 -11.40
C SER A 270 13.39 7.76 -11.80
N SER A 271 14.32 8.15 -10.91
CA SER A 271 15.76 8.22 -11.18
C SER A 271 16.39 6.93 -11.69
N ILE A 272 15.89 5.75 -11.29
CA ILE A 272 16.38 4.45 -11.75
C ILE A 272 16.02 4.16 -13.22
N SER A 273 14.89 4.69 -13.72
CA SER A 273 14.44 4.49 -15.10
C SER A 273 15.29 5.27 -16.11
N TYR A 274 15.93 6.37 -15.68
CA TYR A 274 16.84 7.18 -16.50
C TYR A 274 18.11 6.39 -16.90
N LEU A 275 18.46 5.31 -16.19
CA LEU A 275 19.52 4.38 -16.61
C LEU A 275 19.10 3.49 -17.79
N GLY A 276 17.80 3.33 -18.05
CA GLY A 276 17.27 2.55 -19.16
C GLY A 276 17.83 1.12 -19.22
N GLY A 277 18.40 0.79 -20.38
CA GLY A 277 19.11 -0.47 -20.63
C GLY A 277 20.60 -0.46 -20.28
N ARG A 278 21.17 0.67 -19.80
CA ARG A 278 22.63 0.82 -19.63
C ARG A 278 23.17 -0.16 -18.57
N VAL A 279 24.03 -1.07 -19.01
CA VAL A 279 24.74 -2.01 -18.13
C VAL A 279 25.82 -1.27 -17.34
N GLY A 280 25.86 -1.46 -16.03
CA GLY A 280 26.80 -0.77 -15.13
C GLY A 280 26.37 0.64 -14.70
N GLY A 281 25.18 1.11 -15.09
CA GLY A 281 24.69 2.44 -14.75
C GLY A 281 24.48 2.66 -13.25
N LYS A 282 24.69 3.91 -12.79
CA LYS A 282 24.57 4.29 -11.37
C LYS A 282 23.56 5.41 -11.13
N VAL A 283 22.74 5.28 -10.09
CA VAL A 283 22.06 6.43 -9.45
C VAL A 283 22.91 6.88 -8.26
N MET A 284 23.25 8.17 -8.24
CA MET A 284 23.96 8.81 -7.14
C MET A 284 22.97 9.66 -6.34
N CYS A 285 22.81 9.36 -5.05
CA CYS A 285 21.88 10.07 -4.18
C CYS A 285 22.61 11.21 -3.46
N ILE A 286 22.22 12.47 -3.76
CA ILE A 286 22.84 13.69 -3.22
C ILE A 286 21.82 14.56 -2.46
N GLY A 287 20.65 14.82 -3.04
CA GLY A 287 19.60 15.58 -2.36
C GLY A 287 18.99 14.76 -1.21
N LEU A 288 18.95 15.27 0.01
CA LEU A 288 18.40 14.55 1.16
C LEU A 288 16.94 14.92 1.38
N PRO A 289 15.97 14.01 1.19
CA PRO A 289 14.55 14.30 1.36
C PRO A 289 14.17 14.43 2.84
N PRO A 290 13.06 15.13 3.16
CA PRO A 290 12.37 14.99 4.45
C PRO A 290 12.05 13.51 4.76
N VAL A 291 12.01 13.15 6.05
CA VAL A 291 11.85 11.75 6.48
C VAL A 291 10.57 11.13 5.92
N GLY A 292 10.72 10.05 5.16
CA GLY A 292 9.59 9.29 4.59
C GLY A 292 8.85 9.97 3.44
N SER A 293 9.33 11.11 2.92
CA SER A 293 8.61 11.84 1.86
C SER A 293 8.83 11.28 0.44
N TYR A 294 9.99 10.67 0.19
CA TYR A 294 10.35 10.09 -1.10
C TYR A 294 11.10 8.77 -0.93
N HIS A 295 10.73 7.77 -1.74
CA HIS A 295 11.34 6.44 -1.76
C HIS A 295 11.77 6.08 -3.19
N MET A 296 12.75 5.19 -3.31
CA MET A 296 13.12 4.57 -4.58
C MET A 296 12.58 3.14 -4.59
N ASP A 297 11.69 2.82 -5.53
CA ASP A 297 11.45 1.42 -5.91
C ASP A 297 12.54 0.97 -6.88
N VAL A 298 13.06 -0.24 -6.69
CA VAL A 298 14.24 -0.74 -7.40
C VAL A 298 14.12 -2.24 -7.60
N ASP A 299 13.81 -2.67 -8.82
CA ASP A 299 13.75 -4.09 -9.18
C ASP A 299 15.13 -4.78 -9.01
N PRO A 300 15.26 -5.78 -8.11
CA PRO A 300 16.52 -6.51 -7.92
C PRO A 300 16.98 -7.27 -9.17
N ASN A 301 16.05 -7.64 -10.08
CA ASN A 301 16.40 -8.30 -11.33
C ASN A 301 17.12 -7.30 -12.26
N GLN A 302 16.58 -6.10 -12.44
CA GLN A 302 17.24 -4.99 -13.14
C GLN A 302 18.62 -4.70 -12.54
N MET A 303 18.76 -4.58 -11.21
CA MET A 303 20.07 -4.38 -10.58
C MET A 303 21.05 -5.51 -10.92
N CYS A 304 20.66 -6.77 -10.73
CA CYS A 304 21.53 -7.92 -10.95
C CYS A 304 21.90 -8.11 -12.43
N PHE A 305 20.91 -8.17 -13.33
CA PHE A 305 21.13 -8.48 -14.75
C PHE A 305 21.79 -7.33 -15.52
N LYS A 306 21.48 -6.07 -15.18
CA LYS A 306 22.15 -4.90 -15.79
C LYS A 306 23.37 -4.43 -14.99
N LYS A 307 23.74 -5.09 -13.88
CA LYS A 307 24.79 -4.62 -12.95
C LYS A 307 24.60 -3.15 -12.55
N GLN A 308 23.36 -2.70 -12.40
CA GLN A 308 23.02 -1.32 -12.02
C GLN A 308 23.08 -1.16 -10.49
N SER A 309 23.39 0.05 -10.02
CA SER A 309 23.58 0.32 -8.59
C SER A 309 23.04 1.68 -8.17
N VAL A 310 22.74 1.80 -6.87
CA VAL A 310 22.35 3.04 -6.20
C VAL A 310 23.39 3.30 -5.11
N GLN A 311 23.95 4.50 -5.06
CA GLN A 311 25.05 4.89 -4.17
C GLN A 311 24.75 6.26 -3.54
N GLY A 312 24.75 6.34 -2.20
CA GLY A 312 24.58 7.61 -1.49
C GLY A 312 25.90 8.32 -1.25
N THR A 313 25.92 9.63 -1.41
CA THR A 313 27.12 10.47 -1.23
C THR A 313 26.78 11.70 -0.39
N LEU A 314 27.43 11.87 0.78
CA LEU A 314 27.04 12.85 1.79
C LEU A 314 27.60 14.27 1.53
N VAL A 315 28.87 14.51 1.87
CA VAL A 315 29.59 15.78 1.68
C VAL A 315 31.06 15.50 1.37
N SER A 316 31.80 16.55 1.00
CA SER A 316 33.18 16.49 0.52
C SER A 316 34.24 16.21 1.61
N SER A 317 35.32 15.53 1.20
CA SER A 317 36.60 15.50 1.92
C SER A 317 37.35 16.83 1.78
N MET A 318 38.38 17.09 2.61
CA MET A 318 39.24 18.26 2.46
C MET A 318 39.86 18.35 1.06
N ALA A 319 40.34 17.22 0.54
CA ALA A 319 40.94 17.13 -0.79
C ALA A 319 39.94 17.43 -1.92
N ASP A 320 38.67 17.08 -1.75
CA ASP A 320 37.62 17.38 -2.73
C ASP A 320 37.27 18.87 -2.77
N VAL A 321 37.27 19.57 -1.62
CA VAL A 321 37.08 21.03 -1.59
C VAL A 321 38.26 21.72 -2.28
N ASP A 322 39.50 21.32 -1.97
CA ASP A 322 40.72 21.87 -2.61
C ASP A 322 40.70 21.66 -4.13
N LYS A 323 40.32 20.47 -4.60
CA LYS A 323 40.15 20.18 -6.03
C LYS A 323 39.07 21.02 -6.69
N THR A 324 37.96 21.27 -5.99
CA THR A 324 36.86 22.10 -6.51
C THR A 324 37.25 23.58 -6.58
N LEU A 325 38.03 24.07 -5.61
CA LEU A 325 38.66 25.40 -5.66
C LEU A 325 39.68 25.53 -6.80
N GLU A 326 40.39 24.45 -7.16
CA GLU A 326 41.27 24.42 -8.34
C GLU A 326 40.50 24.58 -9.66
N PHE A 327 39.33 23.93 -9.81
CA PHE A 327 38.44 24.16 -10.96
C PHE A 327 37.95 25.61 -11.03
N ALA A 328 37.57 26.21 -9.89
CA ALA A 328 37.18 27.62 -9.84
C ALA A 328 38.33 28.57 -10.19
N LYS A 329 39.54 28.32 -9.68
CA LYS A 329 40.74 29.12 -9.99
C LYS A 329 41.11 29.07 -11.47
N ARG A 330 40.78 27.97 -12.16
CA ARG A 330 40.93 27.80 -13.61
C ARG A 330 39.79 28.41 -14.44
N GLY A 331 38.81 29.08 -13.81
CA GLY A 331 37.66 29.69 -14.48
C GLY A 331 36.61 28.70 -14.97
N LEU A 332 36.66 27.43 -14.54
CA LEU A 332 35.77 26.36 -15.00
C LEU A 332 34.46 26.28 -14.19
N LEU A 333 34.36 27.02 -13.09
CA LEU A 333 33.11 27.31 -12.38
C LEU A 333 32.76 28.79 -12.57
N LYS A 334 31.77 29.07 -13.42
CA LYS A 334 31.25 30.42 -13.66
C LYS A 334 30.41 30.91 -12.47
N PRO A 335 30.34 32.23 -12.22
CA PRO A 335 29.45 32.80 -11.22
C PRO A 335 27.99 32.69 -11.66
N ILE A 336 27.21 31.81 -11.01
CA ILE A 336 25.76 31.68 -11.23
C ILE A 336 25.03 31.75 -9.88
N TYR A 337 25.07 32.94 -9.29
CA TYR A 337 24.50 33.26 -7.98
C TYR A 337 23.74 34.59 -8.02
N THR A 338 22.70 34.70 -7.20
CA THR A 338 22.09 35.98 -6.82
C THR A 338 22.66 36.43 -5.49
N VAL A 339 23.22 37.65 -5.44
CA VAL A 339 23.72 38.25 -4.19
C VAL A 339 22.57 38.96 -3.48
N TYR A 340 22.44 38.73 -2.18
CA TYR A 340 21.50 39.42 -1.30
C TYR A 340 22.27 40.22 -0.23
N PRO A 341 21.89 41.47 0.06
CA PRO A 341 22.44 42.20 1.21
C PRO A 341 21.95 41.58 2.51
N LEU A 342 22.71 41.78 3.59
CA LEU A 342 22.41 41.24 4.93
C LEU A 342 20.96 41.52 5.38
N SER A 343 20.39 42.68 5.07
CA SER A 343 19.01 43.06 5.43
C SER A 343 17.91 42.26 4.70
N LYS A 344 18.26 41.41 3.74
CA LYS A 344 17.34 40.54 2.97
C LYS A 344 17.59 39.04 3.23
N PHE A 345 18.20 38.68 4.37
CA PHE A 345 18.53 37.29 4.72
C PHE A 345 17.31 36.36 4.62
N ASP A 346 16.23 36.67 5.33
CA ASP A 346 15.00 35.85 5.31
C ASP A 346 14.37 35.82 3.91
N GLU A 347 14.34 36.93 3.17
CA GLU A 347 13.81 36.94 1.80
C GLU A 347 14.52 35.91 0.91
N ALA A 348 15.85 35.79 1.03
CA ALA A 348 16.64 34.82 0.29
C ALA A 348 16.39 33.36 0.74
N VAL A 349 16.27 33.14 2.05
CA VAL A 349 15.95 31.83 2.66
C VAL A 349 14.55 31.36 2.26
N GLN A 350 13.53 32.21 2.39
CA GLN A 350 12.16 31.88 2.03
C GLN A 350 11.97 31.73 0.50
N LYS A 351 12.72 32.47 -0.32
CA LYS A 351 12.80 32.24 -1.78
C LYS A 351 13.39 30.88 -2.12
N LEU A 352 14.39 30.41 -1.37
CA LEU A 352 14.96 29.07 -1.57
C LEU A 352 13.97 27.99 -1.15
N ARG A 353 13.26 28.20 -0.03
CA ARG A 353 12.17 27.34 0.46
C ARG A 353 11.03 27.17 -0.56
N ARG A 354 10.71 28.21 -1.33
CA ARG A 354 9.71 28.17 -2.41
C ARG A 354 10.25 27.72 -3.78
N GLY A 355 11.56 27.47 -3.90
CA GLY A 355 12.19 27.06 -5.16
C GLY A 355 12.29 28.17 -6.23
N GLU A 356 12.17 29.44 -5.82
CA GLU A 356 12.11 30.60 -6.73
C GLU A 356 13.49 31.07 -7.25
N ILE A 357 14.58 30.50 -6.74
CA ILE A 357 15.95 30.86 -7.12
C ILE A 357 16.46 29.93 -8.22
N ALA A 358 16.87 30.52 -9.35
CA ALA A 358 17.72 29.84 -10.32
C ALA A 358 19.18 29.90 -9.84
N GLY A 359 19.87 28.76 -9.77
CA GLY A 359 21.25 28.68 -9.26
C GLY A 359 21.39 28.85 -7.75
N ARG A 360 22.40 29.61 -7.30
CA ARG A 360 22.69 29.85 -5.88
C ARG A 360 22.09 31.16 -5.38
N ALA A 361 21.76 31.23 -4.09
CA ALA A 361 21.73 32.49 -3.36
C ALA A 361 22.97 32.61 -2.46
N VAL A 362 23.48 33.83 -2.35
CA VAL A 362 24.64 34.18 -1.50
C VAL A 362 24.31 35.47 -0.76
N VAL A 363 24.46 35.50 0.56
CA VAL A 363 24.35 36.71 1.38
C VAL A 363 25.73 37.35 1.50
N ASP A 364 25.81 38.65 1.23
CA ASP A 364 27.00 39.47 1.43
C ASP A 364 26.93 40.20 2.78
N PHE A 365 27.92 39.94 3.64
CA PHE A 365 28.04 40.55 4.97
C PHE A 365 28.62 41.96 4.96
N ASN A 366 29.10 42.45 3.81
CA ASN A 366 29.66 43.79 3.61
C ASN A 366 28.71 44.73 2.83
N GLN A 367 27.55 44.25 2.35
CA GLN A 367 26.52 45.08 1.71
C GLN A 367 25.40 45.47 2.68
N GLU A 368 25.37 46.75 3.05
CA GLU A 368 24.23 47.41 3.68
C GLU A 368 23.43 48.20 2.63
N VAL A 369 22.10 48.23 2.78
CA VAL A 369 21.21 48.95 1.85
C VAL A 369 21.18 50.44 2.21
N TYR A 370 21.66 51.29 1.30
CA TYR A 370 21.44 52.72 1.38
C TYR A 370 19.94 53.03 1.27
N VAL A 371 19.38 53.65 2.30
CA VAL A 371 18.03 54.22 2.26
C VAL A 371 18.11 55.58 1.56
N GLU A 372 17.44 55.74 0.42
CA GLU A 372 17.29 57.05 -0.22
C GLU A 372 16.46 57.99 0.69
N GLY A 373 17.04 59.10 1.16
CA GLY A 373 16.24 60.02 1.99
C GLY A 373 16.89 61.15 2.77
N MET A 374 18.15 61.54 2.57
CA MET A 374 18.69 62.75 3.22
C MET A 374 19.76 63.45 2.35
N SER A 375 19.88 64.78 2.46
CA SER A 375 20.63 65.61 1.49
C SER A 375 21.68 66.53 2.15
N ARG A 376 22.62 67.01 1.31
CA ARG A 376 23.77 67.92 1.61
C ARG A 376 25.00 67.22 2.23
N SER A 377 26.25 67.61 1.93
CA SER A 377 26.77 68.53 0.88
C SER A 377 28.28 68.37 0.70
N SER A 378 28.77 68.46 -0.55
CA SER A 378 30.20 68.43 -0.90
C SER A 378 30.96 69.70 -0.46
N PRO A 379 32.30 69.64 -0.44
CA PRO A 379 33.05 70.50 -1.37
C PRO A 379 34.15 69.76 -2.15
N SER A 380 34.68 70.40 -3.19
CA SER A 380 35.57 69.80 -4.20
C SER A 380 37.02 70.31 -4.14
N ARG A 381 37.94 69.55 -4.75
CA ARG A 381 39.17 70.11 -5.33
C ARG A 381 39.77 69.19 -6.40
N SER A 382 39.93 69.72 -7.61
CA SER A 382 40.69 69.11 -8.72
C SER A 382 41.26 70.20 -9.63
N PRO A 383 42.42 69.95 -10.27
CA PRO A 383 42.87 70.72 -11.42
C PRO A 383 42.95 69.86 -12.71
N LEU A 384 42.76 70.50 -13.87
CA LEU A 384 42.96 69.98 -15.25
C LEU A 384 41.92 68.94 -15.74
N GLY A 385 41.16 69.27 -16.80
CA GLY A 385 40.24 68.35 -17.52
C GLY A 385 38.91 69.01 -17.96
N HIS A 386 38.55 68.94 -19.25
CA HIS A 386 37.48 69.72 -19.92
C HIS A 386 36.63 68.80 -20.84
N THR A 387 35.36 69.04 -21.25
CA THR A 387 34.31 70.08 -21.05
C THR A 387 32.99 69.54 -21.69
N GLU A 388 31.74 69.84 -21.30
CA GLU A 388 31.22 70.54 -20.11
C GLU A 388 29.71 70.26 -19.83
N ALA A 389 28.82 70.42 -20.82
CA ALA A 389 27.34 70.46 -20.65
C ALA A 389 26.59 69.82 -21.87
N SER A 390 25.26 69.62 -21.92
CA SER A 390 24.15 70.23 -21.15
C SER A 390 22.83 69.40 -21.16
N SER A 391 21.88 69.77 -20.27
CA SER A 391 20.39 69.76 -20.29
C SER A 391 19.59 69.08 -21.45
N SER A 392 18.35 68.56 -21.30
CA SER A 392 17.23 68.97 -20.41
C SER A 392 16.02 67.98 -20.30
N ARG A 393 15.36 67.98 -19.13
CA ARG A 393 13.89 67.85 -18.84
C ARG A 393 12.92 67.02 -19.71
N THR A 394 12.16 66.11 -19.05
CA THR A 394 10.70 65.77 -19.20
C THR A 394 10.21 65.15 -20.53
N SER A 395 9.16 64.31 -20.63
CA SER A 395 8.07 63.88 -19.70
C SER A 395 7.46 62.51 -20.10
N ASN A 396 6.68 61.89 -19.19
CA ASN A 396 5.52 60.99 -19.41
C ASN A 396 5.52 59.92 -20.53
N GLY A 397 5.33 58.65 -20.12
CA GLY A 397 4.04 57.97 -20.38
C GLY A 397 3.97 56.81 -21.39
N LYS A 398 3.84 55.58 -20.85
CA LYS A 398 3.26 54.34 -21.44
C LYS A 398 3.75 53.81 -22.81
N GLN A 399 4.13 52.53 -22.81
CA GLN A 399 3.91 51.47 -23.83
C GLN A 399 4.12 51.81 -25.32
N PRO A 400 4.89 50.95 -26.02
CA PRO A 400 4.19 49.99 -26.89
C PRO A 400 4.75 48.55 -26.75
N ALA A 401 4.35 47.67 -27.68
CA ALA A 401 4.80 46.30 -27.82
C ALA A 401 5.58 46.10 -29.14
N VAL A 402 6.38 45.02 -29.17
CA VAL A 402 6.65 44.08 -30.29
C VAL A 402 6.60 44.60 -31.73
N ASP A 403 7.70 44.44 -32.47
CA ASP A 403 7.78 43.60 -33.68
C ASP A 403 9.24 43.21 -33.99
N ASP A 404 9.44 42.13 -34.75
CA ASP A 404 10.74 41.51 -35.11
C ASP A 404 11.39 42.11 -36.38
N ASP A 405 12.68 41.82 -36.63
CA ASP A 405 13.16 41.51 -37.99
C ASP A 405 14.48 40.68 -38.01
N HIS A 406 14.88 40.22 -39.20
CA HIS A 406 15.84 39.15 -39.50
C HIS A 406 17.34 39.55 -39.66
N SER A 407 18.20 38.52 -39.78
CA SER A 407 19.07 38.22 -40.96
C SER A 407 20.59 38.00 -40.72
N ASP A 408 21.02 36.75 -40.98
CA ASP A 408 22.03 36.35 -41.98
C ASP A 408 23.57 36.28 -41.75
N GLU A 409 24.12 35.41 -42.62
CA GLU A 409 25.48 35.13 -43.09
C GLU A 409 26.46 34.15 -42.37
N GLU A 410 26.88 33.16 -43.19
CA GLU A 410 28.00 32.24 -42.98
C GLU A 410 29.34 32.91 -43.39
N ALA A 411 30.49 32.27 -43.11
CA ALA A 411 31.22 31.48 -44.13
C ALA A 411 32.75 31.32 -43.90
N LEU A 412 33.33 30.42 -44.70
CA LEU A 412 34.73 30.30 -45.14
C LEU A 412 35.82 29.66 -44.22
N LEU A 413 36.13 28.38 -44.52
CA LEU A 413 37.46 27.84 -44.93
C LEU A 413 38.70 27.96 -44.00
N ALA A 414 39.69 27.04 -43.96
CA ALA A 414 39.85 25.68 -44.54
C ALA A 414 41.11 24.97 -43.95
N ASP A 415 41.49 23.83 -44.56
CA ASP A 415 42.80 23.16 -44.61
C ASP A 415 43.26 22.21 -43.47
N ASP A 416 43.24 20.91 -43.80
CA ASP A 416 44.04 19.80 -43.26
C ASP A 416 45.35 19.67 -44.08
N PRO A 417 46.51 19.28 -43.50
CA PRO A 417 47.02 17.94 -43.85
C PRO A 417 47.94 17.20 -42.83
N LEU A 418 47.62 15.92 -42.63
CA LEU A 418 48.51 14.72 -42.73
C LEU A 418 49.69 14.43 -41.75
N GLU A 419 49.55 13.27 -41.09
CA GLU A 419 50.47 12.09 -40.99
C GLU A 419 51.96 12.18 -40.51
N ARG A 420 52.36 11.17 -39.70
CA ARG A 420 53.62 10.40 -39.86
C ARG A 420 53.73 9.10 -39.01
N ASP A 421 53.79 7.98 -39.72
CA ASP A 421 54.55 6.71 -39.51
C ASP A 421 54.86 6.11 -38.10
N LEU A 422 54.26 4.94 -37.82
CA LEU A 422 54.84 3.55 -37.72
C LEU A 422 56.23 3.30 -37.05
N PRO A 423 56.56 2.08 -36.49
CA PRO A 423 56.08 0.74 -36.93
C PRO A 423 55.88 -0.40 -35.85
N GLU A 424 55.47 -1.58 -36.36
CA GLU A 424 55.64 -2.98 -35.84
C GLU A 424 55.04 -3.43 -34.48
N GLN A 425 54.04 -4.33 -34.46
CA GLN A 425 54.08 -5.83 -34.38
C GLN A 425 54.42 -6.40 -32.98
N ILE A 426 53.84 -7.52 -32.49
CA ILE A 426 53.60 -8.85 -33.08
C ILE A 426 52.16 -9.38 -32.79
N SER A 427 51.64 -10.33 -33.58
CA SER A 427 50.30 -10.92 -33.38
C SER A 427 50.31 -12.42 -33.05
N PHE A 428 49.29 -12.89 -32.33
CA PHE A 428 48.79 -14.27 -32.44
C PHE A 428 47.28 -14.28 -32.73
N LYS A 429 46.88 -14.96 -33.82
CA LYS A 429 45.48 -15.14 -34.22
C LYS A 429 45.02 -16.58 -34.00
N ARG A 430 43.82 -16.75 -33.46
CA ARG A 430 42.89 -17.79 -33.95
C ARG A 430 41.64 -17.09 -34.50
N LYS A 431 41.02 -17.70 -35.50
CA LYS A 431 40.23 -17.01 -36.53
C LYS A 431 38.91 -17.74 -36.78
N GLN A 432 37.81 -17.03 -36.68
CA GLN A 432 36.60 -17.30 -37.47
C GLN A 432 36.23 -16.01 -38.22
N LYS A 433 35.52 -16.14 -39.35
CA LYS A 433 35.27 -15.05 -40.32
C LYS A 433 33.77 -15.01 -40.64
N PRO A 434 33.14 -13.84 -40.83
CA PRO A 434 31.68 -13.73 -41.00
C PRO A 434 31.24 -13.50 -42.46
N THR A 435 29.92 -13.66 -42.66
CA THR A 435 29.04 -13.10 -43.71
C THR A 435 27.65 -12.97 -43.06
N ALA A 436 26.98 -11.80 -43.01
CA ALA A 436 26.35 -11.06 -44.12
C ALA A 436 25.13 -11.82 -44.71
N SER A 437 23.94 -11.22 -44.93
CA SER A 437 23.50 -9.80 -44.79
C SER A 437 21.95 -9.69 -44.68
N SER A 438 21.42 -8.46 -44.55
CA SER A 438 20.17 -7.91 -45.15
C SER A 438 18.90 -8.78 -45.35
N SER A 439 17.65 -8.32 -45.14
CA SER A 439 17.10 -7.06 -44.60
C SER A 439 15.55 -7.10 -44.65
N SER A 440 14.88 -6.28 -43.83
CA SER A 440 13.51 -5.77 -44.02
C SER A 440 12.29 -6.71 -43.92
N PHE A 441 11.46 -6.41 -42.90
CA PHE A 441 9.99 -6.28 -42.91
C PHE A 441 9.10 -7.25 -43.72
N GLY A 442 8.20 -7.92 -42.99
CA GLY A 442 7.00 -8.56 -43.54
C GLY A 442 6.01 -9.00 -42.45
N LEU A 443 5.01 -8.16 -42.15
CA LEU A 443 3.81 -8.58 -41.41
C LEU A 443 2.96 -9.49 -42.31
N PRO A 444 2.22 -10.44 -41.70
CA PRO A 444 0.78 -10.44 -41.99
C PRO A 444 -0.10 -10.62 -40.75
N ARG A 445 -1.36 -10.18 -40.87
CA ARG A 445 -2.42 -10.43 -39.89
C ARG A 445 -2.99 -11.84 -40.07
N PHE A 446 -3.53 -12.40 -38.98
CA PHE A 446 -4.40 -13.57 -39.00
C PHE A 446 -5.74 -13.24 -39.69
N PHE A 447 -6.32 -14.20 -40.42
CA PHE A 447 -7.63 -14.82 -40.09
C PHE A 447 -8.03 -15.87 -41.14
N SER A 448 -8.66 -16.96 -40.68
CA SER A 448 -9.45 -17.93 -41.47
C SER A 448 -8.71 -18.77 -42.55
N SER A 449 -9.15 -19.97 -42.96
CA SER A 449 -10.02 -20.99 -42.35
C SER A 449 -9.95 -22.27 -43.21
N SER A 450 -10.67 -23.34 -42.82
CA SER A 450 -11.06 -24.52 -43.63
C SER A 450 -9.97 -25.45 -44.21
N SER A 451 -9.99 -26.69 -43.72
CA SER A 451 -9.46 -27.96 -44.27
C SER A 451 -10.25 -28.41 -45.54
N PRO A 452 -10.14 -29.65 -46.10
CA PRO A 452 -9.32 -30.84 -45.73
C PRO A 452 -8.72 -31.68 -46.91
N VAL A 453 -8.14 -32.85 -46.58
CA VAL A 453 -7.85 -34.06 -47.42
C VAL A 453 -6.73 -33.98 -48.49
N GLY A 454 -5.84 -35.00 -48.55
CA GLY A 454 -5.04 -35.28 -49.76
C GLY A 454 -3.70 -36.05 -49.59
N THR A 455 -3.72 -37.39 -49.66
CA THR A 455 -2.56 -38.31 -49.85
C THR A 455 -2.31 -38.63 -51.35
N PRO A 456 -1.28 -39.40 -51.82
CA PRO A 456 -0.05 -39.96 -51.19
C PRO A 456 1.27 -39.88 -52.06
N SER A 457 2.34 -40.58 -51.59
CA SER A 457 3.16 -41.58 -52.36
C SER A 457 4.63 -41.34 -52.80
N ALA A 458 5.37 -42.47 -52.81
CA ALA A 458 6.67 -42.83 -53.46
C ALA A 458 7.96 -42.10 -52.99
N ARG A 459 8.94 -42.75 -52.33
CA ARG A 459 9.86 -43.89 -52.69
C ARG A 459 11.08 -43.49 -53.53
N HIS A 460 12.30 -43.66 -53.00
CA HIS A 460 13.21 -44.80 -53.35
C HIS A 460 14.50 -44.81 -52.48
N SER A 461 15.22 -45.94 -52.48
CA SER A 461 16.49 -46.23 -51.77
C SER A 461 17.59 -46.65 -52.77
N PRO A 462 18.89 -46.82 -52.38
CA PRO A 462 19.35 -48.08 -51.78
C PRO A 462 20.56 -48.02 -50.79
N LEU A 463 20.96 -49.22 -50.33
CA LEU A 463 22.09 -49.66 -49.47
C LEU A 463 23.40 -49.90 -50.28
N PRO A 464 24.57 -50.43 -49.77
CA PRO A 464 24.88 -51.17 -48.51
C PRO A 464 26.11 -50.65 -47.71
N GLY A 465 26.58 -51.22 -46.59
CA GLY A 465 26.25 -52.46 -45.83
C GLY A 465 27.32 -53.58 -45.99
N SER A 466 27.55 -54.56 -45.09
CA SER A 466 27.09 -54.80 -43.69
C SER A 466 27.68 -56.14 -43.15
N SER A 467 28.00 -56.31 -41.84
CA SER A 467 28.36 -57.63 -41.25
C SER A 467 27.87 -57.86 -39.80
N ASN A 468 27.59 -59.12 -39.45
CA ASN A 468 26.94 -59.58 -38.20
C ASN A 468 27.86 -60.59 -37.45
N SER A 469 27.68 -60.93 -36.17
CA SER A 469 26.58 -61.72 -35.56
C SER A 469 26.88 -61.92 -34.05
N ARG A 470 26.00 -62.36 -33.14
CA ARG A 470 24.95 -63.41 -33.15
C ARG A 470 23.76 -62.98 -32.27
N ILE A 471 22.51 -63.06 -32.76
CA ILE A 471 21.54 -64.18 -32.60
C ILE A 471 21.02 -64.33 -31.15
N GLN A 472 19.70 -64.40 -30.86
CA GLN A 472 18.47 -64.18 -31.66
C GLN A 472 17.24 -64.18 -30.72
N GLN A 473 16.06 -63.78 -31.25
CA GLN A 473 14.72 -63.81 -30.62
C GLN A 473 14.40 -62.58 -29.72
N LEU A 474 13.22 -61.94 -29.81
CA LEU A 474 12.08 -62.17 -30.72
C LEU A 474 11.30 -60.86 -31.06
N ARG A 475 11.28 -60.52 -32.35
CA ARG A 475 10.26 -59.79 -33.16
C ARG A 475 9.44 -58.59 -32.61
N ASN A 476 9.46 -57.53 -33.45
CA ASN A 476 8.36 -56.58 -33.75
C ASN A 476 8.04 -55.52 -32.66
N THR A 477 7.73 -54.25 -32.95
CA THR A 477 7.47 -53.54 -34.24
C THR A 477 8.03 -52.09 -34.16
N PRO A 478 8.15 -51.30 -35.27
CA PRO A 478 9.12 -50.20 -35.35
C PRO A 478 8.60 -48.77 -35.08
N ARG A 479 9.58 -47.87 -34.87
CA ARG A 479 9.53 -46.40 -34.72
C ARG A 479 8.55 -45.62 -35.60
N ALA A 480 8.06 -44.53 -35.03
CA ALA A 480 8.12 -43.19 -35.64
C ALA A 480 8.72 -42.21 -34.61
N ASN A 481 9.43 -41.16 -35.04
CA ASN A 481 9.95 -40.12 -34.15
C ASN A 481 9.02 -38.90 -34.17
N SER A 482 8.67 -38.34 -33.00
CA SER A 482 8.08 -36.99 -32.88
C SER A 482 8.36 -36.35 -31.51
N ASP A 483 9.57 -36.54 -31.00
CA ASP A 483 9.93 -36.25 -29.60
C ASP A 483 10.23 -34.75 -29.39
N THR A 484 9.20 -33.90 -29.53
CA THR A 484 9.28 -32.46 -29.22
C THR A 484 8.07 -31.95 -28.43
N GLU A 485 7.14 -32.84 -28.03
CA GLU A 485 6.06 -32.53 -27.07
C GLU A 485 6.18 -33.31 -25.74
N LEU A 486 6.95 -34.40 -25.69
CA LEU A 486 6.92 -35.36 -24.57
C LEU A 486 7.70 -34.93 -23.30
N ILE A 487 8.12 -33.66 -23.20
CA ILE A 487 8.86 -33.10 -22.04
C ILE A 487 7.96 -32.18 -21.18
N LEU A 488 6.68 -31.97 -21.55
CA LEU A 488 5.77 -31.04 -20.86
C LEU A 488 4.66 -31.68 -20.01
N ASN A 489 4.51 -33.01 -19.97
CA ASN A 489 3.45 -33.69 -19.21
C ASN A 489 3.88 -34.30 -17.86
N TYR A 490 5.09 -34.02 -17.36
CA TYR A 490 5.63 -34.67 -16.15
C TYR A 490 5.40 -33.91 -14.83
N LEU A 491 4.50 -32.91 -14.79
CA LEU A 491 4.32 -32.01 -13.64
C LEU A 491 2.87 -31.69 -13.22
N ASP A 492 1.84 -32.18 -13.92
CA ASP A 492 0.42 -31.75 -13.71
C ASP A 492 -0.56 -32.89 -13.35
N THR A 493 -0.10 -33.96 -12.70
CA THR A 493 -0.97 -35.05 -12.17
C THR A 493 -0.74 -35.38 -10.70
N PRO A 494 -1.61 -34.91 -9.78
CA PRO A 494 -1.72 -35.52 -8.46
C PRO A 494 -2.47 -36.85 -8.59
N GLY A 495 -1.90 -37.94 -8.04
CA GLY A 495 -2.61 -39.23 -7.95
C GLY A 495 -2.12 -40.35 -8.88
N ASN A 496 -0.82 -40.41 -9.19
CA ASN A 496 -0.18 -41.71 -9.40
C ASN A 496 1.31 -41.65 -9.04
N ALA A 497 1.61 -41.68 -7.74
CA ALA A 497 2.98 -41.71 -7.22
C ALA A 497 3.59 -43.11 -7.39
N GLY A 498 3.66 -43.63 -8.62
CA GLY A 498 3.89 -45.06 -8.77
C GLY A 498 4.36 -45.69 -10.07
N GLU A 499 5.43 -45.18 -10.67
CA GLU A 499 6.46 -46.01 -11.30
C GLU A 499 7.78 -45.21 -11.44
N HIS A 500 8.86 -45.85 -11.89
CA HIS A 500 10.20 -45.26 -12.11
C HIS A 500 10.95 -44.70 -10.88
N LEU A 501 11.28 -45.59 -9.94
CA LEU A 501 12.37 -45.39 -8.97
C LEU A 501 13.74 -45.78 -9.60
N GLN A 502 14.25 -45.00 -10.57
CA GLN A 502 15.56 -45.27 -11.15
C GLN A 502 16.24 -44.06 -11.82
N ASP A 503 16.80 -43.16 -11.01
CA ASP A 503 17.91 -42.28 -11.44
C ASP A 503 18.79 -41.84 -10.25
N THR A 504 19.29 -42.80 -9.48
CA THR A 504 20.25 -42.58 -8.38
C THR A 504 21.69 -42.47 -8.91
N LYS A 505 21.91 -41.54 -9.85
CA LYS A 505 23.24 -41.33 -10.45
C LYS A 505 23.55 -39.87 -10.79
N ASP A 506 23.72 -39.06 -9.74
CA ASP A 506 24.84 -38.11 -9.63
C ASP A 506 25.02 -37.63 -8.18
N ALA A 507 25.16 -38.59 -7.25
CA ALA A 507 25.44 -38.33 -5.83
C ALA A 507 26.88 -37.82 -5.59
N THR A 508 27.22 -36.67 -6.16
CA THR A 508 28.46 -35.92 -5.94
C THR A 508 28.14 -34.62 -5.22
N GLY A 509 28.68 -34.45 -4.01
CA GLY A 509 28.04 -33.62 -2.99
C GLY A 509 27.96 -32.12 -3.27
N LEU A 510 26.75 -31.65 -3.62
CA LEU A 510 26.33 -30.24 -3.51
C LEU A 510 24.80 -30.04 -3.35
N ASP A 511 24.02 -31.11 -3.15
CA ASP A 511 22.56 -31.14 -3.27
C ASP A 511 21.73 -30.40 -2.19
N TRP A 512 22.36 -29.83 -1.15
CA TRP A 512 21.61 -29.11 -0.10
C TRP A 512 20.84 -27.88 -0.61
N TYR A 513 21.19 -27.39 -1.81
CA TYR A 513 20.45 -26.32 -2.52
C TYR A 513 19.28 -26.80 -3.38
N VAL A 514 19.11 -28.12 -3.55
CA VAL A 514 18.09 -28.74 -4.44
C VAL A 514 16.89 -29.27 -3.64
N GLU A 515 17.11 -29.77 -2.42
CA GLU A 515 16.02 -30.02 -1.46
C GLU A 515 15.35 -28.68 -1.08
N GLY A 516 14.08 -28.51 -1.48
CA GLY A 516 13.25 -27.36 -1.07
C GLY A 516 12.77 -27.47 0.39
N PRO A 517 11.85 -26.60 0.85
CA PRO A 517 11.33 -26.57 2.22
C PRO A 517 10.36 -27.73 2.54
N GLY A 518 10.74 -28.97 2.18
CA GLY A 518 9.92 -30.17 2.27
C GLY A 518 8.85 -30.29 1.17
N ARG A 519 8.17 -31.44 1.13
CA ARG A 519 7.00 -31.73 0.31
C ARG A 519 5.75 -31.65 1.19
N ARG A 520 4.99 -30.57 1.10
CA ARG A 520 3.70 -30.45 1.80
C ARG A 520 2.57 -31.14 1.03
N VAL A 521 1.64 -31.73 1.76
CA VAL A 521 0.32 -32.16 1.26
C VAL A 521 -0.63 -30.96 1.33
N GLY A 522 -1.71 -30.97 0.53
CA GLY A 522 -2.73 -29.91 0.58
C GLY A 522 -3.34 -29.74 1.98
N TYR A 523 -3.72 -28.49 2.32
CA TYR A 523 -4.22 -28.13 3.64
C TYR A 523 -5.56 -28.81 3.97
N ASP A 524 -5.67 -29.26 5.23
CA ASP A 524 -6.92 -29.80 5.77
C ASP A 524 -7.90 -28.72 6.21
N ASP A 525 -9.15 -29.11 6.39
CA ASP A 525 -10.18 -28.15 6.77
C ASP A 525 -9.94 -27.59 8.18
N LEU A 526 -10.32 -26.33 8.37
CA LEU A 526 -10.12 -25.59 9.61
C LEU A 526 -8.64 -25.62 10.07
N THR A 527 -7.69 -25.61 9.13
CA THR A 527 -6.24 -25.51 9.39
C THR A 527 -5.68 -24.15 8.98
N ALA A 528 -4.53 -23.78 9.57
CA ALA A 528 -3.81 -22.57 9.19
C ALA A 528 -2.83 -22.83 8.04
N ILE A 529 -2.77 -21.90 7.10
CA ILE A 529 -1.90 -21.94 5.91
C ILE A 529 -0.45 -21.64 6.31
N ASP A 530 0.51 -22.33 5.71
CA ASP A 530 1.94 -22.04 5.86
C ASP A 530 2.38 -21.05 4.76
N TRP A 531 2.17 -19.75 5.03
CA TRP A 531 2.48 -18.71 4.06
C TRP A 531 3.96 -18.70 3.65
N ILE A 532 4.88 -19.02 4.55
CA ILE A 532 6.32 -19.02 4.26
C ILE A 532 6.64 -20.14 3.27
N PHE A 533 6.07 -21.33 3.46
CA PHE A 533 6.16 -22.42 2.49
C PHE A 533 5.57 -22.04 1.14
N GLU A 534 4.35 -21.49 1.07
CA GLU A 534 3.73 -21.11 -0.22
C GLU A 534 4.50 -20.00 -0.95
N TYR A 535 5.01 -19.00 -0.24
CA TYR A 535 5.88 -17.97 -0.83
C TYR A 535 7.25 -18.51 -1.25
N ALA A 536 7.80 -19.53 -0.57
CA ALA A 536 9.04 -20.19 -0.99
C ALA A 536 8.83 -21.06 -2.25
N LYS A 537 7.77 -21.86 -2.26
CA LYS A 537 7.26 -22.66 -3.39
C LYS A 537 7.03 -21.80 -4.64
N GLU A 538 6.39 -20.64 -4.50
CA GLU A 538 6.21 -19.70 -5.63
C GLU A 538 7.53 -19.12 -6.13
N ARG A 539 8.44 -18.71 -5.22
CA ARG A 539 9.78 -18.24 -5.61
C ARG A 539 10.59 -19.31 -6.33
N GLN A 540 10.47 -20.59 -5.95
CA GLN A 540 11.11 -21.72 -6.64
C GLN A 540 10.47 -21.99 -8.01
N ARG A 541 9.13 -21.96 -8.11
CA ARG A 541 8.38 -22.09 -9.37
C ARG A 541 8.77 -21.01 -10.38
N LEU A 542 8.85 -19.75 -9.94
CA LEU A 542 9.27 -18.62 -10.77
C LEU A 542 10.73 -18.78 -11.21
N ARG A 543 11.67 -19.14 -10.31
CA ARG A 543 13.07 -19.40 -10.70
C ARG A 543 13.16 -20.45 -11.81
N TYR A 544 12.46 -21.57 -11.68
CA TYR A 544 12.43 -22.62 -12.72
C TYR A 544 11.84 -22.12 -14.04
N LEU A 545 10.75 -21.34 -13.98
CA LEU A 545 10.14 -20.73 -15.17
C LEU A 545 11.08 -19.74 -15.86
N TYR A 546 11.85 -18.95 -15.13
CA TYR A 546 12.83 -18.02 -15.70
C TYR A 546 14.09 -18.75 -16.22
N SER A 547 14.61 -19.75 -15.52
CA SER A 547 15.80 -20.50 -15.95
C SER A 547 15.55 -21.39 -17.17
N GLY A 548 14.34 -21.95 -17.31
CA GLY A 548 13.96 -22.78 -18.46
C GLY A 548 13.51 -21.99 -19.70
N ALA A 549 13.41 -20.67 -19.64
CA ALA A 549 12.78 -19.84 -20.67
C ALA A 549 13.80 -19.15 -21.59
N THR A 550 14.50 -19.93 -22.41
CA THR A 550 15.35 -19.40 -23.49
C THR A 550 14.57 -19.21 -24.79
N GLY A 551 14.63 -18.01 -25.37
CA GLY A 551 14.04 -17.69 -26.69
C GLY A 551 12.53 -17.39 -26.67
N VAL A 552 11.95 -17.18 -27.85
CA VAL A 552 10.58 -16.65 -28.03
C VAL A 552 9.52 -17.51 -27.33
N LEU A 553 9.63 -18.84 -27.40
CA LEU A 553 8.68 -19.74 -26.73
C LEU A 553 8.78 -19.67 -25.20
N GLY A 554 9.98 -19.39 -24.67
CA GLY A 554 10.20 -19.12 -23.25
C GLY A 554 9.49 -17.84 -22.79
N HIS A 555 9.64 -16.75 -23.55
CA HIS A 555 8.93 -15.49 -23.26
C HIS A 555 7.40 -15.62 -23.41
N LEU A 556 6.91 -16.40 -24.39
CA LEU A 556 5.48 -16.72 -24.50
C LEU A 556 4.98 -17.50 -23.28
N LYS A 557 5.76 -18.44 -22.73
CA LYS A 557 5.41 -19.18 -21.51
C LYS A 557 5.42 -18.29 -20.25
N GLN A 558 6.36 -17.35 -20.14
CA GLN A 558 6.39 -16.33 -19.09
C GLN A 558 5.15 -15.41 -19.17
N LEU A 559 4.84 -14.90 -20.37
CA LEU A 559 3.68 -14.04 -20.62
C LEU A 559 2.37 -14.77 -20.32
N ALA A 560 2.27 -16.06 -20.66
CA ALA A 560 1.10 -16.89 -20.35
C ALA A 560 0.90 -17.06 -18.84
N ASP A 561 1.93 -17.41 -18.06
CA ASP A 561 1.79 -17.58 -16.61
C ASP A 561 1.48 -16.25 -15.89
N ALA A 562 2.03 -15.13 -16.37
CA ALA A 562 1.69 -13.80 -15.90
C ALA A 562 0.24 -13.42 -16.24
N SER A 563 -0.27 -13.78 -17.42
CA SER A 563 -1.64 -13.45 -17.85
C SER A 563 -2.72 -14.26 -17.16
N GLN A 564 -2.43 -15.46 -16.63
CA GLN A 564 -3.41 -16.32 -15.93
C GLN A 564 -4.21 -15.56 -14.86
N VAL A 565 -3.53 -14.78 -14.00
CA VAL A 565 -4.19 -14.00 -12.94
C VAL A 565 -5.07 -12.89 -13.52
N TRP A 566 -4.61 -12.18 -14.55
CA TRP A 566 -5.40 -11.14 -15.20
C TRP A 566 -6.64 -11.70 -15.90
N ILE A 567 -6.53 -12.86 -16.57
CA ILE A 567 -7.67 -13.54 -17.20
C ILE A 567 -8.72 -13.93 -16.15
N ILE A 568 -8.28 -14.52 -15.02
CA ILE A 568 -9.17 -14.88 -13.90
C ILE A 568 -9.87 -13.64 -13.35
N LEU A 569 -9.15 -12.52 -13.15
CA LEU A 569 -9.71 -11.30 -12.56
C LEU A 569 -10.67 -10.55 -13.49
N VAL A 570 -10.39 -10.51 -14.80
CA VAL A 570 -11.32 -9.93 -15.79
C VAL A 570 -12.59 -10.78 -15.88
N ALA A 571 -12.46 -12.10 -15.95
CA ALA A 571 -13.62 -13.00 -15.97
C ALA A 571 -14.44 -12.93 -14.67
N ALA A 572 -13.78 -12.89 -13.51
CA ALA A 572 -14.43 -12.73 -12.21
C ALA A 572 -15.13 -11.37 -12.07
N GLY A 573 -14.53 -10.29 -12.56
CA GLY A 573 -15.15 -8.95 -12.57
C GLY A 573 -16.42 -8.92 -13.42
N ILE A 574 -16.36 -9.43 -14.66
CA ILE A 574 -17.53 -9.54 -15.55
C ILE A 574 -18.64 -10.38 -14.90
N LEU A 575 -18.31 -11.56 -14.38
CA LEU A 575 -19.29 -12.42 -13.71
C LEU A 575 -19.90 -11.76 -12.46
N SER A 576 -19.11 -11.02 -11.69
CA SER A 576 -19.59 -10.32 -10.48
C SER A 576 -20.50 -9.14 -10.82
N GLY A 577 -20.18 -8.35 -11.85
CA GLY A 577 -21.05 -7.27 -12.35
C GLY A 577 -22.37 -7.81 -12.92
N GLY A 578 -22.32 -8.90 -13.70
CA GLY A 578 -23.53 -9.56 -14.21
C GLY A 578 -24.41 -10.18 -13.12
N ILE A 579 -23.81 -10.78 -12.08
CA ILE A 579 -24.57 -11.29 -10.92
C ILE A 579 -25.16 -10.15 -10.09
N ALA A 580 -24.44 -9.03 -9.90
CA ALA A 580 -24.98 -7.86 -9.21
C ALA A 580 -26.20 -7.29 -9.96
N ALA A 581 -26.10 -7.08 -11.28
CA ALA A 581 -27.23 -6.63 -12.11
C ALA A 581 -28.44 -7.59 -12.03
N PHE A 582 -28.20 -8.90 -12.01
CA PHE A 582 -29.26 -9.89 -11.79
C PHE A 582 -29.88 -9.79 -10.40
N ILE A 583 -29.08 -9.61 -9.34
CA ILE A 583 -29.58 -9.44 -7.96
C ILE A 583 -30.44 -8.18 -7.88
N ASP A 584 -30.02 -7.07 -8.48
CA ASP A 584 -30.77 -5.81 -8.50
C ASP A 584 -32.16 -6.02 -9.12
N ILE A 585 -32.20 -6.39 -10.40
CA ILE A 585 -33.44 -6.58 -11.17
C ILE A 585 -34.37 -7.59 -10.50
N ALA A 586 -33.84 -8.73 -10.02
CA ALA A 586 -34.64 -9.77 -9.38
C ALA A 586 -35.12 -9.38 -7.97
N SER A 587 -34.31 -8.66 -7.18
CA SER A 587 -34.70 -8.24 -5.83
C SER A 587 -35.79 -7.17 -5.86
N ASP A 588 -35.71 -6.21 -6.77
CA ASP A 588 -36.68 -5.13 -6.88
C ASP A 588 -38.01 -5.66 -7.44
N TRP A 589 -38.00 -6.50 -8.49
CA TRP A 589 -39.21 -7.17 -8.98
C TRP A 589 -39.90 -8.02 -7.90
N LEU A 590 -39.15 -8.80 -7.12
CA LEU A 590 -39.72 -9.60 -6.02
C LEU A 590 -40.23 -8.72 -4.87
N ALA A 591 -39.59 -7.58 -4.57
CA ALA A 591 -40.06 -6.64 -3.57
C ALA A 591 -41.37 -5.97 -3.97
N ASP A 592 -41.51 -5.59 -5.24
CA ASP A 592 -42.71 -4.97 -5.80
C ASP A 592 -43.96 -5.86 -5.65
N GLN A 593 -43.81 -7.18 -5.76
CA GLN A 593 -44.90 -8.16 -5.54
C GLN A 593 -45.56 -8.05 -4.15
N LYS A 594 -44.92 -7.43 -3.15
CA LYS A 594 -45.56 -7.14 -1.85
C LYS A 594 -46.64 -6.06 -1.93
N THR A 595 -46.68 -5.26 -2.99
CA THR A 595 -47.56 -4.07 -3.13
C THR A 595 -48.54 -4.18 -4.29
N GLY A 596 -48.16 -4.86 -5.38
CA GLY A 596 -48.97 -5.06 -6.56
C GLY A 596 -48.22 -5.85 -7.63
N TYR A 597 -48.72 -5.84 -8.87
CA TYR A 597 -48.03 -6.44 -10.01
C TYR A 597 -48.28 -5.65 -11.30
N CYS A 598 -47.32 -5.74 -12.23
CA CYS A 598 -47.47 -5.19 -13.57
C CYS A 598 -48.34 -6.12 -14.43
N SER A 599 -49.29 -5.53 -15.17
CA SER A 599 -50.25 -6.22 -16.01
C SER A 599 -50.24 -5.64 -17.43
N ASN A 600 -50.69 -6.44 -18.41
CA ASN A 600 -50.83 -5.99 -19.79
C ASN A 600 -52.29 -5.61 -20.00
N VAL A 601 -52.65 -4.33 -19.80
CA VAL A 601 -54.02 -3.84 -20.01
C VAL A 601 -54.09 -3.06 -21.33
N ASP A 602 -53.18 -2.09 -21.51
CA ASP A 602 -53.13 -1.25 -22.72
C ASP A 602 -51.71 -1.05 -23.29
N GLY A 603 -50.64 -1.48 -22.59
CA GLY A 603 -49.23 -1.26 -22.97
C GLY A 603 -48.38 -2.51 -23.23
N ASP A 604 -47.05 -2.35 -23.17
CA ASP A 604 -46.07 -3.46 -23.28
C ASP A 604 -45.79 -4.14 -21.91
N GLY A 605 -46.52 -3.74 -20.86
CA GLY A 605 -46.34 -4.19 -19.48
C GLY A 605 -46.45 -5.70 -19.31
N ARG A 606 -45.57 -6.32 -18.51
CA ARG A 606 -45.56 -7.78 -18.25
C ARG A 606 -45.28 -8.07 -16.79
N PHE A 607 -45.80 -9.20 -16.30
CA PHE A 607 -45.71 -9.62 -14.89
C PHE A 607 -44.29 -9.67 -14.30
N TYR A 608 -43.26 -9.88 -15.13
CA TYR A 608 -41.86 -9.92 -14.70
C TYR A 608 -41.18 -8.53 -14.62
N LEU A 609 -41.87 -7.45 -14.95
CA LEU A 609 -41.36 -6.08 -14.81
C LEU A 609 -41.56 -5.59 -13.37
N SER A 610 -40.58 -4.87 -12.84
CA SER A 610 -40.75 -4.06 -11.62
C SER A 610 -41.72 -2.90 -11.90
N LYS A 611 -42.23 -2.26 -10.85
CA LYS A 611 -43.09 -1.08 -10.95
C LYS A 611 -42.40 0.06 -11.72
N GLY A 612 -41.11 0.26 -11.49
CA GLY A 612 -40.30 1.25 -12.20
C GLY A 612 -40.20 1.00 -13.71
N PHE A 613 -40.16 -0.27 -14.13
CA PHE A 613 -40.20 -0.64 -15.55
C PHE A 613 -41.62 -0.66 -16.13
N CYS A 614 -42.63 -0.98 -15.32
CA CYS A 614 -44.03 -0.97 -15.73
C CYS A 614 -44.52 0.44 -16.08
N CYS A 615 -44.14 1.43 -15.28
CA CYS A 615 -44.59 2.82 -15.39
C CYS A 615 -43.61 3.73 -16.16
N TRP A 616 -42.72 3.16 -16.99
CA TRP A 616 -41.61 3.90 -17.59
C TRP A 616 -42.10 4.96 -18.59
N GLY A 617 -41.67 6.21 -18.40
CA GLY A 617 -41.99 7.34 -19.28
C GLY A 617 -43.26 8.12 -18.93
N ILE A 618 -44.00 7.71 -17.89
CA ILE A 618 -45.13 8.47 -17.33
C ILE A 618 -44.60 9.41 -16.24
N ALA A 619 -45.08 10.66 -16.20
CA ALA A 619 -44.56 11.70 -15.31
C ALA A 619 -45.09 11.61 -13.87
N GLU A 620 -46.36 11.22 -13.68
CA GLU A 620 -46.97 10.99 -12.37
C GLU A 620 -47.20 9.49 -12.15
N MET A 621 -46.69 8.94 -11.05
CA MET A 621 -46.71 7.50 -10.77
C MET A 621 -48.12 6.98 -10.40
N GLN A 622 -49.11 7.87 -10.31
CA GLN A 622 -50.52 7.60 -10.08
C GLN A 622 -51.33 7.43 -11.37
N GLU A 623 -50.79 7.86 -12.53
CA GLU A 623 -51.43 7.70 -13.85
C GLU A 623 -51.06 6.36 -14.53
N CYS A 624 -50.28 5.51 -13.87
CA CYS A 624 -49.77 4.26 -14.42
C CYS A 624 -50.84 3.14 -14.49
N HIS A 625 -51.62 3.12 -15.58
CA HIS A 625 -52.74 2.17 -15.76
C HIS A 625 -52.36 0.68 -15.80
N ASP A 626 -51.16 0.31 -16.27
CA ASP A 626 -50.71 -1.10 -16.32
C ASP A 626 -50.31 -1.65 -14.93
N TRP A 627 -50.16 -0.82 -13.89
CA TRP A 627 -49.79 -1.24 -12.53
C TRP A 627 -50.99 -1.46 -11.62
N ASN A 628 -51.24 -2.71 -11.22
CA ASN A 628 -52.36 -3.08 -10.35
C ASN A 628 -51.91 -3.32 -8.89
N SER A 629 -52.44 -2.54 -7.94
CA SER A 629 -52.25 -2.81 -6.51
C SER A 629 -53.13 -3.98 -6.03
N TRP A 630 -52.73 -4.67 -4.97
CA TRP A 630 -53.49 -5.82 -4.45
C TRP A 630 -54.93 -5.49 -4.00
N GLY A 631 -55.21 -4.24 -3.61
CA GLY A 631 -56.58 -3.81 -3.28
C GLY A 631 -57.47 -3.57 -4.51
N GLU A 632 -56.88 -3.09 -5.61
CA GLU A 632 -57.58 -2.95 -6.90
C GLU A 632 -57.78 -4.30 -7.59
N ALA A 633 -56.76 -5.16 -7.62
CA ALA A 633 -56.84 -6.50 -8.19
C ALA A 633 -57.90 -7.39 -7.50
N MET A 634 -58.19 -7.14 -6.22
CA MET A 634 -59.27 -7.79 -5.46
C MET A 634 -60.64 -7.09 -5.57
N GLY A 635 -60.76 -6.00 -6.34
CA GLY A 635 -62.01 -5.29 -6.60
C GLY A 635 -62.58 -4.47 -5.42
N ILE A 636 -61.75 -4.07 -4.46
CA ILE A 636 -62.21 -3.51 -3.17
C ILE A 636 -62.25 -1.97 -3.23
N GLY A 637 -63.41 -1.42 -3.63
CA GLY A 637 -63.65 0.02 -3.71
C GLY A 637 -63.73 0.79 -2.37
N SER A 638 -63.30 0.21 -1.24
CA SER A 638 -63.30 0.90 0.06
C SER A 638 -61.87 1.15 0.55
N VAL A 639 -61.56 2.40 0.92
CA VAL A 639 -60.19 2.83 1.30
C VAL A 639 -59.62 2.01 2.46
N GLY A 640 -60.44 1.73 3.48
CA GLY A 640 -60.04 0.87 4.60
C GLY A 640 -59.83 -0.59 4.20
N GLY A 641 -60.67 -1.12 3.30
CA GLY A 641 -60.52 -2.49 2.78
C GLY A 641 -59.27 -2.65 1.92
N LYS A 642 -58.97 -1.67 1.05
CA LYS A 642 -57.73 -1.62 0.26
C LYS A 642 -56.50 -1.67 1.17
N TRP A 643 -56.44 -0.80 2.19
CA TRP A 643 -55.32 -0.79 3.16
C TRP A 643 -55.15 -2.11 3.91
N ILE A 644 -56.26 -2.75 4.35
CA ILE A 644 -56.20 -4.04 5.06
C ILE A 644 -55.70 -5.16 4.14
N VAL A 645 -56.15 -5.21 2.89
CA VAL A 645 -55.74 -6.26 1.95
C VAL A 645 -54.28 -6.08 1.50
N GLU A 646 -53.86 -4.85 1.20
CA GLU A 646 -52.44 -4.53 0.98
C GLU A 646 -51.56 -4.97 2.16
N TYR A 647 -52.00 -4.73 3.40
CA TYR A 647 -51.26 -5.13 4.60
C TYR A 647 -51.12 -6.66 4.71
N ILE A 648 -52.19 -7.40 4.45
CA ILE A 648 -52.18 -8.87 4.48
C ILE A 648 -51.25 -9.44 3.41
N PHE A 649 -51.31 -8.95 2.17
CA PHE A 649 -50.41 -9.39 1.10
C PHE A 649 -48.95 -9.00 1.38
N PHE A 650 -48.70 -7.80 1.90
CA PHE A 650 -47.35 -7.35 2.29
C PHE A 650 -46.73 -8.29 3.34
N ILE A 651 -47.48 -8.65 4.41
CA ILE A 651 -47.01 -9.63 5.40
C ILE A 651 -46.78 -11.00 4.76
N LEU A 652 -47.76 -11.50 3.99
CA LEU A 652 -47.73 -12.86 3.43
C LEU A 652 -46.53 -13.08 2.50
N PHE A 653 -46.28 -12.15 1.57
CA PHE A 653 -45.11 -12.21 0.70
C PHE A 653 -43.79 -12.02 1.48
N SER A 654 -43.76 -11.12 2.47
CA SER A 654 -42.55 -10.88 3.29
C SER A 654 -42.09 -12.15 4.03
N VAL A 655 -42.99 -12.86 4.73
CA VAL A 655 -42.58 -14.10 5.43
C VAL A 655 -42.36 -15.27 4.47
N LEU A 656 -43.07 -15.32 3.33
CA LEU A 656 -42.87 -16.34 2.30
C LEU A 656 -41.45 -16.26 1.71
N PHE A 657 -41.00 -15.07 1.28
CA PHE A 657 -39.67 -14.90 0.73
C PHE A 657 -38.57 -15.18 1.77
N ALA A 658 -38.76 -14.73 3.02
CA ALA A 658 -37.83 -15.01 4.11
C ALA A 658 -37.74 -16.53 4.45
N ALA A 659 -38.87 -17.22 4.48
CA ALA A 659 -38.92 -18.68 4.68
C ALA A 659 -38.21 -19.43 3.55
N CYS A 660 -38.50 -19.07 2.30
CA CYS A 660 -37.84 -19.66 1.13
C CYS A 660 -36.32 -19.44 1.13
N ALA A 661 -35.84 -18.24 1.50
CA ALA A 661 -34.41 -17.95 1.62
C ALA A 661 -33.72 -18.84 2.67
N SER A 662 -34.35 -19.03 3.84
CA SER A 662 -33.78 -19.86 4.90
C SER A 662 -33.81 -21.36 4.57
N LEU A 663 -34.90 -21.85 3.94
CA LEU A 663 -34.99 -23.22 3.45
C LEU A 663 -33.92 -23.52 2.38
N LEU A 664 -33.70 -22.60 1.44
CA LEU A 664 -32.69 -22.75 0.38
C LEU A 664 -31.28 -22.92 0.95
N ILE A 665 -30.91 -22.13 1.97
CA ILE A 665 -29.63 -22.30 2.68
C ILE A 665 -29.56 -23.66 3.37
N ARG A 666 -30.59 -24.01 4.14
CA ARG A 666 -30.57 -25.20 4.99
C ARG A 666 -30.42 -26.51 4.20
N GLU A 667 -31.04 -26.60 3.02
CA GLU A 667 -31.00 -27.83 2.21
C GLU A 667 -29.85 -27.87 1.19
N PHE A 668 -29.32 -26.73 0.72
CA PHE A 668 -28.28 -26.72 -0.34
C PHE A 668 -26.88 -26.28 0.10
N SER A 669 -26.75 -25.27 0.98
CA SER A 669 -25.43 -24.82 1.43
C SER A 669 -25.53 -23.94 2.69
N PRO A 670 -25.33 -24.50 3.90
CA PRO A 670 -25.33 -23.73 5.15
C PRO A 670 -24.33 -22.57 5.14
N TYR A 671 -23.18 -22.74 4.48
CA TYR A 671 -22.13 -21.73 4.26
C TYR A 671 -22.59 -20.47 3.51
N ALA A 672 -23.78 -20.46 2.90
CA ALA A 672 -24.33 -19.28 2.21
C ALA A 672 -24.97 -18.23 3.16
N MET A 673 -25.13 -18.51 4.46
CA MET A 673 -25.70 -17.55 5.43
C MET A 673 -24.84 -16.29 5.65
N HIS A 674 -25.42 -15.29 6.34
CA HIS A 674 -24.76 -14.05 6.79
C HIS A 674 -24.07 -13.26 5.64
N SER A 675 -23.13 -12.38 5.97
CA SER A 675 -22.43 -11.56 4.99
C SER A 675 -21.31 -12.32 4.26
N GLY A 676 -20.62 -13.26 4.90
CA GLY A 676 -19.40 -13.87 4.37
C GLY A 676 -18.13 -13.04 4.57
N ILE A 677 -18.22 -11.78 4.98
CA ILE A 677 -17.08 -10.90 5.26
C ILE A 677 -16.22 -11.40 6.45
N PRO A 678 -16.78 -11.81 7.61
CA PRO A 678 -16.01 -12.44 8.69
C PRO A 678 -15.18 -13.62 8.20
N GLU A 679 -15.80 -14.50 7.42
CA GLU A 679 -15.21 -15.72 6.89
C GLU A 679 -14.12 -15.41 5.85
N ILE A 680 -14.34 -14.46 4.93
CA ILE A 680 -13.30 -13.97 4.00
C ILE A 680 -12.11 -13.33 4.75
N LYS A 681 -12.35 -12.53 5.80
CA LYS A 681 -11.29 -11.97 6.66
C LYS A 681 -10.49 -13.09 7.34
N THR A 682 -11.12 -14.20 7.75
CA THR A 682 -10.38 -15.38 8.27
C THR A 682 -9.61 -16.17 7.21
N VAL A 683 -10.15 -16.31 6.00
CA VAL A 683 -9.47 -17.01 4.88
C VAL A 683 -8.23 -16.24 4.42
N LEU A 684 -8.35 -14.94 4.21
CA LEU A 684 -7.21 -14.05 3.94
C LEU A 684 -6.27 -13.94 5.15
N GLY A 685 -6.82 -14.09 6.36
CA GLY A 685 -6.12 -14.34 7.62
C GLY A 685 -5.30 -15.63 7.69
N GLY A 686 -5.36 -16.49 6.67
CA GLY A 686 -4.59 -17.73 6.58
C GLY A 686 -5.26 -18.93 7.24
N PHE A 687 -6.59 -19.06 7.15
CA PHE A 687 -7.35 -20.18 7.70
C PHE A 687 -8.22 -20.83 6.62
N VAL A 688 -8.03 -22.12 6.37
CA VAL A 688 -8.77 -22.84 5.32
C VAL A 688 -10.17 -23.20 5.83
N ILE A 689 -11.19 -22.85 5.05
CA ILE A 689 -12.58 -23.30 5.21
C ILE A 689 -12.98 -23.92 3.88
N ARG A 690 -13.17 -25.26 3.83
CA ARG A 690 -13.62 -25.95 2.61
C ARG A 690 -15.11 -25.66 2.36
N HIS A 691 -15.56 -25.91 1.14
CA HIS A 691 -16.93 -25.70 0.63
C HIS A 691 -17.48 -24.26 0.65
N PHE A 692 -16.98 -23.37 1.51
CA PHE A 692 -17.38 -21.96 1.63
C PHE A 692 -17.31 -21.21 0.28
N LEU A 693 -16.17 -21.27 -0.42
CA LEU A 693 -16.00 -20.71 -1.77
C LEU A 693 -16.61 -21.60 -2.89
N GLY A 694 -17.65 -22.38 -2.58
CA GLY A 694 -18.24 -23.39 -3.45
C GLY A 694 -19.15 -22.83 -4.54
N GLY A 695 -19.25 -23.53 -5.68
CA GLY A 695 -20.18 -23.16 -6.75
C GLY A 695 -21.66 -23.28 -6.33
N TRP A 696 -21.99 -24.28 -5.51
CA TRP A 696 -23.31 -24.36 -4.88
C TRP A 696 -23.54 -23.19 -3.92
N THR A 697 -22.54 -22.79 -3.13
CA THR A 697 -22.63 -21.63 -2.23
C THR A 697 -22.82 -20.32 -3.00
N LEU A 698 -22.19 -20.15 -4.16
CA LEU A 698 -22.44 -19.02 -5.07
C LEU A 698 -23.91 -18.93 -5.50
N VAL A 699 -24.47 -20.04 -6.01
CA VAL A 699 -25.87 -20.10 -6.48
C VAL A 699 -26.85 -19.90 -5.32
N THR A 700 -26.68 -20.65 -4.23
CA THR A 700 -27.53 -20.57 -3.02
C THR A 700 -27.50 -19.17 -2.41
N LYS A 701 -26.32 -18.53 -2.30
CA LYS A 701 -26.19 -17.17 -1.74
C LYS A 701 -26.79 -16.12 -2.66
N THR A 702 -26.64 -16.25 -3.98
CA THR A 702 -27.23 -15.33 -4.96
C THR A 702 -28.76 -15.37 -4.91
N LEU A 703 -29.37 -16.55 -5.08
CA LEU A 703 -30.83 -16.70 -5.09
C LEU A 703 -31.46 -16.41 -3.72
N GLY A 704 -30.81 -16.86 -2.64
CA GLY A 704 -31.24 -16.57 -1.27
C GLY A 704 -31.18 -15.08 -0.93
N LEU A 705 -30.26 -14.32 -1.53
CA LEU A 705 -30.13 -12.88 -1.28
C LEU A 705 -31.24 -12.09 -1.95
N CYS A 706 -31.63 -12.42 -3.20
CA CYS A 706 -32.76 -11.79 -3.86
C CYS A 706 -34.04 -11.94 -3.01
N LEU A 707 -34.30 -13.15 -2.51
CA LEU A 707 -35.43 -13.45 -1.60
C LEU A 707 -35.30 -12.73 -0.24
N ALA A 708 -34.10 -12.67 0.34
CA ALA A 708 -33.87 -12.01 1.61
C ALA A 708 -34.08 -10.49 1.53
N VAL A 709 -33.60 -9.83 0.47
CA VAL A 709 -33.83 -8.38 0.24
C VAL A 709 -35.32 -8.14 -0.04
N ALA A 710 -35.92 -8.93 -0.94
CA ALA A 710 -37.34 -8.82 -1.28
C ALA A 710 -38.27 -8.96 -0.07
N SER A 711 -37.89 -9.75 0.95
CA SER A 711 -38.67 -9.90 2.19
C SER A 711 -38.90 -8.60 2.97
N GLY A 712 -38.14 -7.52 2.71
CA GLY A 712 -38.24 -6.26 3.47
C GLY A 712 -37.69 -6.33 4.90
N LEU A 713 -36.92 -7.36 5.22
CA LEU A 713 -36.09 -7.39 6.43
C LEU A 713 -35.04 -6.28 6.41
N TRP A 714 -34.59 -5.84 7.60
CA TRP A 714 -33.55 -4.81 7.76
C TRP A 714 -32.15 -5.38 7.48
N LEU A 715 -31.88 -5.67 6.21
CA LEU A 715 -30.62 -6.22 5.66
C LEU A 715 -30.26 -5.57 4.32
N GLY A 716 -28.99 -5.68 3.90
CA GLY A 716 -28.49 -5.20 2.60
C GLY A 716 -27.76 -6.28 1.79
N LYS A 717 -27.61 -6.04 0.48
CA LYS A 717 -26.92 -6.94 -0.47
C LYS A 717 -25.41 -6.73 -0.53
N GLU A 718 -24.96 -5.55 -0.12
CA GLU A 718 -23.58 -5.05 -0.25
C GLU A 718 -22.53 -5.96 0.40
N GLY A 719 -22.80 -6.44 1.61
CA GLY A 719 -21.90 -7.34 2.34
C GLY A 719 -21.80 -8.74 1.69
N PRO A 720 -22.93 -9.40 1.41
CA PRO A 720 -23.00 -10.64 0.63
C PRO A 720 -22.32 -10.58 -0.75
N LEU A 721 -22.37 -9.45 -1.46
CA LEU A 721 -21.74 -9.27 -2.78
C LEU A 721 -20.21 -9.49 -2.75
N VAL A 722 -19.54 -9.15 -1.64
CA VAL A 722 -18.11 -9.45 -1.43
C VAL A 722 -17.83 -10.96 -1.51
N HIS A 723 -18.64 -11.77 -0.83
CA HIS A 723 -18.47 -13.23 -0.86
C HIS A 723 -18.84 -13.81 -2.23
N VAL A 724 -19.90 -13.29 -2.87
CA VAL A 724 -20.29 -13.65 -4.24
C VAL A 724 -19.14 -13.43 -5.22
N ALA A 725 -18.45 -12.29 -5.16
CA ALA A 725 -17.31 -12.00 -6.02
C ALA A 725 -16.10 -12.93 -5.77
N CYS A 726 -15.77 -13.21 -4.51
CA CYS A 726 -14.73 -14.20 -4.15
C CYS A 726 -15.07 -15.61 -4.66
N CYS A 727 -16.34 -16.02 -4.62
CA CYS A 727 -16.82 -17.27 -5.20
C CYS A 727 -16.74 -17.28 -6.73
N SER A 728 -17.12 -16.19 -7.41
CA SER A 728 -16.95 -16.02 -8.86
C SER A 728 -15.49 -16.17 -9.28
N ALA A 729 -14.55 -15.58 -8.53
CA ALA A 729 -13.13 -15.78 -8.78
C ALA A 729 -12.67 -17.23 -8.53
N ASN A 730 -13.18 -17.88 -7.48
CA ASN A 730 -12.86 -19.28 -7.19
C ASN A 730 -13.41 -20.26 -8.24
N LEU A 731 -14.49 -19.92 -8.95
CA LEU A 731 -14.98 -20.67 -10.09
C LEU A 731 -13.95 -20.67 -11.24
N PHE A 732 -13.39 -19.50 -11.58
CA PHE A 732 -12.38 -19.38 -12.63
C PHE A 732 -10.99 -19.88 -12.22
N MET A 733 -10.59 -19.76 -10.95
CA MET A 733 -9.30 -20.30 -10.47
C MET A 733 -9.17 -21.82 -10.71
N LYS A 734 -10.27 -22.58 -10.64
CA LYS A 734 -10.30 -24.02 -10.93
C LYS A 734 -9.90 -24.40 -12.35
N LEU A 735 -9.92 -23.45 -13.30
CA LEU A 735 -9.45 -23.68 -14.67
C LEU A 735 -7.91 -23.62 -14.79
N PHE A 736 -7.20 -23.18 -13.74
CA PHE A 736 -5.76 -22.95 -13.76
C PHE A 736 -5.08 -23.62 -12.54
N SER A 737 -4.54 -24.83 -12.72
CA SER A 737 -3.85 -25.62 -11.67
C SER A 737 -2.78 -24.79 -10.93
N ASN A 738 -1.97 -24.04 -11.68
CA ASN A 738 -0.96 -23.08 -11.20
C ASN A 738 -1.45 -22.08 -10.12
N VAL A 739 -2.73 -21.69 -10.16
CA VAL A 739 -3.31 -20.70 -9.25
C VAL A 739 -4.11 -21.40 -8.15
N ASN A 740 -4.93 -22.41 -8.51
CA ASN A 740 -5.72 -23.19 -7.55
C ASN A 740 -4.84 -23.93 -6.52
N ASN A 741 -3.66 -24.41 -6.93
CA ASN A 741 -2.79 -25.25 -6.09
C ASN A 741 -1.72 -24.43 -5.33
N ASN A 742 -1.81 -23.10 -5.34
CA ASN A 742 -0.94 -22.18 -4.61
C ASN A 742 -1.79 -21.17 -3.81
N GLU A 743 -1.85 -21.35 -2.50
CA GLU A 743 -2.66 -20.50 -1.63
C GLU A 743 -2.20 -19.03 -1.60
N ALA A 744 -0.91 -18.75 -1.88
CA ALA A 744 -0.41 -17.38 -1.99
C ALA A 744 -0.94 -16.67 -3.25
N ARG A 745 -0.91 -17.31 -4.44
CA ARG A 745 -1.53 -16.74 -5.66
C ARG A 745 -3.04 -16.60 -5.51
N LYS A 746 -3.68 -17.58 -4.87
CA LYS A 746 -5.12 -17.59 -4.54
C LYS A 746 -5.50 -16.45 -3.58
N ARG A 747 -4.67 -16.11 -2.60
CA ARG A 747 -4.85 -14.92 -1.73
C ARG A 747 -4.85 -13.60 -2.51
N GLU A 748 -3.91 -13.43 -3.47
CA GLU A 748 -3.88 -12.24 -4.33
C GLU A 748 -5.19 -12.10 -5.10
N VAL A 749 -5.64 -13.18 -5.75
CA VAL A 749 -6.89 -13.21 -6.54
C VAL A 749 -8.13 -12.95 -5.67
N LEU A 750 -8.23 -13.57 -4.48
CA LEU A 750 -9.37 -13.38 -3.58
C LEU A 750 -9.44 -11.96 -3.01
N SER A 751 -8.29 -11.33 -2.72
CA SER A 751 -8.23 -9.93 -2.25
C SER A 751 -8.71 -8.96 -3.35
N ALA A 752 -8.33 -9.22 -4.61
CA ALA A 752 -8.78 -8.43 -5.76
C ALA A 752 -10.25 -8.65 -6.12
N ALA A 753 -10.75 -9.89 -6.01
CA ALA A 753 -12.16 -10.21 -6.19
C ALA A 753 -13.05 -9.56 -5.12
N ALA A 754 -12.59 -9.50 -3.87
CA ALA A 754 -13.34 -8.85 -2.79
C ALA A 754 -13.52 -7.34 -3.03
N ALA A 755 -12.50 -6.66 -3.59
CA ALA A 755 -12.60 -5.26 -4.00
C ALA A 755 -13.66 -5.07 -5.10
N ALA A 756 -13.75 -6.00 -6.05
CA ALA A 756 -14.78 -5.99 -7.09
C ALA A 756 -16.20 -6.17 -6.53
N GLY A 757 -16.38 -6.98 -5.47
CA GLY A 757 -17.66 -7.13 -4.78
C GLY A 757 -18.16 -5.83 -4.11
N ILE A 758 -17.26 -5.02 -3.55
CA ILE A 758 -17.60 -3.68 -3.03
C ILE A 758 -17.82 -2.68 -4.19
N SER A 759 -17.02 -2.76 -5.25
CA SER A 759 -17.16 -1.91 -6.45
C SER A 759 -18.56 -1.98 -7.05
N VAL A 760 -19.14 -3.19 -7.18
CA VAL A 760 -20.51 -3.36 -7.70
C VAL A 760 -21.60 -3.03 -6.68
N ALA A 761 -21.30 -3.11 -5.38
CA ALA A 761 -22.25 -2.82 -4.30
C ALA A 761 -22.53 -1.30 -4.12
N PHE A 762 -21.52 -0.46 -4.36
CA PHE A 762 -21.60 1.00 -4.17
C PHE A 762 -21.33 1.81 -5.45
N GLY A 763 -20.98 1.17 -6.57
CA GLY A 763 -20.47 1.88 -7.74
C GLY A 763 -19.12 2.57 -7.51
N ALA A 764 -18.37 2.14 -6.49
CA ALA A 764 -17.23 2.84 -5.91
C ALA A 764 -15.93 2.00 -6.07
N PRO A 765 -15.25 2.07 -7.22
CA PRO A 765 -14.12 1.19 -7.53
C PRO A 765 -12.87 1.50 -6.69
N VAL A 766 -12.55 2.77 -6.41
CA VAL A 766 -11.39 3.11 -5.55
C VAL A 766 -11.71 2.77 -4.10
N GLY A 767 -12.93 3.09 -3.65
CA GLY A 767 -13.48 2.70 -2.35
C GLY A 767 -13.45 1.18 -2.12
N GLY A 768 -13.73 0.38 -3.16
CA GLY A 768 -13.64 -1.08 -3.11
C GLY A 768 -12.22 -1.62 -2.92
N VAL A 769 -11.21 -1.02 -3.57
CA VAL A 769 -9.80 -1.39 -3.36
C VAL A 769 -9.37 -1.05 -1.93
N LEU A 770 -9.72 0.16 -1.47
CA LEU A 770 -9.40 0.61 -0.11
C LEU A 770 -10.13 -0.21 0.96
N PHE A 771 -11.36 -0.67 0.71
CA PHE A 771 -12.06 -1.62 1.59
C PHE A 771 -11.27 -2.93 1.76
N SER A 772 -10.78 -3.50 0.65
CA SER A 772 -10.05 -4.79 0.68
C SER A 772 -8.73 -4.67 1.46
N LEU A 773 -8.05 -3.54 1.31
CA LEU A 773 -6.83 -3.20 2.07
C LEU A 773 -7.16 -2.94 3.57
N GLU A 774 -8.12 -2.07 3.87
CA GLU A 774 -8.41 -1.61 5.24
C GLU A 774 -9.07 -2.69 6.13
N GLN A 775 -9.96 -3.52 5.56
CA GLN A 775 -10.83 -4.42 6.34
C GLN A 775 -10.63 -5.93 6.07
N LEU A 776 -10.02 -6.35 4.95
CA LEU A 776 -9.95 -7.77 4.59
C LEU A 776 -8.54 -8.38 4.59
N SER A 777 -7.53 -7.68 4.09
CA SER A 777 -6.21 -8.27 3.81
C SER A 777 -5.06 -7.50 4.47
N TYR A 778 -4.57 -8.01 5.60
CA TYR A 778 -3.45 -7.43 6.38
C TYR A 778 -2.09 -7.36 5.66
N TYR A 779 -1.98 -7.99 4.49
CA TYR A 779 -0.80 -7.99 3.63
C TYR A 779 -1.30 -7.91 2.18
N PHE A 780 -0.92 -6.83 1.50
CA PHE A 780 -1.54 -6.40 0.25
C PHE A 780 -0.45 -5.78 -0.67
N PRO A 781 0.23 -6.59 -1.50
CA PRO A 781 1.28 -6.12 -2.40
C PRO A 781 0.78 -5.10 -3.42
N ASP A 782 1.64 -4.20 -3.92
CA ASP A 782 1.27 -3.17 -4.89
C ASP A 782 0.76 -3.75 -6.22
N LYS A 783 1.31 -4.89 -6.63
CA LYS A 783 0.78 -5.72 -7.72
C LYS A 783 -0.68 -6.12 -7.46
N THR A 784 -0.99 -6.58 -6.25
CA THR A 784 -2.35 -6.96 -5.84
C THR A 784 -3.26 -5.74 -5.76
N MET A 785 -2.76 -4.57 -5.35
CA MET A 785 -3.49 -3.30 -5.39
C MET A 785 -3.92 -2.93 -6.81
N TRP A 786 -3.00 -2.96 -7.78
CA TRP A 786 -3.32 -2.70 -9.20
C TRP A 786 -4.27 -3.77 -9.79
N SER A 787 -4.04 -5.04 -9.48
CA SER A 787 -4.96 -6.14 -9.87
C SER A 787 -6.35 -6.00 -9.25
N SER A 788 -6.46 -5.48 -8.03
CA SER A 788 -7.74 -5.19 -7.36
C SER A 788 -8.49 -4.06 -8.07
N PHE A 789 -7.79 -2.97 -8.41
CA PHE A 789 -8.38 -1.83 -9.13
C PHE A 789 -8.93 -2.24 -10.50
N VAL A 790 -8.18 -3.01 -11.29
CA VAL A 790 -8.67 -3.51 -12.59
C VAL A 790 -9.87 -4.44 -12.43
N CYS A 791 -9.86 -5.36 -11.46
CA CYS A 791 -11.01 -6.23 -11.20
C CYS A 791 -12.26 -5.42 -10.79
N ALA A 792 -12.08 -4.41 -9.93
CA ALA A 792 -13.12 -3.49 -9.50
C ALA A 792 -13.69 -2.63 -10.64
N MET A 793 -12.84 -2.07 -11.49
CA MET A 793 -13.25 -1.28 -12.66
C MET A 793 -13.99 -2.13 -13.69
N VAL A 794 -13.50 -3.35 -13.99
CA VAL A 794 -14.18 -4.27 -14.92
C VAL A 794 -15.57 -4.65 -14.41
N ALA A 795 -15.72 -4.88 -13.10
CA ALA A 795 -17.01 -5.21 -12.51
C ALA A 795 -18.00 -4.03 -12.54
N ALA A 796 -17.55 -2.81 -12.21
CA ALA A 796 -18.37 -1.60 -12.29
C ALA A 796 -18.78 -1.27 -13.74
N VAL A 797 -17.86 -1.34 -14.71
CA VAL A 797 -18.17 -1.14 -16.14
C VAL A 797 -19.14 -2.20 -16.65
N THR A 798 -19.05 -3.44 -16.17
CA THR A 798 -20.03 -4.49 -16.53
C THR A 798 -21.42 -4.18 -15.96
N LEU A 799 -21.51 -3.74 -14.70
CA LEU A 799 -22.76 -3.30 -14.08
C LEU A 799 -23.38 -2.11 -14.84
N GLN A 800 -22.56 -1.13 -15.24
CA GLN A 800 -22.99 0.01 -16.05
C GLN A 800 -23.49 -0.40 -17.44
N ALA A 801 -22.82 -1.37 -18.08
CA ALA A 801 -23.23 -1.90 -19.37
C ALA A 801 -24.54 -2.72 -19.30
N CYS A 802 -24.83 -3.35 -18.16
CA CYS A 802 -26.12 -3.97 -17.88
C CYS A 802 -27.23 -2.95 -17.53
N ASN A 803 -26.86 -1.77 -17.01
CA ASN A 803 -27.76 -0.66 -16.67
C ASN A 803 -29.06 -1.09 -15.95
N PRO A 804 -28.99 -1.79 -14.79
CA PRO A 804 -30.14 -2.47 -14.18
C PRO A 804 -31.29 -1.57 -13.72
N PHE A 805 -31.09 -0.24 -13.68
CA PHE A 805 -32.11 0.76 -13.35
C PHE A 805 -32.52 1.63 -14.55
N HIS A 806 -31.92 1.42 -15.73
CA HIS A 806 -32.02 2.25 -16.94
C HIS A 806 -31.65 3.75 -16.77
N THR A 807 -31.21 4.19 -15.60
CA THR A 807 -30.80 5.59 -15.29
C THR A 807 -29.38 5.93 -15.73
N GLY A 808 -28.54 4.95 -16.08
CA GLY A 808 -27.12 5.14 -16.37
C GLY A 808 -26.21 5.36 -15.14
N LYS A 809 -26.81 5.47 -13.93
CA LYS A 809 -26.10 5.46 -12.63
C LYS A 809 -25.65 4.04 -12.30
N LEU A 810 -24.56 3.90 -11.54
CA LEU A 810 -24.05 2.59 -11.11
C LEU A 810 -24.91 1.96 -10.00
N VAL A 811 -25.40 2.78 -9.07
CA VAL A 811 -26.29 2.36 -7.98
C VAL A 811 -27.43 3.37 -7.79
N LEU A 812 -28.59 2.89 -7.35
CA LEU A 812 -29.82 3.69 -7.21
C LEU A 812 -29.63 4.95 -6.36
N TYR A 813 -28.85 4.87 -5.28
CA TYR A 813 -28.64 5.94 -4.31
C TYR A 813 -27.44 6.87 -4.60
N GLN A 814 -26.87 6.81 -5.81
CA GLN A 814 -25.88 7.77 -6.28
C GLN A 814 -26.53 9.14 -6.53
N VAL A 815 -26.01 10.20 -5.91
CA VAL A 815 -26.55 11.58 -5.94
C VAL A 815 -25.46 12.59 -6.28
N THR A 816 -25.82 13.82 -6.60
CA THR A 816 -24.86 14.88 -6.96
C THR A 816 -25.25 16.19 -6.29
N TYR A 817 -24.33 16.80 -5.55
CA TYR A 817 -24.56 18.09 -4.88
C TYR A 817 -23.88 19.22 -5.65
N HIS A 818 -24.60 20.33 -5.82
CA HIS A 818 -24.08 21.57 -6.41
C HIS A 818 -23.79 22.64 -5.35
N SER A 819 -24.32 22.46 -4.13
CA SER A 819 -24.13 23.35 -2.98
C SER A 819 -22.80 23.10 -2.27
N VAL A 820 -22.19 24.16 -1.73
CA VAL A 820 -20.98 24.11 -0.87
C VAL A 820 -21.41 24.21 0.60
N TRP A 821 -20.70 23.53 1.50
CA TRP A 821 -20.95 23.61 2.95
C TRP A 821 -20.30 24.85 3.58
N HIS A 822 -20.80 25.26 4.75
CA HIS A 822 -20.34 26.44 5.48
C HIS A 822 -19.63 26.06 6.79
N ASP A 823 -18.65 26.85 7.24
CA ASP A 823 -17.83 26.54 8.43
C ASP A 823 -18.63 26.21 9.70
N PHE A 824 -19.80 26.85 9.88
CA PHE A 824 -20.67 26.58 11.04
C PHE A 824 -21.29 25.18 11.05
N GLU A 825 -21.42 24.54 9.88
CA GLU A 825 -21.98 23.20 9.71
C GLU A 825 -21.04 22.11 10.23
N LEU A 826 -19.74 22.41 10.41
CA LEU A 826 -18.78 21.50 11.01
C LEU A 826 -19.18 21.06 12.44
N VAL A 827 -19.88 21.91 13.19
CA VAL A 827 -20.36 21.58 14.55
C VAL A 827 -21.46 20.50 14.51
N PRO A 828 -22.58 20.64 13.78
CA PRO A 828 -23.54 19.55 13.64
C PRO A 828 -23.00 18.33 12.87
N PHE A 829 -22.03 18.48 11.95
CA PHE A 829 -21.35 17.32 11.35
C PHE A 829 -20.52 16.53 12.39
N ALA A 830 -19.78 17.21 13.28
CA ALA A 830 -19.10 16.55 14.40
C ALA A 830 -20.08 15.86 15.36
N PHE A 831 -21.24 16.48 15.62
CA PHE A 831 -22.33 15.87 16.41
C PHE A 831 -22.95 14.63 15.74
N LEU A 832 -23.05 14.59 14.41
CA LEU A 832 -23.43 13.38 13.68
C LEU A 832 -22.38 12.26 13.82
N GLY A 833 -21.10 12.61 13.90
CA GLY A 833 -20.03 11.69 14.30
C GLY A 833 -20.27 11.08 15.69
N VAL A 834 -20.60 11.92 16.69
CA VAL A 834 -20.96 11.46 18.04
C VAL A 834 -22.14 10.48 18.01
N LEU A 835 -23.23 10.84 17.32
CA LEU A 835 -24.41 9.97 17.21
C LEU A 835 -24.09 8.65 16.49
N GLY A 836 -23.27 8.67 15.44
CA GLY A 836 -22.82 7.48 14.73
C GLY A 836 -22.03 6.51 15.60
N GLY A 837 -21.09 7.03 16.39
CA GLY A 837 -20.27 6.22 17.30
C GLY A 837 -21.09 5.61 18.44
N LEU A 838 -22.00 6.40 19.04
CA LEU A 838 -22.94 5.93 20.06
C LEU A 838 -23.88 4.84 19.52
N PHE A 839 -24.50 5.07 18.35
CA PHE A 839 -25.32 4.06 17.67
C PHE A 839 -24.53 2.77 17.46
N GLY A 840 -23.35 2.88 16.86
CA GLY A 840 -22.54 1.74 16.47
C GLY A 840 -22.06 0.87 17.63
N GLY A 841 -21.53 1.50 18.68
CA GLY A 841 -21.10 0.79 19.90
C GLY A 841 -22.25 0.08 20.62
N LEU A 842 -23.42 0.72 20.71
CA LEU A 842 -24.63 0.12 21.30
C LEU A 842 -25.22 -0.97 20.41
N PHE A 843 -25.23 -0.79 19.09
CA PHE A 843 -25.71 -1.77 18.11
C PHE A 843 -24.89 -3.06 18.17
N ILE A 844 -23.55 -2.97 18.23
CA ILE A 844 -22.68 -4.15 18.35
C ILE A 844 -22.99 -4.92 19.64
N LYS A 845 -23.08 -4.23 20.79
CA LYS A 845 -23.41 -4.87 22.08
C LYS A 845 -24.81 -5.51 22.08
N LEU A 846 -25.82 -4.83 21.51
CA LEU A 846 -27.17 -5.38 21.39
C LEU A 846 -27.22 -6.60 20.46
N ASN A 847 -26.53 -6.56 19.31
CA ASN A 847 -26.49 -7.68 18.37
C ASN A 847 -25.76 -8.90 18.94
N MET A 848 -24.66 -8.70 19.67
CA MET A 848 -23.95 -9.78 20.35
C MET A 848 -24.80 -10.40 21.47
N SER A 849 -25.48 -9.59 22.30
CA SER A 849 -26.40 -10.09 23.32
C SER A 849 -27.57 -10.89 22.73
N VAL A 850 -28.11 -10.48 21.58
CA VAL A 850 -29.13 -11.25 20.84
C VAL A 850 -28.55 -12.57 20.27
N ALA A 851 -27.32 -12.57 19.77
CA ALA A 851 -26.64 -13.78 19.27
C ALA A 851 -26.34 -14.78 20.40
N GLU A 852 -25.93 -14.30 21.58
CA GLU A 852 -25.74 -15.12 22.77
C GLU A 852 -27.08 -15.68 23.28
N TRP A 853 -28.12 -14.86 23.41
CA TRP A 853 -29.45 -15.32 23.78
C TRP A 853 -30.00 -16.41 22.84
N ARG A 854 -29.71 -16.32 21.53
CA ARG A 854 -30.01 -17.37 20.53
C ARG A 854 -29.32 -18.71 20.84
N LYS A 855 -28.08 -18.68 21.38
CA LYS A 855 -27.28 -19.86 21.74
C LYS A 855 -27.82 -20.59 22.98
N HIS A 856 -28.39 -19.85 23.94
CA HIS A 856 -28.83 -20.42 25.23
C HIS A 856 -30.33 -20.74 25.33
N ARG A 857 -31.21 -20.16 24.49
CA ARG A 857 -32.67 -20.39 24.56
C ARG A 857 -33.06 -21.82 24.15
N GLN A 858 -34.04 -22.42 24.85
CA GLN A 858 -34.51 -23.79 24.56
C GLN A 858 -35.86 -23.87 23.83
N TYR A 859 -36.70 -22.84 23.88
CA TYR A 859 -38.12 -22.90 23.50
C TYR A 859 -38.44 -22.56 22.03
N LEU A 860 -37.45 -22.19 21.23
CA LEU A 860 -37.59 -21.90 19.79
C LEU A 860 -36.51 -22.66 18.99
N LYS A 861 -36.73 -23.97 18.81
CA LYS A 861 -35.83 -24.88 18.08
C LYS A 861 -36.19 -24.95 16.60
N GLY A 862 -35.48 -24.17 15.78
CA GLY A 862 -35.58 -24.23 14.31
C GLY A 862 -35.18 -22.91 13.66
N PRO A 863 -34.15 -22.87 12.78
CA PRO A 863 -33.69 -21.60 12.19
C PRO A 863 -34.73 -20.97 11.26
N VAL A 864 -35.41 -21.78 10.44
CA VAL A 864 -36.50 -21.34 9.56
C VAL A 864 -37.66 -20.75 10.37
N THR A 865 -38.00 -21.36 11.51
CA THR A 865 -39.06 -20.88 12.42
C THR A 865 -38.73 -19.51 13.00
N GLU A 866 -37.47 -19.26 13.38
CA GLU A 866 -37.06 -17.92 13.82
C GLU A 866 -37.13 -16.90 12.68
N VAL A 867 -36.65 -17.24 11.47
CA VAL A 867 -36.71 -16.34 10.31
C VAL A 867 -38.17 -15.97 9.98
N VAL A 868 -39.11 -16.92 10.07
CA VAL A 868 -40.56 -16.66 9.93
C VAL A 868 -41.10 -15.72 11.01
N ILE A 869 -40.71 -15.91 12.28
CA ILE A 869 -41.16 -15.04 13.39
C ILE A 869 -40.61 -13.62 13.24
N VAL A 870 -39.32 -13.47 12.94
CA VAL A 870 -38.68 -12.14 12.82
C VAL A 870 -39.16 -11.40 11.57
N SER A 871 -39.36 -12.09 10.43
CA SER A 871 -39.97 -11.46 9.25
C SER A 871 -41.44 -11.09 9.45
N PHE A 872 -42.23 -11.90 10.16
CA PHE A 872 -43.61 -11.55 10.53
C PHE A 872 -43.66 -10.27 11.37
N VAL A 873 -42.87 -10.20 12.45
CA VAL A 873 -42.79 -9.01 13.32
C VAL A 873 -42.25 -7.79 12.56
N THR A 874 -41.26 -7.98 11.68
CA THR A 874 -40.72 -6.91 10.85
C THR A 874 -41.76 -6.35 9.88
N ALA A 875 -42.50 -7.21 9.17
CA ALA A 875 -43.55 -6.77 8.25
C ALA A 875 -44.72 -6.05 8.97
N LEU A 876 -45.07 -6.52 10.18
CA LEU A 876 -46.08 -5.90 11.05
C LEU A 876 -45.69 -4.47 11.49
N ILE A 877 -44.40 -4.20 11.70
CA ILE A 877 -43.88 -2.88 12.10
C ILE A 877 -43.59 -1.98 10.89
N ASN A 878 -43.10 -2.56 9.79
CA ASN A 878 -42.71 -1.83 8.59
C ASN A 878 -43.92 -1.24 7.84
N PHE A 879 -45.00 -2.00 7.63
CA PHE A 879 -46.11 -1.54 6.77
C PHE A 879 -46.84 -0.27 7.29
N PRO A 880 -47.13 -0.11 8.61
CA PRO A 880 -47.76 1.10 9.13
C PRO A 880 -46.89 2.37 9.02
N ILE A 881 -45.55 2.23 8.97
CA ILE A 881 -44.61 3.35 9.05
C ILE A 881 -44.04 3.65 7.65
N LYS A 882 -44.42 4.79 7.06
CA LYS A 882 -44.06 5.16 5.68
C LYS A 882 -42.58 4.92 5.32
N PHE A 883 -41.65 5.41 6.13
CA PHE A 883 -40.21 5.26 5.89
C PHE A 883 -39.73 3.80 5.93
N MET A 884 -40.39 2.94 6.71
CA MET A 884 -39.99 1.55 6.92
C MET A 884 -40.70 0.58 5.95
N ARG A 885 -41.68 1.07 5.19
CA ARG A 885 -42.38 0.34 4.11
C ARG A 885 -41.55 0.27 2.82
N ALA A 886 -40.77 1.32 2.53
CA ALA A 886 -39.88 1.42 1.37
C ALA A 886 -38.71 0.43 1.45
N GLN A 887 -38.09 0.11 0.32
CA GLN A 887 -36.89 -0.75 0.32
C GLN A 887 -35.67 0.03 0.83
N ALA A 888 -34.72 -0.62 1.52
CA ALA A 888 -33.57 0.06 2.11
C ALA A 888 -32.73 0.87 1.10
N SER A 889 -32.59 0.40 -0.14
CA SER A 889 -31.88 1.11 -1.23
C SER A 889 -32.63 2.35 -1.71
N GLU A 890 -33.96 2.26 -1.84
CA GLU A 890 -34.87 3.36 -2.19
C GLU A 890 -34.91 4.42 -1.08
N LEU A 891 -35.04 3.98 0.18
CA LEU A 891 -35.02 4.83 1.36
C LEU A 891 -33.72 5.64 1.45
N VAL A 892 -32.55 5.00 1.22
CA VAL A 892 -31.25 5.70 1.23
C VAL A 892 -31.15 6.73 0.10
N HIS A 893 -31.61 6.40 -1.13
CA HIS A 893 -31.68 7.37 -2.23
C HIS A 893 -32.50 8.61 -1.84
N ILE A 894 -33.72 8.41 -1.32
CA ILE A 894 -34.64 9.50 -0.96
C ILE A 894 -34.12 10.32 0.25
N LEU A 895 -33.40 9.69 1.18
CA LEU A 895 -32.75 10.39 2.30
C LEU A 895 -31.57 11.25 1.86
N PHE A 896 -30.87 10.90 0.77
CA PHE A 896 -29.72 11.65 0.27
C PHE A 896 -30.13 12.77 -0.70
N ALA A 897 -31.08 12.53 -1.61
CA ALA A 897 -31.46 13.47 -2.68
C ALA A 897 -31.92 14.85 -2.18
N GLU A 898 -31.65 15.90 -2.95
CA GLU A 898 -32.15 17.26 -2.67
C GLU A 898 -33.64 17.36 -3.04
N CYS A 899 -34.38 18.26 -2.37
CA CYS A 899 -35.80 18.46 -2.64
C CYS A 899 -36.11 19.08 -4.02
N ALA A 900 -35.08 19.47 -4.79
CA ALA A 900 -35.21 19.87 -6.18
C ALA A 900 -35.19 18.67 -7.16
N ASP A 901 -34.62 17.53 -6.75
CA ASP A 901 -34.48 16.33 -7.59
C ASP A 901 -35.68 15.39 -7.48
N LEU A 902 -36.53 15.54 -6.46
CA LEU A 902 -37.74 14.74 -6.27
C LEU A 902 -38.90 15.28 -7.11
N THR A 903 -39.36 14.51 -8.10
CA THR A 903 -40.59 14.79 -8.85
C THR A 903 -41.86 14.58 -8.01
N GLU A 904 -41.88 13.56 -7.14
CA GLU A 904 -42.95 13.32 -6.17
C GLU A 904 -42.40 13.17 -4.74
N ASP A 905 -42.85 14.03 -3.80
CA ASP A 905 -42.58 13.87 -2.36
C ASP A 905 -43.55 12.85 -1.70
N THR A 906 -43.38 11.58 -2.09
CA THR A 906 -44.21 10.44 -1.64
C THR A 906 -44.20 10.23 -0.13
N LEU A 907 -43.06 10.55 0.51
CA LEU A 907 -42.85 10.37 1.96
C LEU A 907 -43.22 11.61 2.78
N GLY A 908 -43.18 12.82 2.22
CA GLY A 908 -43.51 14.08 2.91
C GLY A 908 -42.30 14.82 3.49
N LEU A 909 -41.10 14.60 2.94
CA LEU A 909 -39.80 15.12 3.42
C LEU A 909 -39.51 16.57 3.04
N CYS A 910 -40.24 17.13 2.07
CA CYS A 910 -39.94 18.44 1.47
C CYS A 910 -41.02 19.51 1.79
N LYS A 911 -41.86 19.27 2.80
CA LYS A 911 -43.02 20.11 3.15
C LYS A 911 -42.66 21.21 4.15
N SER A 912 -42.51 22.44 3.65
CA SER A 912 -42.08 23.61 4.44
C SER A 912 -42.95 23.96 5.66
N GLY A 913 -42.31 24.49 6.70
CA GLY A 913 -42.94 25.08 7.88
C GLY A 913 -43.16 24.11 9.05
N LYS A 914 -44.15 24.41 9.91
CA LYS A 914 -44.42 23.68 11.17
C LYS A 914 -44.67 22.16 11.02
N ALA A 915 -44.94 21.69 9.80
CA ALA A 915 -45.08 20.28 9.47
C ALA A 915 -43.79 19.48 9.72
N ASN A 916 -42.61 20.09 9.53
CA ASN A 916 -41.30 19.43 9.70
C ASN A 916 -41.12 18.78 11.08
N THR A 917 -41.68 19.37 12.15
CA THR A 917 -41.60 18.82 13.51
C THR A 917 -42.15 17.39 13.62
N GLY A 918 -43.22 17.08 12.88
CA GLY A 918 -43.80 15.73 12.83
C GLY A 918 -42.97 14.76 11.99
N VAL A 919 -42.35 15.25 10.91
CA VAL A 919 -41.46 14.47 10.04
C VAL A 919 -40.17 14.09 10.79
N VAL A 920 -39.54 15.04 11.49
CA VAL A 920 -38.36 14.82 12.32
C VAL A 920 -38.63 13.79 13.43
N ALA A 921 -39.78 13.89 14.11
CA ALA A 921 -40.17 12.88 15.11
C ALA A 921 -40.36 11.49 14.49
N LEU A 922 -41.00 11.39 13.31
CA LEU A 922 -41.20 10.13 12.61
C LEU A 922 -39.87 9.51 12.11
N LEU A 923 -38.94 10.33 11.61
CA LEU A 923 -37.59 9.90 11.24
C LEU A 923 -36.81 9.29 12.43
N LEU A 924 -36.85 9.95 13.59
CA LEU A 924 -36.18 9.45 14.80
C LEU A 924 -36.82 8.16 15.34
N ILE A 925 -38.15 8.04 15.27
CA ILE A 925 -38.85 6.79 15.61
C ILE A 925 -38.48 5.66 14.63
N SER A 926 -38.43 5.95 13.33
CA SER A 926 -38.00 4.99 12.31
C SER A 926 -36.53 4.57 12.48
N ALA A 927 -35.65 5.48 12.87
CA ALA A 927 -34.26 5.14 13.20
C ALA A 927 -34.20 4.22 14.43
N GLY A 928 -34.89 4.55 15.53
CA GLY A 928 -34.92 3.72 16.73
C GLY A 928 -35.47 2.31 16.50
N LEU A 929 -36.56 2.18 15.74
CA LEU A 929 -37.12 0.88 15.36
C LEU A 929 -36.20 0.13 14.38
N GLY A 930 -35.56 0.84 13.44
CA GLY A 930 -34.57 0.28 12.52
C GLY A 930 -33.36 -0.32 13.25
N ILE A 931 -32.85 0.34 14.29
CA ILE A 931 -31.77 -0.19 15.16
C ILE A 931 -32.19 -1.52 15.79
N LEU A 932 -33.39 -1.59 16.37
CA LEU A 932 -33.90 -2.81 17.00
C LEU A 932 -34.09 -3.94 15.96
N LEU A 933 -34.77 -3.66 14.84
CA LEU A 933 -35.04 -4.65 13.81
C LEU A 933 -33.76 -5.16 13.13
N ALA A 934 -32.79 -4.28 12.84
CA ALA A 934 -31.47 -4.68 12.33
C ALA A 934 -30.71 -5.56 13.34
N SER A 935 -30.80 -5.24 14.64
CA SER A 935 -30.12 -6.01 15.70
C SER A 935 -30.65 -7.44 15.84
N PHE A 936 -31.94 -7.67 15.57
CA PHE A 936 -32.52 -9.02 15.50
C PHE A 936 -32.35 -9.67 14.11
N THR A 937 -32.38 -8.91 13.02
CA THR A 937 -32.24 -9.44 11.64
C THR A 937 -30.83 -9.95 11.37
N PHE A 938 -29.81 -9.20 11.79
CA PHE A 938 -28.42 -9.64 11.66
C PHE A 938 -28.13 -10.74 12.70
N GLY A 939 -27.67 -11.91 12.25
CA GLY A 939 -27.61 -13.12 13.08
C GLY A 939 -28.64 -14.20 12.72
N LEU A 940 -29.53 -13.95 11.76
CA LEU A 940 -30.43 -14.96 11.19
C LEU A 940 -29.73 -15.87 10.15
N GLN A 941 -30.20 -17.10 9.99
CA GLN A 941 -29.72 -18.03 8.95
C GLN A 941 -30.34 -17.72 7.57
N ILE A 942 -30.00 -16.53 7.05
CA ILE A 942 -30.29 -15.99 5.71
C ILE A 942 -29.06 -15.21 5.20
N PRO A 943 -28.92 -14.88 3.90
CA PRO A 943 -27.86 -14.00 3.42
C PRO A 943 -28.20 -12.55 3.82
N ALA A 944 -27.30 -11.89 4.56
CA ALA A 944 -27.57 -10.56 5.10
C ALA A 944 -26.28 -9.75 5.28
N GLY A 945 -26.24 -8.54 4.71
CA GLY A 945 -25.22 -7.52 4.99
C GLY A 945 -25.76 -6.43 5.91
N ILE A 946 -24.89 -5.86 6.74
CA ILE A 946 -25.23 -4.83 7.74
C ILE A 946 -24.92 -3.39 7.30
N ILE A 947 -24.21 -3.22 6.17
CA ILE A 947 -23.76 -1.91 5.67
C ILE A 947 -24.95 -1.00 5.32
N LEU A 948 -25.83 -1.44 4.40
CA LEU A 948 -26.96 -0.64 3.94
C LEU A 948 -27.97 -0.31 5.07
N PRO A 949 -28.33 -1.22 5.99
CA PRO A 949 -29.10 -0.85 7.19
C PRO A 949 -28.42 0.20 8.07
N SER A 950 -27.10 0.13 8.27
CA SER A 950 -26.36 1.14 9.05
C SER A 950 -26.38 2.50 8.35
N MET A 951 -26.21 2.53 7.02
CA MET A 951 -26.35 3.75 6.22
C MET A 951 -27.78 4.31 6.26
N ALA A 952 -28.81 3.46 6.22
CA ALA A 952 -30.20 3.89 6.33
C ALA A 952 -30.52 4.50 7.70
N ILE A 953 -30.09 3.88 8.80
CA ILE A 953 -30.24 4.42 10.16
C ILE A 953 -29.51 5.76 10.29
N GLY A 954 -28.28 5.85 9.77
CA GLY A 954 -27.50 7.09 9.74
C GLY A 954 -28.13 8.19 8.88
N GLY A 955 -28.70 7.83 7.73
CA GLY A 955 -29.44 8.74 6.87
C GLY A 955 -30.71 9.27 7.54
N LEU A 956 -31.44 8.43 8.29
CA LEU A 956 -32.64 8.84 9.02
C LEU A 956 -32.31 9.88 10.11
N PHE A 957 -31.31 9.64 10.96
CA PHE A 957 -30.94 10.64 11.98
C PHE A 957 -30.19 11.83 11.38
N GLY A 958 -29.40 11.64 10.32
CA GLY A 958 -28.73 12.71 9.57
C GLY A 958 -29.71 13.69 8.93
N ARG A 959 -30.70 13.19 8.18
CA ARG A 959 -31.79 14.01 7.61
C ARG A 959 -32.60 14.71 8.70
N ALA A 960 -32.83 14.05 9.85
CA ALA A 960 -33.52 14.65 11.00
C ALA A 960 -32.72 15.83 11.62
N VAL A 961 -31.39 15.71 11.74
CA VAL A 961 -30.52 16.82 12.18
C VAL A 961 -30.50 17.94 11.13
N GLY A 962 -30.31 17.63 9.84
CA GLY A 962 -30.31 18.63 8.76
C GLY A 962 -31.62 19.42 8.66
N LEU A 963 -32.77 18.74 8.78
CA LEU A 963 -34.08 19.39 8.88
C LEU A 963 -34.21 20.27 10.13
N SER A 964 -33.64 19.85 11.26
CA SER A 964 -33.65 20.62 12.51
C SER A 964 -32.79 21.89 12.41
N VAL A 965 -31.61 21.81 11.79
CA VAL A 965 -30.74 22.97 11.51
C VAL A 965 -31.42 23.93 10.52
N SER A 966 -32.06 23.42 9.48
CA SER A 966 -32.83 24.22 8.51
C SER A 966 -34.01 24.95 9.19
N VAL A 967 -34.78 24.29 10.05
CA VAL A 967 -35.86 24.93 10.82
C VAL A 967 -35.33 25.97 11.81
N PHE A 968 -34.16 25.74 12.43
CA PHE A 968 -33.51 26.70 13.32
C PHE A 968 -33.02 27.96 12.56
N GLN A 969 -32.42 27.78 11.38
CA GLN A 969 -32.01 28.86 10.47
C GLN A 969 -33.20 29.69 9.99
N GLN A 970 -34.32 29.05 9.61
CA GLN A 970 -35.55 29.75 9.22
C GLN A 970 -36.19 30.53 10.37
N ALA A 971 -36.02 30.09 11.62
CA ALA A 971 -36.57 30.76 12.80
C ALA A 971 -35.71 31.94 13.30
N TRP A 972 -34.39 31.92 13.06
CA TRP A 972 -33.44 32.94 13.53
C TRP A 972 -32.47 33.42 12.42
N PRO A 973 -32.96 33.89 11.26
CA PRO A 973 -32.11 34.16 10.08
C PRO A 973 -31.11 35.32 10.26
N SER A 974 -31.31 36.18 11.26
CA SER A 974 -30.42 37.32 11.57
C SER A 974 -29.35 37.01 12.63
N LEU A 975 -29.22 35.75 13.05
CA LEU A 975 -28.25 35.32 14.06
C LEU A 975 -26.84 35.22 13.43
N PHE A 976 -25.82 35.75 14.13
CA PHE A 976 -24.46 35.96 13.58
C PHE A 976 -23.82 34.73 12.90
N ILE A 977 -24.16 33.51 13.34
CA ILE A 977 -23.68 32.24 12.80
C ILE A 977 -24.10 32.05 11.32
N PHE A 978 -25.27 32.59 10.95
CA PHE A 978 -25.81 32.52 9.58
C PHE A 978 -25.40 33.72 8.71
N GLY A 979 -24.49 34.58 9.18
CA GLY A 979 -24.03 35.77 8.45
C GLY A 979 -23.35 35.48 7.11
N SER A 980 -22.90 34.24 6.88
CA SER A 980 -22.32 33.76 5.61
C SER A 980 -23.38 33.30 4.59
N CYS A 981 -24.65 33.18 4.97
CA CYS A 981 -25.72 32.72 4.08
C CYS A 981 -26.12 33.80 3.07
N ALA A 982 -26.18 33.45 1.78
CA ALA A 982 -26.79 34.32 0.76
C ALA A 982 -28.34 34.34 0.92
N PRO A 983 -29.02 35.48 0.68
CA PRO A 983 -30.45 35.62 0.94
C PRO A 983 -31.35 34.82 -0.01
N ASP A 984 -30.89 34.56 -1.23
CA ASP A 984 -31.68 33.93 -2.31
C ASP A 984 -31.30 32.45 -2.58
N VAL A 985 -30.46 31.84 -1.73
CA VAL A 985 -29.94 30.47 -1.90
C VAL A 985 -30.20 29.65 -0.62
N PRO A 986 -30.66 28.38 -0.71
CA PRO A 986 -30.87 27.54 0.47
C PRO A 986 -29.54 27.23 1.19
N CYS A 987 -29.27 27.95 2.27
CA CYS A 987 -27.98 27.88 2.99
C CYS A 987 -27.68 26.53 3.67
N VAL A 988 -28.70 25.70 3.93
CA VAL A 988 -28.57 24.40 4.60
C VAL A 988 -29.31 23.34 3.78
N THR A 989 -28.60 22.33 3.31
CA THR A 989 -29.13 21.23 2.46
C THR A 989 -29.28 19.93 3.26
N PRO A 990 -30.49 19.52 3.69
CA PRO A 990 -30.65 18.37 4.60
C PRO A 990 -30.13 17.01 4.08
N GLY A 991 -29.91 16.86 2.77
CA GLY A 991 -29.33 15.66 2.17
C GLY A 991 -27.85 15.44 2.52
N THR A 992 -27.04 16.50 2.62
CA THR A 992 -25.61 16.38 2.95
C THR A 992 -25.42 15.89 4.40
N TYR A 993 -26.27 16.35 5.31
CA TYR A 993 -26.37 15.85 6.68
C TYR A 993 -26.79 14.39 6.75
N ALA A 994 -27.65 13.92 5.83
CA ALA A 994 -28.02 12.51 5.73
C ALA A 994 -26.82 11.64 5.31
N ILE A 995 -25.96 12.10 4.39
CA ILE A 995 -24.74 11.39 4.01
C ILE A 995 -23.70 11.40 5.13
N VAL A 996 -23.45 12.55 5.77
CA VAL A 996 -22.53 12.62 6.93
C VAL A 996 -23.04 11.71 8.07
N GLY A 997 -24.35 11.64 8.31
CA GLY A 997 -24.98 10.71 9.24
C GLY A 997 -24.81 9.24 8.82
N ALA A 998 -25.03 8.90 7.56
CA ALA A 998 -24.85 7.55 7.01
C ALA A 998 -23.40 7.06 7.09
N ALA A 999 -22.43 7.92 6.75
CA ALA A 999 -21.01 7.65 6.87
C ALA A 999 -20.60 7.45 8.34
N SER A 1000 -21.07 8.33 9.23
CA SER A 1000 -20.81 8.25 10.68
C SER A 1000 -21.39 6.97 11.29
N ALA A 1001 -22.64 6.62 10.96
CA ALA A 1001 -23.28 5.39 11.43
C ALA A 1001 -22.56 4.14 10.91
N LEU A 1002 -22.13 4.15 9.64
CA LEU A 1002 -21.40 3.01 9.07
C LEU A 1002 -20.03 2.82 9.74
N ALA A 1003 -19.25 3.88 9.94
CA ALA A 1003 -17.98 3.84 10.68
C ALA A 1003 -18.20 3.36 12.14
N GLY A 1004 -19.30 3.77 12.76
CA GLY A 1004 -19.72 3.31 14.08
C GLY A 1004 -20.02 1.80 14.13
N THR A 1005 -20.51 1.20 13.05
CA THR A 1005 -20.77 -0.25 13.00
C THR A 1005 -19.53 -1.06 12.57
N THR A 1006 -18.73 -0.57 11.61
CA THR A 1006 -17.67 -1.38 10.97
C THR A 1006 -16.24 -1.07 11.40
N ARG A 1007 -15.98 0.06 12.09
CA ARG A 1007 -14.64 0.59 12.42
C ARG A 1007 -13.73 0.93 11.22
N MET A 1008 -14.31 0.99 10.03
CA MET A 1008 -13.62 1.48 8.83
C MET A 1008 -13.62 3.02 8.80
N THR A 1009 -12.65 3.59 8.10
CA THR A 1009 -12.40 5.04 8.04
C THR A 1009 -12.19 5.51 6.61
N VAL A 1010 -10.99 5.32 6.05
CA VAL A 1010 -10.58 5.86 4.75
C VAL A 1010 -11.45 5.32 3.61
N SER A 1011 -11.75 4.02 3.62
CA SER A 1011 -12.62 3.40 2.61
C SER A 1011 -14.03 3.98 2.64
N ILE A 1012 -14.61 4.28 3.81
CA ILE A 1012 -15.94 4.93 3.89
C ILE A 1012 -15.89 6.33 3.31
N VAL A 1013 -14.89 7.14 3.65
CA VAL A 1013 -14.76 8.52 3.13
C VAL A 1013 -14.67 8.51 1.60
N VAL A 1014 -13.90 7.58 1.01
CA VAL A 1014 -13.78 7.46 -0.45
C VAL A 1014 -15.03 6.89 -1.10
N ILE A 1015 -15.70 5.89 -0.53
CA ILE A 1015 -17.00 5.38 -1.04
C ILE A 1015 -18.04 6.51 -1.07
N MET A 1016 -18.14 7.31 0.00
CA MET A 1016 -19.09 8.42 0.07
C MET A 1016 -18.72 9.57 -0.88
N PHE A 1017 -17.44 9.77 -1.18
CA PHE A 1017 -16.99 10.68 -2.23
C PHE A 1017 -17.37 10.16 -3.64
N GLU A 1018 -17.06 8.91 -3.98
CA GLU A 1018 -17.41 8.32 -5.29
C GLU A 1018 -18.94 8.30 -5.52
N LEU A 1019 -19.73 8.07 -4.46
CA LEU A 1019 -21.20 8.13 -4.48
C LEU A 1019 -21.81 9.53 -4.69
N THR A 1020 -21.06 10.60 -4.38
CA THR A 1020 -21.55 11.99 -4.43
C THR A 1020 -20.91 12.86 -5.51
N GLY A 1021 -19.75 12.45 -6.03
CA GLY A 1021 -18.90 13.22 -6.93
C GLY A 1021 -18.30 14.50 -6.32
N ALA A 1022 -18.57 14.80 -5.04
CA ALA A 1022 -18.36 16.13 -4.46
C ALA A 1022 -17.14 16.16 -3.51
N LEU A 1023 -15.96 16.48 -4.06
CA LEU A 1023 -14.69 16.60 -3.31
C LEU A 1023 -14.77 17.53 -2.08
N THR A 1024 -15.65 18.53 -2.10
CA THR A 1024 -15.82 19.51 -1.02
C THR A 1024 -16.23 18.88 0.32
N TYR A 1025 -17.02 17.81 0.31
CA TYR A 1025 -17.57 17.19 1.53
C TYR A 1025 -16.62 16.18 2.19
N VAL A 1026 -15.48 15.86 1.57
CA VAL A 1026 -14.49 14.89 2.08
C VAL A 1026 -14.01 15.24 3.49
N LEU A 1027 -13.72 16.52 3.76
CA LEU A 1027 -13.23 16.98 5.07
C LEU A 1027 -14.29 16.84 6.18
N PRO A 1028 -15.54 17.37 6.05
CA PRO A 1028 -16.62 17.10 6.99
C PRO A 1028 -16.90 15.61 7.24
N ILE A 1029 -16.95 14.79 6.18
CA ILE A 1029 -17.22 13.35 6.30
C ILE A 1029 -16.08 12.67 7.08
N MET A 1030 -14.83 12.98 6.77
CA MET A 1030 -13.66 12.43 7.47
C MET A 1030 -13.67 12.78 8.97
N ILE A 1031 -13.98 14.02 9.34
CA ILE A 1031 -14.03 14.45 10.74
C ILE A 1031 -15.14 13.71 11.50
N ALA A 1032 -16.34 13.60 10.92
CA ALA A 1032 -17.46 12.88 11.54
C ALA A 1032 -17.19 11.37 11.66
N VAL A 1033 -16.58 10.75 10.64
CA VAL A 1033 -16.14 9.34 10.63
C VAL A 1033 -15.08 9.05 11.72
N MET A 1034 -14.09 9.93 11.89
CA MET A 1034 -13.06 9.76 12.93
C MET A 1034 -13.63 9.88 14.35
N ILE A 1035 -14.49 10.87 14.58
CA ILE A 1035 -15.22 11.03 15.86
C ILE A 1035 -16.08 9.79 16.15
N SER A 1036 -16.75 9.26 15.12
CA SER A 1036 -17.53 8.02 15.22
C SER A 1036 -16.68 6.80 15.57
N LYS A 1037 -15.49 6.61 14.96
CA LYS A 1037 -14.57 5.53 15.32
C LYS A 1037 -14.20 5.63 16.81
N TRP A 1038 -13.69 6.78 17.26
CA TRP A 1038 -13.23 6.96 18.65
C TRP A 1038 -14.31 6.70 19.70
N ILE A 1039 -15.53 7.18 19.48
CA ILE A 1039 -16.65 7.01 20.42
C ILE A 1039 -17.19 5.57 20.34
N GLY A 1040 -17.16 4.94 19.16
CA GLY A 1040 -17.44 3.53 19.01
C GLY A 1040 -16.44 2.66 19.77
N ASP A 1041 -15.14 2.86 19.57
CA ASP A 1041 -14.04 2.14 20.24
C ASP A 1041 -14.14 2.21 21.76
N ALA A 1042 -14.49 3.39 22.30
CA ALA A 1042 -14.69 3.61 23.73
C ALA A 1042 -15.89 2.83 24.32
N ILE A 1043 -16.84 2.36 23.50
CA ILE A 1043 -18.00 1.56 23.93
C ILE A 1043 -17.79 0.07 23.62
N SER A 1044 -17.16 -0.25 22.49
CA SER A 1044 -16.86 -1.61 22.03
C SER A 1044 -15.56 -1.58 21.21
N PRO A 1045 -14.47 -2.20 21.68
CA PRO A 1045 -13.16 -2.12 21.02
C PRO A 1045 -13.06 -2.94 19.72
N ARG A 1046 -14.06 -3.80 19.44
CA ARG A 1046 -14.16 -4.61 18.22
C ARG A 1046 -15.22 -4.01 17.30
N GLY A 1047 -14.97 -3.99 15.99
CA GLY A 1047 -16.00 -3.74 14.98
C GLY A 1047 -16.96 -4.92 14.86
N ILE A 1048 -18.11 -4.74 14.20
CA ILE A 1048 -19.13 -5.80 14.08
C ILE A 1048 -18.57 -7.10 13.48
N TYR A 1049 -17.65 -7.00 12.52
CA TYR A 1049 -17.06 -8.16 11.86
C TYR A 1049 -16.06 -8.90 12.76
N GLU A 1050 -15.22 -8.21 13.54
CA GLU A 1050 -14.35 -8.85 14.53
C GLU A 1050 -15.17 -9.52 15.65
N SER A 1051 -16.25 -8.88 16.09
CA SER A 1051 -17.15 -9.43 17.11
C SER A 1051 -17.77 -10.77 16.66
N TRP A 1052 -18.21 -10.86 15.40
CA TRP A 1052 -18.70 -12.11 14.81
C TRP A 1052 -17.60 -13.17 14.55
N ILE A 1053 -16.36 -12.77 14.29
CA ILE A 1053 -15.20 -13.69 14.23
C ILE A 1053 -14.94 -14.31 15.61
N HIS A 1054 -14.97 -13.49 16.68
CA HIS A 1054 -14.77 -13.94 18.06
C HIS A 1054 -15.92 -14.86 18.52
N PHE A 1055 -17.18 -14.46 18.29
CA PHE A 1055 -18.37 -15.24 18.67
C PHE A 1055 -18.41 -16.64 18.02
N LYS A 1056 -17.79 -16.79 16.83
CA LYS A 1056 -17.62 -18.08 16.13
C LYS A 1056 -16.37 -18.87 16.53
N GLY A 1057 -15.51 -18.33 17.41
CA GLY A 1057 -14.29 -19.02 17.86
C GLY A 1057 -13.22 -19.20 16.77
N TYR A 1058 -13.23 -18.39 15.71
CA TYR A 1058 -12.23 -18.50 14.65
C TYR A 1058 -10.86 -17.94 15.11
N PRO A 1059 -9.75 -18.68 14.91
CA PRO A 1059 -8.41 -18.31 15.40
C PRO A 1059 -7.75 -17.24 14.51
N PHE A 1060 -8.33 -16.04 14.56
CA PHE A 1060 -7.90 -14.86 13.85
C PHE A 1060 -7.13 -13.91 14.78
N LEU A 1061 -5.92 -13.54 14.38
CA LEU A 1061 -5.11 -12.51 15.04
C LEU A 1061 -5.18 -11.27 14.16
N ASP A 1062 -5.68 -10.15 14.68
CA ASP A 1062 -5.66 -8.87 13.96
C ASP A 1062 -4.25 -8.25 14.00
N ASN A 1063 -3.95 -7.37 13.05
CA ASN A 1063 -2.66 -6.66 12.89
C ASN A 1063 -2.74 -5.18 13.31
N ARG A 1064 -3.92 -4.66 13.64
CA ARG A 1064 -4.09 -3.26 14.07
C ARG A 1064 -3.38 -3.03 15.41
N ASP A 1065 -2.34 -2.20 15.40
CA ASP A 1065 -1.50 -1.90 16.57
C ASP A 1065 -2.23 -1.09 17.69
N ASP A 1066 -3.51 -0.70 17.48
CA ASP A 1066 -4.35 0.15 18.36
C ASP A 1066 -4.36 -0.27 19.86
N ASN A 1067 -4.22 -1.56 20.17
CA ASN A 1067 -4.28 -2.11 21.54
C ASN A 1067 -2.94 -2.71 22.03
N GLY A 1068 -1.80 -2.04 21.76
CA GLY A 1068 -0.49 -2.46 22.27
C GLY A 1068 -0.37 -2.63 23.80
N SER A 1069 -1.37 -2.20 24.57
CA SER A 1069 -1.48 -2.32 26.03
C SER A 1069 -2.10 -3.63 26.55
N SER A 1070 -2.67 -4.50 25.69
CA SER A 1070 -3.26 -5.78 26.13
C SER A 1070 -2.33 -6.99 26.03
N ILE A 1071 -1.16 -6.86 25.38
CA ILE A 1071 -0.20 -7.96 25.26
C ILE A 1071 0.69 -8.00 26.51
N PRO A 1072 0.72 -9.11 27.29
CA PRO A 1072 1.53 -9.19 28.51
C PRO A 1072 3.03 -9.26 28.18
N ASP A 1073 3.85 -8.43 28.84
CA ASP A 1073 5.32 -8.53 28.77
C ASP A 1073 5.84 -9.67 29.65
N VAL A 1074 5.54 -10.89 29.22
CA VAL A 1074 6.03 -12.14 29.82
C VAL A 1074 6.96 -12.85 28.83
N SER A 1075 7.96 -13.55 29.35
CA SER A 1075 8.79 -14.44 28.52
C SER A 1075 7.94 -15.59 27.98
N ALA A 1076 8.09 -15.90 26.68
CA ALA A 1076 7.37 -16.97 25.99
C ALA A 1076 7.52 -18.36 26.66
N ALA A 1077 8.63 -18.59 27.38
CA ALA A 1077 8.84 -19.76 28.24
C ALA A 1077 7.73 -20.05 29.27
N HIS A 1078 6.95 -19.06 29.70
CA HIS A 1078 5.82 -19.25 30.62
C HIS A 1078 4.49 -19.59 29.91
N VAL A 1079 4.46 -19.46 28.57
CA VAL A 1079 3.24 -19.51 27.75
C VAL A 1079 3.27 -20.70 26.77
N MET A 1080 4.47 -21.08 26.32
CA MET A 1080 4.67 -22.21 25.40
C MET A 1080 4.26 -23.55 26.01
N THR A 1081 3.76 -24.47 25.19
CA THR A 1081 3.67 -25.88 25.57
C THR A 1081 5.09 -26.42 25.74
N ARG A 1082 5.42 -26.92 26.93
CA ARG A 1082 6.80 -27.31 27.29
C ARG A 1082 7.15 -28.65 26.67
N ILE A 1083 8.44 -28.93 26.49
CA ILE A 1083 8.91 -30.20 25.91
C ILE A 1083 8.43 -31.45 26.68
N GLU A 1084 8.22 -31.37 27.99
CA GLU A 1084 7.63 -32.45 28.80
C GLU A 1084 6.17 -32.75 28.46
N ASP A 1085 5.43 -31.76 27.96
CA ASP A 1085 4.05 -31.86 27.49
C ASP A 1085 3.96 -32.22 25.98
N LEU A 1086 5.10 -32.28 25.26
CA LEU A 1086 5.15 -32.48 23.80
C LEU A 1086 5.57 -33.91 23.41
N THR A 1087 4.77 -34.53 22.53
CA THR A 1087 5.19 -35.75 21.82
C THR A 1087 6.11 -35.39 20.64
N ALA A 1088 7.41 -35.65 20.79
CA ALA A 1088 8.42 -35.49 19.73
C ALA A 1088 8.77 -36.83 19.07
N ILE A 1089 9.21 -36.79 17.80
CA ILE A 1089 9.67 -37.96 17.04
C ILE A 1089 11.21 -38.00 17.05
N THR A 1090 11.83 -39.16 17.29
CA THR A 1090 13.30 -39.31 17.19
C THR A 1090 13.75 -39.54 15.75
N ALA A 1091 14.96 -39.09 15.42
CA ALA A 1091 15.47 -39.09 14.04
C ALA A 1091 15.75 -40.49 13.46
N THR A 1092 15.79 -41.50 14.32
CA THR A 1092 15.98 -42.93 14.03
C THR A 1092 15.14 -43.76 15.01
N GLY A 1093 15.07 -45.08 14.80
CA GLY A 1093 14.44 -46.02 15.75
C GLY A 1093 12.92 -46.21 15.62
N HIS A 1094 12.32 -45.74 14.53
CA HIS A 1094 10.90 -45.91 14.23
C HIS A 1094 10.69 -46.76 12.97
N THR A 1095 9.71 -47.67 13.01
CA THR A 1095 9.18 -48.36 11.81
C THR A 1095 7.93 -47.66 11.27
N ILE A 1096 7.48 -48.04 10.07
CA ILE A 1096 6.20 -47.59 9.50
C ILE A 1096 5.04 -47.86 10.47
N ASP A 1097 4.94 -49.07 11.03
CA ASP A 1097 3.95 -49.45 12.04
C ASP A 1097 4.05 -48.60 13.33
N SER A 1098 5.26 -48.31 13.82
CA SER A 1098 5.49 -47.44 14.98
C SER A 1098 4.88 -46.05 14.77
N LEU A 1099 5.13 -45.43 13.62
CA LEU A 1099 4.62 -44.11 13.27
C LEU A 1099 3.11 -44.14 13.00
N ARG A 1100 2.58 -45.20 12.39
CA ARG A 1100 1.12 -45.41 12.24
C ARG A 1100 0.42 -45.55 13.60
N LYS A 1101 0.99 -46.30 14.55
CA LYS A 1101 0.47 -46.42 15.93
C LYS A 1101 0.54 -45.12 16.71
N MET A 1102 1.57 -44.30 16.50
CA MET A 1102 1.62 -42.94 17.04
C MET A 1102 0.52 -42.04 16.46
N LEU A 1103 0.28 -42.12 15.14
CA LEU A 1103 -0.78 -41.38 14.45
C LEU A 1103 -2.21 -41.83 14.81
N THR A 1104 -2.43 -43.07 15.25
CA THR A 1104 -3.74 -43.49 15.80
C THR A 1104 -3.88 -43.12 17.28
N LYS A 1105 -2.80 -43.15 18.06
CA LYS A 1105 -2.81 -42.80 19.49
C LYS A 1105 -3.01 -41.30 19.75
N HIS A 1106 -2.33 -40.42 19.00
CA HIS A 1106 -2.23 -39.00 19.35
C HIS A 1106 -2.92 -38.09 18.33
N ARG A 1107 -4.00 -37.39 18.73
CA ARG A 1107 -4.82 -36.50 17.86
C ARG A 1107 -4.10 -35.23 17.33
N PHE A 1108 -2.81 -35.03 17.64
CA PHE A 1108 -2.05 -33.83 17.24
C PHE A 1108 -1.95 -33.62 15.72
N ARG A 1109 -1.83 -32.34 15.30
CA ARG A 1109 -1.78 -31.90 13.89
C ARG A 1109 -0.35 -31.86 13.29
N GLY A 1110 0.66 -32.24 14.06
CA GLY A 1110 2.06 -32.31 13.66
C GLY A 1110 2.98 -32.49 14.87
N PHE A 1111 4.25 -32.77 14.61
CA PHE A 1111 5.20 -33.23 15.62
C PHE A 1111 6.59 -32.61 15.36
N PRO A 1112 7.29 -32.10 16.39
CA PRO A 1112 8.70 -31.75 16.26
C PRO A 1112 9.56 -33.02 16.11
N VAL A 1113 10.57 -32.94 15.25
CA VAL A 1113 11.56 -33.99 15.03
C VAL A 1113 12.83 -33.61 15.77
N ILE A 1114 13.27 -34.47 16.68
CA ILE A 1114 14.51 -34.32 17.46
C ILE A 1114 15.51 -35.42 17.11
N ASP A 1115 16.80 -35.15 17.28
CA ASP A 1115 17.85 -36.15 17.07
C ASP A 1115 17.70 -37.34 18.04
N ASN A 1116 17.88 -37.08 19.34
CA ASN A 1116 17.83 -38.05 20.42
C ASN A 1116 17.08 -37.49 21.64
N SER A 1117 16.34 -38.35 22.36
CA SER A 1117 15.51 -37.95 23.52
C SER A 1117 16.29 -37.45 24.75
N ARG A 1118 17.63 -37.53 24.75
CA ARG A 1118 18.48 -37.02 25.84
C ARG A 1118 18.87 -35.57 25.62
N ASP A 1119 19.36 -35.24 24.43
CA ASP A 1119 19.88 -33.92 24.09
C ASP A 1119 18.80 -33.01 23.48
N ALA A 1120 17.71 -33.61 22.96
CA ALA A 1120 16.54 -32.94 22.40
C ALA A 1120 16.87 -31.89 21.33
N LEU A 1121 17.97 -32.09 20.59
CA LEU A 1121 18.40 -31.23 19.50
C LEU A 1121 17.33 -31.23 18.40
N LEU A 1122 16.80 -30.05 18.06
CA LEU A 1122 15.77 -29.91 17.05
C LEU A 1122 16.36 -30.12 15.64
N LEU A 1123 15.77 -31.03 14.86
CA LEU A 1123 16.11 -31.26 13.45
C LEU A 1123 15.05 -30.73 12.48
N GLY A 1124 13.79 -30.59 12.92
CA GLY A 1124 12.71 -30.18 12.04
C GLY A 1124 11.32 -30.33 12.64
N TYR A 1125 10.30 -30.24 11.79
CA TYR A 1125 8.90 -30.43 12.16
C TYR A 1125 8.12 -31.07 11.00
N ILE A 1126 7.34 -32.12 11.27
CA ILE A 1126 6.50 -32.78 10.26
C ILE A 1126 5.02 -32.67 10.64
N SER A 1127 4.16 -32.31 9.68
CA SER A 1127 2.71 -32.28 9.94
C SER A 1127 2.09 -33.68 9.91
N ARG A 1128 0.93 -33.84 10.56
CA ARG A 1128 0.15 -35.09 10.54
C ARG A 1128 -0.15 -35.54 9.11
N THR A 1129 -0.48 -34.62 8.21
CA THR A 1129 -0.90 -34.96 6.84
C THR A 1129 0.28 -35.36 5.97
N GLU A 1130 1.44 -34.69 6.10
CA GLU A 1130 2.70 -35.11 5.49
C GLU A 1130 3.09 -36.53 5.94
N LEU A 1131 3.12 -36.78 7.25
CA LEU A 1131 3.52 -38.08 7.80
C LEU A 1131 2.55 -39.19 7.39
N GLN A 1132 1.24 -38.96 7.50
CA GLN A 1132 0.22 -39.94 7.09
C GLN A 1132 0.29 -40.25 5.59
N TYR A 1133 0.48 -39.24 4.74
CA TYR A 1133 0.62 -39.43 3.30
C TYR A 1133 1.91 -40.18 2.93
N ALA A 1134 3.04 -39.81 3.53
CA ALA A 1134 4.32 -40.46 3.27
C ALA A 1134 4.31 -41.96 3.64
N LEU A 1135 3.71 -42.30 4.79
CA LEU A 1135 3.53 -43.69 5.22
C LEU A 1135 2.55 -44.45 4.31
N GLN A 1136 1.44 -43.83 3.90
CA GLN A 1136 0.48 -44.46 2.98
C GLN A 1136 1.08 -44.67 1.58
N ALA A 1137 1.86 -43.72 1.07
CA ALA A 1137 2.56 -43.82 -0.21
C ALA A 1137 3.70 -44.85 -0.20
N ALA A 1138 4.30 -45.12 0.97
CA ALA A 1138 5.28 -46.20 1.16
C ALA A 1138 4.64 -47.60 1.06
N LEU A 1139 3.42 -47.76 1.60
CA LEU A 1139 2.67 -49.02 1.61
C LEU A 1139 1.90 -49.29 0.30
N THR A 1140 1.64 -48.26 -0.51
CA THR A 1140 0.90 -48.37 -1.77
C THR A 1140 1.84 -48.80 -2.92
N PRO A 1141 1.36 -49.48 -3.98
CA PRO A 1141 2.12 -49.67 -5.21
C PRO A 1141 2.70 -48.33 -5.72
N PRO A 1142 3.99 -48.31 -6.11
CA PRO A 1142 4.82 -49.43 -6.56
C PRO A 1142 5.80 -49.88 -5.47
N ARG A 1143 5.89 -49.13 -4.38
CA ARG A 1143 6.94 -49.27 -3.35
C ARG A 1143 6.59 -50.43 -2.43
N ASN A 1144 5.31 -50.53 -2.04
CA ASN A 1144 4.72 -51.68 -1.38
C ASN A 1144 5.60 -52.25 -0.24
N LEU A 1145 6.15 -51.33 0.57
CA LEU A 1145 7.07 -51.63 1.67
C LEU A 1145 6.31 -52.35 2.80
N SER A 1146 7.04 -53.08 3.67
CA SER A 1146 6.42 -53.75 4.81
C SER A 1146 6.15 -52.74 5.95
N ASP A 1147 5.14 -53.00 6.77
CA ASP A 1147 4.87 -52.22 7.99
C ASP A 1147 6.03 -52.25 9.01
N GLU A 1148 6.91 -53.26 8.92
CA GLU A 1148 8.14 -53.38 9.72
C GLU A 1148 9.33 -52.58 9.16
N THR A 1149 9.19 -51.91 8.00
CA THR A 1149 10.27 -51.13 7.37
C THR A 1149 10.69 -49.96 8.26
N ASP A 1150 12.00 -49.77 8.45
CA ASP A 1150 12.56 -48.63 9.19
C ASP A 1150 12.32 -47.30 8.47
N ALA A 1151 12.01 -46.26 9.25
CA ALA A 1151 11.80 -44.90 8.80
C ALA A 1151 12.78 -43.93 9.49
N TYR A 1152 13.34 -43.01 8.70
CA TYR A 1152 14.45 -42.15 9.12
C TYR A 1152 14.18 -40.67 8.81
N PHE A 1153 14.54 -39.79 9.76
CA PHE A 1153 14.53 -38.33 9.58
C PHE A 1153 15.96 -37.72 9.61
N SER A 1154 16.98 -38.57 9.61
CA SER A 1154 18.41 -38.22 9.51
C SER A 1154 19.01 -38.86 8.26
N HIS A 1155 20.04 -38.22 7.68
CA HIS A 1155 20.67 -38.74 6.46
C HIS A 1155 21.52 -39.98 6.79
N GLN A 1156 21.08 -41.15 6.31
CA GLN A 1156 21.77 -42.42 6.49
C GLN A 1156 22.54 -42.79 5.21
N PRO A 1157 23.88 -42.56 5.14
CA PRO A 1157 24.66 -42.76 3.90
C PRO A 1157 24.81 -44.22 3.46
N LEU A 1158 24.27 -45.18 4.21
CA LEU A 1158 24.41 -46.62 4.02
C LEU A 1158 23.07 -47.37 3.96
N SER A 1159 21.93 -46.68 4.05
CA SER A 1159 20.59 -47.29 3.99
C SER A 1159 20.14 -47.51 2.54
N ASP A 1160 19.66 -48.71 2.21
CA ASP A 1160 19.11 -49.00 0.88
C ASP A 1160 17.73 -48.31 0.70
N PRO A 1161 17.53 -47.44 -0.32
CA PRO A 1161 16.27 -46.72 -0.54
C PRO A 1161 15.11 -47.61 -1.04
N THR A 1162 15.36 -48.90 -1.28
CA THR A 1162 14.34 -49.93 -1.56
C THR A 1162 13.92 -50.70 -0.30
N MET A 1163 14.69 -50.63 0.80
CA MET A 1163 14.42 -51.32 2.07
C MET A 1163 14.27 -50.38 3.27
N SER A 1164 14.20 -49.06 3.04
CA SER A 1164 14.06 -48.03 4.08
C SER A 1164 13.24 -46.84 3.60
N LEU A 1165 12.62 -46.11 4.55
CA LEU A 1165 11.79 -44.95 4.27
C LEU A 1165 12.43 -43.65 4.77
N ASP A 1166 13.03 -42.88 3.87
CA ASP A 1166 13.50 -41.52 4.15
C ASP A 1166 12.30 -40.54 4.23
N LEU A 1167 12.15 -39.90 5.38
CA LEU A 1167 11.11 -38.90 5.68
C LEU A 1167 11.65 -37.46 5.72
N ARG A 1168 12.96 -37.23 5.54
CA ARG A 1168 13.53 -35.87 5.42
C ARG A 1168 12.87 -35.02 4.32
N PRO A 1169 12.48 -35.58 3.14
CA PRO A 1169 11.79 -34.80 2.11
C PRO A 1169 10.35 -34.40 2.49
N TRP A 1170 9.79 -34.93 3.59
CA TRP A 1170 8.43 -34.66 4.06
C TRP A 1170 8.38 -33.80 5.33
N MET A 1171 9.51 -33.62 6.02
CA MET A 1171 9.60 -32.70 7.15
C MET A 1171 10.05 -31.30 6.73
N ASP A 1172 9.64 -30.31 7.51
CA ASP A 1172 10.24 -28.98 7.52
C ASP A 1172 11.62 -29.06 8.18
N GLN A 1173 12.69 -28.87 7.40
CA GLN A 1173 14.07 -28.90 7.90
C GLN A 1173 14.50 -27.55 8.49
N THR A 1174 13.71 -26.48 8.29
CA THR A 1174 14.04 -25.11 8.73
C THR A 1174 12.83 -24.39 9.35
N PRO A 1175 12.13 -24.97 10.33
CA PRO A 1175 10.99 -24.33 10.97
C PRO A 1175 11.44 -23.08 11.74
N ILE A 1176 10.57 -22.06 11.81
CA ILE A 1176 10.90 -20.83 12.56
C ILE A 1176 11.09 -21.15 14.04
N THR A 1177 12.25 -20.74 14.55
CA THR A 1177 12.63 -20.87 15.95
C THR A 1177 12.83 -19.51 16.61
N LEU A 1178 12.44 -19.41 17.87
CA LEU A 1178 12.76 -18.31 18.77
C LEU A 1178 13.52 -18.83 19.99
N ASN A 1179 14.27 -17.96 20.67
CA ASN A 1179 14.78 -18.30 21.99
C ASN A 1179 13.62 -18.37 22.99
N ALA A 1180 13.57 -19.39 23.86
CA ALA A 1180 12.54 -19.51 24.89
C ALA A 1180 12.41 -18.26 25.80
N LYS A 1181 13.51 -17.49 25.95
CA LYS A 1181 13.58 -16.25 26.74
C LYS A 1181 13.09 -15.00 26.00
N ALA A 1182 12.61 -15.11 24.77
CA ALA A 1182 12.01 -13.99 24.04
C ALA A 1182 10.73 -13.49 24.75
N SER A 1183 10.44 -12.19 24.65
CA SER A 1183 9.14 -11.65 25.09
C SER A 1183 8.02 -12.21 24.22
N PHE A 1184 6.88 -12.52 24.84
CA PHE A 1184 5.67 -12.97 24.16
C PHE A 1184 5.17 -11.95 23.15
N GLN A 1185 5.39 -10.65 23.37
CA GLN A 1185 5.06 -9.59 22.40
C GLN A 1185 5.78 -9.77 21.04
N LEU A 1186 7.05 -10.21 21.06
CA LEU A 1186 7.78 -10.52 19.82
C LEU A 1186 7.19 -11.76 19.12
N THR A 1187 6.76 -12.76 19.88
CA THR A 1187 6.08 -13.94 19.34
C THR A 1187 4.73 -13.56 18.71
N VAL A 1188 3.89 -12.81 19.41
CA VAL A 1188 2.60 -12.28 18.90
C VAL A 1188 2.83 -11.50 17.60
N SER A 1189 3.78 -10.58 17.58
CA SER A 1189 4.08 -9.78 16.39
C SER A 1189 4.58 -10.61 15.20
N MET A 1190 5.36 -11.68 15.44
CA MET A 1190 5.71 -12.64 14.39
C MET A 1190 4.48 -13.39 13.85
N PHE A 1191 3.59 -13.88 14.73
CA PHE A 1191 2.36 -14.56 14.31
C PHE A 1191 1.43 -13.64 13.50
N GLN A 1192 1.31 -12.36 13.88
CA GLN A 1192 0.52 -11.37 13.17
C GLN A 1192 1.16 -10.99 11.81
N LYS A 1193 2.44 -10.60 11.79
CA LYS A 1193 3.08 -9.96 10.63
C LYS A 1193 3.61 -10.97 9.60
N LEU A 1194 4.02 -12.17 10.03
CA LEU A 1194 4.44 -13.26 9.13
C LEU A 1194 3.34 -14.32 8.91
N GLY A 1195 2.21 -14.23 9.62
CA GLY A 1195 1.07 -15.13 9.47
C GLY A 1195 1.33 -16.58 9.88
N LEU A 1196 2.23 -16.80 10.86
CA LEU A 1196 2.76 -18.13 11.19
C LEU A 1196 1.68 -19.13 11.64
N ARG A 1197 1.88 -20.42 11.29
CA ARG A 1197 1.09 -21.54 11.82
C ARG A 1197 1.56 -21.95 13.22
N TYR A 1198 2.87 -21.97 13.44
CA TYR A 1198 3.54 -22.39 14.66
C TYR A 1198 4.94 -21.74 14.79
N VAL A 1199 5.48 -21.72 16.01
CA VAL A 1199 6.85 -21.31 16.36
C VAL A 1199 7.41 -22.31 17.37
N LEU A 1200 8.64 -22.78 17.13
CA LEU A 1200 9.37 -23.65 18.06
C LEU A 1200 10.30 -22.83 18.93
N PHE A 1201 10.37 -23.14 20.22
CA PHE A 1201 11.27 -22.47 21.16
C PHE A 1201 12.48 -23.33 21.43
N THR A 1202 13.66 -22.77 21.22
CA THR A 1202 14.94 -23.47 21.46
C THR A 1202 15.83 -22.69 22.43
N ASP A 1203 16.78 -23.40 23.03
CA ASP A 1203 17.94 -22.81 23.68
C ASP A 1203 19.18 -23.58 23.21
N ARG A 1204 20.11 -22.88 22.54
CA ARG A 1204 21.33 -23.48 21.93
C ARG A 1204 21.04 -24.69 21.01
N GLY A 1205 19.90 -24.67 20.30
CA GLY A 1205 19.43 -25.76 19.43
C GLY A 1205 18.64 -26.88 20.14
N THR A 1206 18.67 -26.95 21.48
CA THR A 1206 17.81 -27.87 22.24
C THR A 1206 16.36 -27.38 22.22
N LEU A 1207 15.41 -28.25 21.92
CA LEU A 1207 13.99 -27.94 21.95
C LEU A 1207 13.53 -27.70 23.39
N ARG A 1208 12.73 -26.64 23.59
CA ARG A 1208 12.16 -26.25 24.89
C ARG A 1208 10.64 -26.22 24.90
N GLY A 1209 10.02 -25.88 23.76
CA GLY A 1209 8.56 -25.86 23.64
C GLY A 1209 8.05 -25.44 22.27
N LEU A 1210 6.73 -25.29 22.17
CA LEU A 1210 5.98 -24.95 20.97
C LEU A 1210 4.89 -23.93 21.32
N LEU A 1211 4.66 -22.96 20.42
CA LEU A 1211 3.37 -22.24 20.33
C LEU A 1211 2.79 -22.40 18.93
N THR A 1212 1.47 -22.49 18.85
CA THR A 1212 0.68 -22.43 17.63
C THR A 1212 -0.16 -21.15 17.59
N LYS A 1213 -0.70 -20.81 16.42
CA LYS A 1213 -1.59 -19.65 16.26
C LYS A 1213 -2.82 -19.71 17.20
N LYS A 1214 -3.28 -20.91 17.58
CA LYS A 1214 -4.40 -21.09 18.52
C LYS A 1214 -4.02 -20.74 19.96
N ASP A 1215 -2.83 -21.16 20.39
CA ASP A 1215 -2.38 -20.95 21.77
C ASP A 1215 -2.16 -19.46 22.04
N VAL A 1216 -1.57 -18.75 21.06
CA VAL A 1216 -1.42 -17.29 21.08
C VAL A 1216 -2.79 -16.58 21.13
N TRP A 1217 -3.74 -17.01 20.30
CA TRP A 1217 -5.10 -16.46 20.28
C TRP A 1217 -5.84 -16.67 21.62
N TYR A 1218 -5.70 -17.85 22.22
CA TYR A 1218 -6.31 -18.17 23.52
C TYR A 1218 -5.72 -17.32 24.65
N VAL A 1219 -4.40 -17.15 24.68
CA VAL A 1219 -3.72 -16.33 25.71
C VAL A 1219 -4.07 -14.85 25.58
N MET A 1220 -4.24 -14.33 24.36
CA MET A 1220 -4.68 -12.95 24.15
C MET A 1220 -6.12 -12.73 24.62
N ASN A 1221 -7.07 -13.59 24.22
CA ASN A 1221 -8.49 -13.36 24.52
C ASN A 1221 -8.86 -13.74 25.97
N GLY A 1222 -8.26 -14.79 26.53
CA GLY A 1222 -8.53 -15.22 27.92
C GLY A 1222 -8.07 -14.22 28.98
N MET A 1223 -7.14 -13.33 28.65
CA MET A 1223 -6.79 -12.17 29.48
C MET A 1223 -7.74 -10.97 29.26
N GLU A 1224 -8.31 -10.79 28.07
CA GLU A 1224 -9.32 -9.75 27.85
C GLU A 1224 -10.61 -10.02 28.65
N GLU A 1225 -11.07 -11.28 28.72
CA GLU A 1225 -12.22 -11.66 29.53
C GLU A 1225 -11.99 -11.32 31.02
N GLN A 1226 -10.80 -11.61 31.56
CA GLN A 1226 -10.42 -11.23 32.93
C GLN A 1226 -10.36 -9.70 33.14
N VAL A 1227 -9.84 -8.95 32.17
CA VAL A 1227 -9.77 -7.47 32.24
C VAL A 1227 -11.15 -6.80 32.08
N GLU A 1228 -12.11 -7.44 31.40
CA GLU A 1228 -13.50 -6.98 31.39
C GLU A 1228 -14.22 -7.32 32.71
N GLU A 1229 -13.94 -8.47 33.35
CA GLU A 1229 -14.43 -8.79 34.71
C GLU A 1229 -13.86 -7.83 35.78
N GLU A 1230 -12.55 -7.56 35.79
CA GLU A 1230 -11.92 -6.57 36.70
C GLU A 1230 -12.44 -5.13 36.50
N ARG A 1231 -12.97 -4.82 35.30
CA ARG A 1231 -13.64 -3.54 35.01
C ARG A 1231 -15.11 -3.51 35.43
N ALA A 1232 -15.77 -4.66 35.53
CA ALA A 1232 -17.12 -4.78 36.06
C ALA A 1232 -17.13 -4.76 37.60
N GLU A 1233 -16.18 -5.45 38.24
CA GLU A 1233 -16.02 -5.49 39.70
C GLU A 1233 -15.17 -4.31 40.20
N GLY A 1234 -15.82 -3.15 40.33
CA GLY A 1234 -15.17 -1.86 40.57
C GLY A 1234 -14.28 -1.73 41.82
N GLY A 1235 -12.99 -2.04 41.67
CA GLY A 1235 -11.88 -1.32 42.31
C GLY A 1235 -11.54 -1.69 43.75
N ALA A 1236 -10.84 -2.82 43.94
CA ALA A 1236 -10.08 -3.11 45.16
C ALA A 1236 -8.68 -3.68 44.81
N GLY A 1237 -7.63 -2.86 44.97
CA GLY A 1237 -6.27 -3.28 44.60
C GLY A 1237 -5.62 -4.22 45.61
N LEU A 1238 -5.15 -5.38 45.14
CA LEU A 1238 -4.26 -6.30 45.86
C LEU A 1238 -3.11 -6.76 44.95
N GLY A 1239 -2.00 -7.18 45.55
CA GLY A 1239 -0.69 -7.25 44.88
C GLY A 1239 -0.43 -8.53 44.07
N VAL A 1240 0.59 -8.45 43.20
CA VAL A 1240 1.08 -9.52 42.31
C VAL A 1240 1.31 -10.84 43.07
N GLY A 1241 0.41 -11.80 42.84
CA GLY A 1241 0.51 -13.19 43.31
C GLY A 1241 1.08 -14.12 42.23
N ARG A 1242 1.91 -15.09 42.62
CA ARG A 1242 2.44 -16.13 41.73
C ARG A 1242 1.48 -17.31 41.60
N GLY A 1243 1.44 -17.89 40.39
CA GLY A 1243 1.10 -19.31 40.16
C GLY A 1243 -0.40 -19.58 40.09
N GLY A 1244 -0.91 -19.75 38.87
CA GLY A 1244 -2.34 -20.01 38.62
C GLY A 1244 -2.64 -20.41 37.19
N LEU A 1245 -1.71 -21.09 36.51
CA LEU A 1245 -1.93 -21.63 35.17
C LEU A 1245 -1.56 -23.12 35.15
N ARG A 1246 -2.61 -23.96 34.97
CA ARG A 1246 -2.58 -25.36 34.55
C ARG A 1246 -2.30 -26.48 35.59
N GLU A 1247 -2.51 -26.26 36.88
CA GLU A 1247 -2.67 -27.36 37.86
C GLU A 1247 -3.87 -27.09 38.81
N GLU A 1248 -4.44 -28.16 39.37
CA GLU A 1248 -5.62 -28.23 40.25
C GLU A 1248 -6.96 -27.71 39.69
N ARG A 1249 -7.62 -28.53 38.87
CA ARG A 1249 -9.10 -28.59 38.83
C ARG A 1249 -9.64 -30.02 38.75
N ASP A 1250 -9.09 -30.91 39.58
CA ASP A 1250 -9.54 -32.30 39.69
C ASP A 1250 -11.00 -32.40 40.16
N GLY A 1251 -11.79 -33.20 39.44
CA GLY A 1251 -13.14 -33.61 39.85
C GLY A 1251 -14.24 -33.10 38.92
N VAL A 1252 -14.69 -34.00 38.04
CA VAL A 1252 -15.71 -33.81 36.98
C VAL A 1252 -15.15 -33.16 35.70
N ASP A 1253 -15.53 -33.72 34.54
CA ASP A 1253 -15.24 -33.29 33.16
C ASP A 1253 -13.88 -33.64 32.50
N GLU A 1254 -13.21 -34.74 32.90
CA GLU A 1254 -12.06 -35.31 32.14
C GLU A 1254 -12.39 -35.66 30.67
N GLU A 1255 -13.66 -35.94 30.33
CA GLU A 1255 -14.08 -36.15 28.92
C GLU A 1255 -14.15 -34.85 28.08
N SER A 1256 -13.92 -33.67 28.67
CA SER A 1256 -14.13 -32.39 27.99
C SER A 1256 -12.89 -31.88 27.24
N GLU A 1257 -11.68 -32.04 27.79
CA GLU A 1257 -10.46 -31.47 27.20
C GLU A 1257 -9.91 -32.26 26.00
N GLU A 1258 -10.25 -33.56 25.86
CA GLU A 1258 -9.94 -34.32 24.64
C GLU A 1258 -10.86 -33.96 23.44
N ARG A 1259 -11.97 -33.26 23.69
CA ARG A 1259 -12.95 -32.88 22.66
C ARG A 1259 -12.61 -31.52 22.10
N GLY A 1260 -12.12 -31.50 20.85
CA GLY A 1260 -11.79 -30.24 20.19
C GLY A 1260 -13.04 -29.36 20.05
N LEU A 1261 -12.95 -28.07 20.36
CA LEU A 1261 -14.08 -27.10 20.39
C LEU A 1261 -14.87 -26.92 19.07
N LEU A 1262 -14.51 -27.64 18.00
CA LEU A 1262 -15.19 -27.66 16.69
C LEU A 1262 -15.85 -29.04 16.39
N GLU A 1263 -15.56 -30.09 17.18
CA GLU A 1263 -16.09 -31.46 17.01
C GLU A 1263 -17.61 -31.54 17.31
N ARG A 1264 -18.21 -30.45 17.82
CA ARG A 1264 -19.68 -30.28 17.92
C ARG A 1264 -20.38 -29.96 16.61
N GLU A 1265 -19.67 -29.50 15.58
CA GLU A 1265 -20.23 -29.42 14.22
C GLU A 1265 -20.01 -30.74 13.44
N GLU A 1266 -19.07 -31.61 13.86
CA GLU A 1266 -18.90 -32.94 13.26
C GLU A 1266 -20.12 -33.87 13.43
N GLU A 1267 -20.93 -33.74 14.50
CA GLU A 1267 -22.20 -34.48 14.58
C GLU A 1267 -23.19 -34.06 13.48
N GLN A 1268 -23.06 -32.83 12.97
CA GLN A 1268 -23.89 -32.30 11.89
C GLN A 1268 -23.30 -32.63 10.51
N ASP A 1269 -21.97 -32.57 10.35
CA ASP A 1269 -21.29 -33.02 9.12
C ASP A 1269 -21.35 -34.55 8.92
N ARG A 1270 -21.38 -35.36 9.99
CA ARG A 1270 -21.67 -36.81 9.87
C ARG A 1270 -23.05 -37.09 9.28
N PHE A 1271 -24.03 -36.21 9.53
CA PHE A 1271 -25.35 -36.27 8.90
C PHE A 1271 -25.33 -35.88 7.41
N ILE A 1272 -24.38 -35.05 6.99
CA ILE A 1272 -24.17 -34.66 5.59
C ILE A 1272 -23.41 -35.76 4.83
N SER A 1273 -22.28 -36.23 5.38
CA SER A 1273 -21.48 -37.31 4.78
C SER A 1273 -22.24 -38.65 4.68
N ALA A 1274 -23.23 -38.90 5.53
CA ALA A 1274 -24.12 -40.06 5.42
C ALA A 1274 -25.16 -39.95 4.28
N ARG A 1275 -25.24 -38.81 3.59
CA ARG A 1275 -26.21 -38.53 2.52
C ARG A 1275 -25.57 -38.41 1.12
N GLU A 1276 -24.23 -38.47 1.05
CA GLU A 1276 -23.44 -38.46 -0.20
C GLU A 1276 -22.65 -39.78 -0.40
N ARG A 1277 -23.30 -40.93 -0.10
CA ARG A 1277 -22.85 -42.29 -0.44
C ARG A 1277 -23.96 -43.06 -1.14
#